data_AF-A0A8T4UNH7-F1
#
_entry.id   AF-A0A8T4UNH7-F1
#
_cell.length_a   1.000
_cell.length_b   1.000
_cell.length_c   1.000
_cell.angle_alpha   90.00
_cell.angle_beta   90.00
_cell.angle_gamma   90.00
#
_symmetry.space_group_name_H-M   'P 1'
#
loop_
_entity.id
_entity.type
_entity.pdbx_description
1 polymer ?
#
loop_
_entity_poly.entity_id
_entity_poly.type
_entity_poly.pdbx_seq_one_letter_code
_entity_poly.pdbx_strand_id
1 'polypeptide(L)'
;MVYTKEASQVEIVTEGSEQVIKINYEDKPYTPSIEDNSLVMMDAIDRLIENPAASRITFSQKRNYTYTYDQTKMLIELANIYSYFIKSKRATNLQSLGLSNDQPELLGQRLSVIQTVMLTLLKQDPLGAYAELKRIIRRETINLKTNDNINYKNSLTIYLNILNEIFAQLDKTLIVEQAREYLPGYTLGDREVYRLLFKPTITPDFMFTRIQASPPLDGEQLSVYKLNDSTEVNIFRTPNDVKPLYHITPPEFKISEDKFELIDLAKKVLSEHQPNADEFLDPDKMRASFSNISKDLLRELAEQKNMFISPEEIDDLAEILVRNTVGFGVVELLLEDEKIQDLTINSPMGQVPIFILHEDFNECTSNIIPTTADFESWATKFRLLSGRPLDEANPILDTEIILPKARSRLSIIGKPLNPYGFGMAFRRHRDTPWTLPLFLKNKMISPLGAGLLSFTIDGARSHLIAGTRSSGKTSFLTSLLLEISRRYRILTIEDSVTKDCEILVKENNLIHKIKIGDLIDTQLDQNWRWYDLSAHEVCGNPKNIEILSMNKEGKINYSKVSKFIRHKVNKKIYTLRTSSGKTIKVTGDHSLFTLNNEGIIQEIKTSELKHGNYLATPRKILNNNLGIKQFNILNYPEKFQLLFFKGGNLREFLLNHKIEILSLAKDHNYKKAQINKWFRVGLIPGKILSDLVALEYNINNLKNIQWKCGKNSFWLSTEFELNETLLTIVGLWLADGCYDRDSLIFSVGEPEERDLVKTFGLDMNLTAFDHSDKFSLMLNSKSLKFFFREILNLKGTAYTKKFPSWIFNLTSKQCAFVLKGLFSGDGHVSSKEIMISLCSRRLLEDIQTTLLFYGIILRIGICGKTKGFESRISTVRDFKLFKENINLLQKYKQEALNKLCEKISTHDISDIIPFSNEFKKRICSITKSLNSNDYVNRNNNLGRTKLSLVCNLINETEEIYLKVKTLTESDLYWDKIVEVNELEATEDYVYDLSVPENESFICNNIIAHNTLEIPTDAMRELGYNVQPLKVRSALVKGGSEIPADEGIRTSLRLGDSALIVGEVRSTEASALYEAMRIGASANVVAGTIHGDSPYGVFDRVVNDLKVPKTSFKATDIIVMCNPIRSADGMKKVRRVTSITEVRKTWEDDPLAERGFVDLMRYNAKTDLLEPTPELINGDSEILKAIGANVREWVGNWDAIWDNIVLRGELKKMIVDYSEKLKMPQLLEAEFCLHGNDQFYRITGQVQSEVGFVDLKRIKIEWEEWLKQEIQKKQMH
;
A
#
# COMPACT_ATOMS: atom_id res chain seq x y z
N MET A 1 19.68 -33.45 57.48
CA MET A 1 18.49 -33.45 56.61
C MET A 1 18.95 -33.23 55.20
N VAL A 2 18.73 -34.22 54.33
CA VAL A 2 18.98 -34.12 52.89
C VAL A 2 17.94 -33.16 52.34
N TYR A 3 18.32 -31.91 52.07
CA TYR A 3 17.52 -31.04 51.22
C TYR A 3 17.92 -31.33 49.78
N THR A 4 16.97 -31.94 49.08
CA THR A 4 16.95 -32.09 47.64
C THR A 4 17.16 -30.75 46.95
N LYS A 5 18.06 -30.76 45.95
CA LYS A 5 18.26 -29.72 44.95
C LYS A 5 16.91 -29.40 44.29
N GLU A 6 16.25 -28.31 44.67
CA GLU A 6 15.19 -27.73 43.84
C GLU A 6 15.84 -27.06 42.63
N ALA A 7 15.33 -27.39 41.45
CA ALA A 7 15.79 -26.88 40.18
C ALA A 7 15.64 -25.34 40.13
N SER A 8 16.68 -24.68 39.64
CA SER A 8 16.82 -23.23 39.52
C SER A 8 15.69 -22.57 38.72
N GLN A 9 14.99 -21.62 39.35
CA GLN A 9 14.04 -20.62 38.81
C GLN A 9 14.68 -19.58 37.85
N VAL A 10 15.66 -20.00 37.04
CA VAL A 10 16.44 -19.12 36.15
C VAL A 10 16.33 -19.63 34.72
N GLU A 11 15.77 -18.79 33.86
CA GLU A 11 15.65 -19.04 32.42
C GLU A 11 16.69 -18.21 31.68
N ILE A 12 17.41 -18.82 30.74
CA ILE A 12 18.37 -18.12 29.89
C ILE A 12 17.74 -17.99 28.51
N VAL A 13 17.43 -16.77 28.12
CA VAL A 13 16.78 -16.44 26.84
C VAL A 13 17.79 -15.75 25.95
N THR A 14 17.88 -16.19 24.69
CA THR A 14 18.73 -15.53 23.69
C THR A 14 17.87 -14.59 22.85
N GLU A 15 18.09 -13.28 22.97
CA GLU A 15 17.41 -12.24 22.19
C GLU A 15 18.41 -11.68 21.14
N GLY A 16 18.36 -12.17 19.91
CA GLY A 16 19.32 -11.76 18.87
C GLY A 16 20.75 -12.24 19.16
N SER A 17 21.70 -11.31 19.34
CA SER A 17 23.08 -11.61 19.77
C SER A 17 23.30 -11.50 21.28
N GLU A 18 22.26 -11.17 22.04
CA GLU A 18 22.31 -10.93 23.48
C GLU A 18 21.80 -12.15 24.25
N GLN A 19 22.53 -12.55 25.29
CA GLN A 19 22.07 -13.53 26.27
C GLN A 19 21.43 -12.80 27.45
N VAL A 20 20.16 -13.07 27.72
CA VAL A 20 19.38 -12.46 28.81
C VAL A 20 19.13 -13.51 29.88
N ILE A 21 19.50 -13.22 31.12
CA ILE A 21 19.13 -14.04 32.27
C ILE A 21 17.79 -13.53 32.79
N LYS A 22 16.77 -14.37 32.79
CA LYS A 22 15.48 -14.14 33.44
C LYS A 22 15.42 -14.89 34.76
N ILE A 23 15.12 -14.20 35.85
CA ILE A 23 15.02 -14.79 37.19
C ILE A 23 13.58 -14.64 37.68
N ASN A 24 12.92 -15.75 37.99
CA ASN A 24 11.55 -15.73 38.53
C ASN A 24 11.58 -15.36 40.03
N TYR A 25 10.79 -14.34 40.38
CA TYR A 25 10.60 -13.76 41.71
C TYR A 25 9.14 -13.80 42.19
N GLU A 26 8.23 -14.50 41.48
CA GLU A 26 6.79 -14.60 41.82
C GLU A 26 6.56 -15.02 43.27
N ASP A 27 7.33 -15.98 43.77
CA ASP A 27 7.20 -16.51 45.14
C ASP A 27 7.90 -15.64 46.21
N LYS A 28 8.51 -14.50 45.85
CA LYS A 28 9.27 -13.65 46.79
C LYS A 28 8.41 -12.52 47.37
N PRO A 29 8.52 -12.21 48.68
CA PRO A 29 7.65 -11.23 49.34
C PRO A 29 8.08 -9.76 49.13
N TYR A 30 9.07 -9.50 48.27
CA TYR A 30 9.62 -8.16 48.01
C TYR A 30 9.83 -7.96 46.51
N THR A 31 9.76 -6.70 46.06
CA THR A 31 9.97 -6.33 44.65
C THR A 31 11.42 -6.56 44.23
N PRO A 32 11.66 -7.13 43.03
CA PRO A 32 13.01 -7.41 42.56
C PRO A 32 13.68 -6.15 42.02
N SER A 33 14.16 -5.30 42.93
CA SER A 33 14.90 -4.07 42.63
C SER A 33 16.36 -4.20 43.05
N ILE A 34 17.28 -4.11 42.08
CA ILE A 34 18.72 -4.05 42.33
C ILE A 34 19.06 -2.75 43.06
N GLU A 35 18.46 -1.63 42.72
CA GLU A 35 18.75 -0.34 43.34
C GLU A 35 18.32 -0.32 44.81
N ASP A 36 17.16 -0.87 45.15
CA ASP A 36 16.60 -0.75 46.51
C ASP A 36 16.90 -1.93 47.44
N ASN A 37 17.27 -3.10 46.91
CA ASN A 37 17.41 -4.31 47.72
C ASN A 37 18.75 -5.02 47.52
N SER A 38 19.55 -5.10 48.58
CA SER A 38 20.88 -5.73 48.58
C SER A 38 20.86 -7.23 48.33
N LEU A 39 19.78 -7.93 48.69
CA LEU A 39 19.62 -9.36 48.43
C LEU A 39 19.37 -9.63 46.94
N VAL A 40 18.64 -8.74 46.26
CA VAL A 40 18.39 -8.83 44.81
C VAL A 40 19.69 -8.60 44.04
N MET A 41 20.50 -7.62 44.46
CA MET A 41 21.84 -7.40 43.89
C MET A 41 22.78 -8.60 44.09
N MET A 42 22.74 -9.23 45.27
CA MET A 42 23.52 -10.43 45.54
C MET A 42 23.11 -11.59 44.61
N ASP A 43 21.80 -11.84 44.49
CA ASP A 43 21.28 -12.88 43.59
C ASP A 43 21.63 -12.59 42.13
N ALA A 44 21.53 -11.33 41.67
CA ALA A 44 21.99 -10.92 40.34
C ALA A 44 23.46 -11.31 40.08
N ILE A 45 24.36 -10.95 41.00
CA ILE A 45 25.79 -11.23 40.88
C ILE A 45 26.04 -12.74 40.92
N ASP A 46 25.34 -13.48 41.79
CA ASP A 46 25.44 -14.95 41.84
C ASP A 46 25.02 -15.60 40.52
N ARG A 47 23.93 -15.14 39.89
CA ARG A 47 23.51 -15.66 38.58
C ARG A 47 24.49 -15.31 37.46
N LEU A 48 25.10 -14.14 37.51
CA LEU A 48 26.13 -13.71 36.55
C LEU A 48 27.46 -14.45 36.74
N ILE A 49 27.78 -14.90 37.96
CA ILE A 49 28.92 -15.80 38.21
C ILE A 49 28.68 -17.16 37.54
N GLU A 50 27.46 -17.69 37.66
CA GLU A 50 27.06 -18.94 37.00
C GLU A 50 27.03 -18.80 35.48
N ASN A 51 26.65 -17.62 34.96
CA ASN A 51 26.43 -17.34 33.55
C ASN A 51 27.10 -16.03 33.10
N PRO A 52 28.45 -16.01 32.96
CA PRO A 52 29.21 -14.79 32.68
C PRO A 52 29.06 -14.25 31.25
N ALA A 53 28.43 -15.02 30.35
CA ALA A 53 28.16 -14.61 28.96
C ALA A 53 26.88 -13.76 28.82
N ALA A 54 26.15 -13.55 29.91
CA ALA A 54 24.96 -12.71 29.92
C ALA A 54 25.30 -11.26 29.59
N SER A 55 24.38 -10.63 28.87
CA SER A 55 24.46 -9.24 28.44
C SER A 55 23.42 -8.37 29.16
N ARG A 56 22.30 -8.96 29.61
CA ARG A 56 21.23 -8.30 30.37
C ARG A 56 20.66 -9.23 31.44
N ILE A 57 20.11 -8.64 32.49
CA ILE A 57 19.37 -9.34 33.55
C ILE A 57 17.94 -8.80 33.65
N THR A 58 16.98 -9.71 33.76
CA THR A 58 15.56 -9.40 33.93
C THR A 58 15.02 -10.15 35.13
N PHE A 59 14.35 -9.46 36.03
CA PHE A 59 13.59 -10.11 37.09
C PHE A 59 12.12 -10.13 36.71
N SER A 60 11.54 -11.32 36.77
CA SER A 60 10.14 -11.55 36.45
C SER A 60 9.36 -11.80 37.73
N GLN A 61 8.40 -10.92 38.03
CA GLN A 61 7.41 -11.10 39.09
C GLN A 61 6.05 -10.75 38.48
N LYS A 62 5.27 -9.84 39.09
CA LYS A 62 4.03 -9.31 38.48
C LYS A 62 4.31 -8.33 37.31
N ARG A 63 5.55 -7.83 37.20
CA ARG A 63 6.09 -7.00 36.11
C ARG A 63 7.52 -7.43 35.85
N ASN A 64 8.02 -7.21 34.64
CA ASN A 64 9.42 -7.46 34.31
C ASN A 64 10.28 -6.22 34.59
N TYR A 65 11.33 -6.40 35.38
CA TYR A 65 12.33 -5.37 35.70
C TYR A 65 13.61 -5.71 34.95
N THR A 66 13.85 -5.00 33.85
CA THR A 66 14.98 -5.26 32.95
C THR A 66 16.09 -4.24 33.15
N TYR A 67 17.31 -4.70 33.41
CA TYR A 67 18.50 -3.86 33.50
C TYR A 67 19.28 -3.90 32.17
N THR A 68 19.75 -2.74 31.71
CA THR A 68 20.42 -2.60 30.40
C THR A 68 21.81 -3.24 30.36
N TYR A 69 22.43 -3.28 29.17
CA TYR A 69 23.78 -3.82 29.00
C TYR A 69 24.80 -3.14 29.92
N ASP A 70 24.86 -1.81 29.95
CA ASP A 70 25.82 -1.07 30.77
C ASP A 70 25.63 -1.34 32.27
N GLN A 71 24.37 -1.41 32.72
CA GLN A 71 24.03 -1.74 34.10
C GLN A 71 24.42 -3.18 34.46
N THR A 72 24.19 -4.12 33.55
CA THR A 72 24.55 -5.53 33.75
C THR A 72 26.06 -5.73 33.71
N LYS A 73 26.77 -4.99 32.85
CA LYS A 73 28.24 -5.02 32.75
C LYS A 73 28.90 -4.61 34.07
N MET A 74 28.37 -3.60 34.76
CA MET A 74 28.83 -3.22 36.11
C MET A 74 28.79 -4.41 37.09
N LEU A 75 27.74 -5.25 37.01
CA LEU A 75 27.60 -6.43 37.85
C LEU A 75 28.49 -7.60 37.41
N ILE A 76 28.72 -7.76 36.09
CA ILE A 76 29.61 -8.79 35.53
C ILE A 76 31.07 -8.53 35.95
N GLU A 77 31.51 -7.28 35.97
CA GLU A 77 32.85 -6.93 36.48
C GLU A 77 33.05 -7.40 37.92
N LEU A 78 32.03 -7.24 38.77
CA LEU A 78 32.03 -7.73 40.15
C LEU A 78 32.02 -9.26 40.24
N ALA A 79 31.20 -9.92 39.41
CA ALA A 79 31.15 -11.38 39.29
C ALA A 79 32.52 -11.97 38.86
N ASN A 80 33.23 -11.30 37.96
CA ASN A 80 34.56 -11.69 37.51
C ASN A 80 35.62 -11.52 38.60
N ILE A 81 35.58 -10.41 39.35
CA ILE A 81 36.44 -10.20 40.52
C ILE A 81 36.23 -11.33 41.53
N TYR A 82 34.97 -11.61 41.89
CA TYR A 82 34.63 -12.71 42.78
C TYR A 82 35.19 -14.05 42.27
N SER A 83 34.94 -14.38 41.01
CA SER A 83 35.39 -15.64 40.39
C SER A 83 36.91 -15.78 40.37
N TYR A 84 37.65 -14.70 40.10
CA TYR A 84 39.10 -14.70 40.07
C TYR A 84 39.72 -15.07 41.43
N PHE A 85 39.24 -14.46 42.51
CA PHE A 85 39.78 -14.69 43.86
C PHE A 85 39.32 -16.02 44.49
N ILE A 86 38.16 -16.52 44.11
CA ILE A 86 37.68 -17.85 44.52
C ILE A 86 38.41 -18.98 43.77
N LYS A 87 38.55 -18.89 42.43
CA LYS A 87 39.24 -19.90 41.61
C LYS A 87 40.73 -20.00 41.95
N SER A 88 41.37 -18.88 42.25
CA SER A 88 42.79 -18.85 42.68
C SER A 88 43.01 -19.38 44.11
N LYS A 89 41.95 -19.77 44.83
CA LYS A 89 41.94 -20.17 46.26
C LYS A 89 42.56 -19.12 47.22
N ARG A 90 42.80 -17.90 46.75
CA ARG A 90 43.44 -16.81 47.52
C ARG A 90 42.52 -16.22 48.58
N ALA A 91 41.21 -16.29 48.39
CA ALA A 91 40.21 -15.82 49.35
C ALA A 91 39.69 -16.93 50.30
N THR A 92 40.06 -18.20 50.07
CA THR A 92 39.46 -19.36 50.75
C THR A 92 40.45 -20.29 51.45
N ASN A 93 41.76 -20.16 51.20
CA ASN A 93 42.78 -21.03 51.80
C ASN A 93 43.74 -20.28 52.73
N LEU A 94 43.84 -20.71 53.98
CA LEU A 94 44.77 -20.19 55.00
C LEU A 94 46.25 -20.23 54.55
N GLN A 95 46.64 -21.23 53.75
CA GLN A 95 48.02 -21.35 53.26
C GLN A 95 48.40 -20.26 52.23
N SER A 96 47.41 -19.67 51.54
CA SER A 96 47.64 -18.59 50.57
C SER A 96 47.91 -17.23 51.21
N LEU A 97 47.65 -17.09 52.52
CA LEU A 97 48.05 -15.95 53.35
C LEU A 97 49.51 -16.06 53.84
N GLY A 98 50.21 -17.15 53.49
CA GLY A 98 51.66 -17.23 53.45
C GLY A 98 52.40 -17.22 54.79
N LEU A 99 52.01 -18.03 55.80
CA LEU A 99 52.83 -18.21 57.02
C LEU A 99 52.76 -19.60 57.67
N SER A 100 53.93 -20.10 58.05
CA SER A 100 54.15 -21.06 59.12
C SER A 100 54.37 -20.33 60.45
N ASN A 101 53.63 -20.72 61.49
CA ASN A 101 53.79 -20.37 62.91
C ASN A 101 53.64 -18.89 63.35
N ASP A 102 52.45 -18.31 63.15
CA ASP A 102 51.94 -17.20 63.98
C ASP A 102 50.50 -17.51 64.46
N GLN A 103 50.07 -16.87 65.56
CA GLN A 103 48.82 -17.14 66.31
C GLN A 103 47.61 -17.49 65.41
N PRO A 104 47.03 -18.70 65.52
CA PRO A 104 45.91 -19.15 64.69
C PRO A 104 44.68 -18.21 64.74
N GLU A 105 44.45 -17.57 65.87
CA GLU A 105 43.33 -16.64 66.09
C GLU A 105 43.40 -15.39 65.19
N LEU A 106 44.59 -14.79 65.04
CA LEU A 106 44.78 -13.58 64.24
C LEU A 106 44.65 -13.87 62.74
N LEU A 107 45.16 -15.02 62.28
CA LEU A 107 44.99 -15.48 60.89
C LEU A 107 43.52 -15.78 60.59
N GLY A 108 42.80 -16.38 61.55
CA GLY A 108 41.35 -16.58 61.46
C GLY A 108 40.58 -15.27 61.32
N GLN A 109 40.92 -14.25 62.11
CA GLN A 109 40.30 -12.92 62.02
C GLN A 109 40.55 -12.26 60.66
N ARG A 110 41.80 -12.27 60.16
CA ARG A 110 42.14 -11.68 58.85
C ARG A 110 41.48 -12.39 57.68
N LEU A 111 41.41 -13.72 57.73
CA LEU A 111 40.68 -14.51 56.74
C LEU A 111 39.19 -14.22 56.80
N SER A 112 38.60 -14.10 58.00
CA SER A 112 37.20 -13.73 58.19
C SER A 112 36.88 -12.36 57.58
N VAL A 113 37.77 -11.37 57.71
CA VAL A 113 37.61 -10.05 57.07
C VAL A 113 37.62 -10.16 55.54
N ILE A 114 38.58 -10.88 54.96
CA ILE A 114 38.63 -11.09 53.50
C ILE A 114 37.38 -11.83 53.02
N GLN A 115 36.95 -12.87 53.74
CA GLN A 115 35.75 -13.63 53.43
C GLN A 115 34.50 -12.77 53.54
N THR A 116 34.39 -11.91 54.55
CA THR A 116 33.24 -10.99 54.69
C THR A 116 33.19 -10.01 53.53
N VAL A 117 34.33 -9.42 53.16
CA VAL A 117 34.41 -8.50 52.02
C VAL A 117 34.06 -9.21 50.71
N MET A 118 34.63 -10.39 50.46
CA MET A 118 34.50 -11.07 49.17
C MET A 118 33.20 -11.87 49.01
N LEU A 119 32.74 -12.56 50.07
CA LEU A 119 31.57 -13.43 50.00
C LEU A 119 30.26 -12.69 50.30
N THR A 120 30.31 -11.58 51.05
CA THR A 120 29.12 -10.84 51.49
C THR A 120 29.07 -9.44 50.90
N LEU A 121 30.00 -8.54 51.29
CA LEU A 121 29.91 -7.13 50.91
C LEU A 121 30.05 -6.92 49.41
N LEU A 122 30.98 -7.60 48.72
CA LEU A 122 31.17 -7.45 47.27
C LEU A 122 29.89 -7.76 46.47
N LYS A 123 29.01 -8.63 46.98
CA LYS A 123 27.77 -9.01 46.29
C LYS A 123 26.54 -8.21 46.75
N GLN A 124 26.50 -7.77 48.01
CA GLN A 124 25.35 -7.05 48.58
C GLN A 124 25.50 -5.53 48.47
N ASP A 125 26.72 -5.04 48.71
CA ASP A 125 27.10 -3.62 48.73
C ASP A 125 28.55 -3.42 48.20
N PRO A 126 28.75 -3.50 46.87
CA PRO A 126 30.07 -3.31 46.24
C PRO A 126 30.77 -1.98 46.58
N LEU A 127 30.01 -0.89 46.71
CA LEU A 127 30.55 0.44 47.04
C LEU A 127 30.97 0.49 48.51
N GLY A 128 30.19 -0.16 49.39
CA GLY A 128 30.55 -0.43 50.77
C GLY A 128 31.81 -1.29 50.90
N ALA A 129 31.95 -2.34 50.08
CA ALA A 129 33.16 -3.17 50.04
C ALA A 129 34.40 -2.33 49.68
N TYR A 130 34.27 -1.43 48.70
CA TYR A 130 35.34 -0.50 48.32
C TYR A 130 35.72 0.46 49.46
N ALA A 131 34.72 1.08 50.10
CA ALA A 131 34.93 2.00 51.22
C ALA A 131 35.58 1.29 52.42
N GLU A 132 35.13 0.09 52.77
CA GLU A 132 35.69 -0.71 53.86
C GLU A 132 37.10 -1.21 53.56
N LEU A 133 37.39 -1.68 52.35
CA LEU A 133 38.75 -2.03 51.95
C LEU A 133 39.72 -0.86 52.12
N LYS A 134 39.32 0.35 51.69
CA LYS A 134 40.12 1.57 51.85
C LYS A 134 40.36 1.91 53.32
N ARG A 135 39.36 1.74 54.19
CA ARG A 135 39.47 1.93 55.66
C ARG A 135 40.42 0.91 56.28
N ILE A 136 40.27 -0.37 55.95
CA ILE A 136 41.11 -1.47 56.46
C ILE A 136 42.55 -1.30 56.00
N ILE A 137 42.80 -1.09 54.70
CA ILE A 137 44.14 -0.88 54.14
C ILE A 137 44.83 0.29 54.84
N ARG A 138 44.12 1.41 55.05
CA ARG A 138 44.68 2.56 55.77
C ARG A 138 45.06 2.21 57.22
N ARG A 139 44.16 1.55 57.95
CA ARG A 139 44.40 1.13 59.35
C ARG A 139 45.58 0.18 59.46
N GLU A 140 45.61 -0.85 58.62
CA GLU A 140 46.66 -1.87 58.61
C GLU A 140 48.00 -1.32 58.11
N THR A 141 48.01 -0.35 57.19
CA THR A 141 49.24 0.34 56.76
C THR A 141 49.85 1.17 57.89
N ILE A 142 49.01 1.77 58.75
CA ILE A 142 49.48 2.45 59.97
C ILE A 142 50.07 1.42 60.94
N ASN A 143 49.36 0.31 61.18
CA ASN A 143 49.84 -0.79 62.05
C ASN A 143 51.18 -1.37 61.58
N LEU A 144 51.41 -1.45 60.26
CA LEU A 144 52.67 -1.91 59.67
C LEU A 144 53.83 -0.97 60.03
N LYS A 145 53.57 0.35 60.12
CA LYS A 145 54.59 1.36 60.46
C LYS A 145 54.89 1.40 61.95
N THR A 146 53.91 1.10 62.81
CA THR A 146 54.01 1.29 64.28
C THR A 146 54.41 0.05 65.07
N ASN A 147 54.40 -1.16 64.48
CA ASN A 147 54.64 -2.41 65.20
C ASN A 147 56.05 -2.97 64.94
N ASP A 148 56.88 -3.25 65.95
CA ASP A 148 58.29 -3.65 65.77
C ASP A 148 58.53 -5.15 65.56
N ASN A 149 57.51 -6.00 65.64
CA ASN A 149 57.65 -7.43 65.42
C ASN A 149 57.82 -7.77 63.92
N ILE A 150 58.97 -8.32 63.56
CA ILE A 150 59.35 -8.71 62.18
C ILE A 150 58.43 -9.76 61.57
N ASN A 151 58.02 -10.79 62.33
CA ASN A 151 57.14 -11.84 61.82
C ASN A 151 55.72 -11.28 61.56
N TYR A 152 55.23 -10.46 62.49
CA TYR A 152 53.96 -9.75 62.33
C TYR A 152 53.99 -8.78 61.14
N LYS A 153 55.10 -8.06 60.92
CA LYS A 153 55.28 -7.15 59.77
C LYS A 153 55.28 -7.91 58.43
N ASN A 154 55.98 -9.04 58.35
CA ASN A 154 55.99 -9.88 57.14
C ASN A 154 54.59 -10.45 56.84
N SER A 155 53.92 -10.96 57.87
CA SER A 155 52.53 -11.41 57.84
C SER A 155 51.55 -10.33 57.35
N LEU A 156 51.65 -9.14 57.94
CA LEU A 156 50.80 -8.00 57.61
C LEU A 156 51.07 -7.47 56.21
N THR A 157 52.31 -7.54 55.73
CA THR A 157 52.67 -7.16 54.35
C THR A 157 52.00 -8.08 53.32
N ILE A 158 52.01 -9.40 53.55
CA ILE A 158 51.32 -10.35 52.67
C ILE A 158 49.81 -10.10 52.68
N TYR A 159 49.22 -9.87 53.85
CA TYR A 159 47.81 -9.53 54.01
C TYR A 159 47.44 -8.22 53.27
N LEU A 160 48.24 -7.17 53.45
CA LEU A 160 48.07 -5.88 52.76
C LEU A 160 48.21 -6.02 51.24
N ASN A 161 49.12 -6.86 50.74
CA ASN A 161 49.24 -7.10 49.30
C ASN A 161 47.96 -7.70 48.71
N ILE A 162 47.33 -8.64 49.41
CA ILE A 162 46.06 -9.25 48.96
C ILE A 162 44.92 -8.22 49.02
N LEU A 163 44.81 -7.44 50.11
CA LEU A 163 43.81 -6.39 50.20
C LEU A 163 43.98 -5.32 49.12
N ASN A 164 45.23 -4.89 48.85
CA ASN A 164 45.53 -3.95 47.78
C ASN A 164 45.25 -4.53 46.39
N GLU A 165 45.46 -5.83 46.18
CA GLU A 165 45.11 -6.50 44.93
C GLU A 165 43.58 -6.48 44.71
N ILE A 166 42.79 -6.83 45.73
CA ILE A 166 41.31 -6.77 45.68
C ILE A 166 40.86 -5.32 45.44
N PHE A 167 41.40 -4.36 46.20
CA PHE A 167 41.08 -2.95 46.06
C PHE A 167 41.41 -2.42 44.67
N ALA A 168 42.58 -2.76 44.11
CA ALA A 168 42.98 -2.30 42.78
C ALA A 168 42.14 -2.90 41.65
N GLN A 169 41.57 -4.10 41.83
CA GLN A 169 40.61 -4.68 40.89
C GLN A 169 39.26 -3.97 41.01
N LEU A 170 38.79 -3.70 42.22
CA LEU A 170 37.51 -3.03 42.47
C LEU A 170 37.53 -1.55 42.04
N ASP A 171 38.65 -0.84 42.24
CA ASP A 171 38.82 0.58 41.86
C ASP A 171 38.72 0.82 40.34
N LYS A 172 38.98 -0.23 39.54
CA LYS A 172 38.90 -0.21 38.07
C LYS A 172 37.51 -0.51 37.52
N THR A 173 36.55 -0.87 38.38
CA THR A 173 35.21 -1.22 37.93
C THR A 173 34.41 0.02 37.56
N LEU A 174 33.55 -0.10 36.56
CA LEU A 174 32.65 0.95 36.09
C LEU A 174 31.75 1.48 37.22
N ILE A 175 31.29 0.59 38.11
CA ILE A 175 30.42 0.97 39.23
C ILE A 175 31.11 1.93 40.21
N VAL A 176 32.41 1.72 40.47
CA VAL A 176 33.21 2.61 41.33
C VAL A 176 33.60 3.89 40.60
N GLU A 177 33.91 3.79 39.30
CA GLU A 177 34.22 4.95 38.46
C GLU A 177 33.06 5.94 38.41
N GLN A 178 31.84 5.46 38.13
CA GLN A 178 30.64 6.29 38.06
C GLN A 178 30.18 6.80 39.43
N ALA A 179 30.42 6.05 40.51
CA ALA A 179 30.09 6.47 41.87
C ALA A 179 31.13 7.41 42.51
N ARG A 180 32.27 7.68 41.85
CA ARG A 180 33.45 8.29 42.47
C ARG A 180 33.20 9.61 43.19
N GLU A 181 32.33 10.46 42.63
CA GLU A 181 31.96 11.76 43.21
C GLU A 181 31.05 11.64 44.45
N TYR A 182 30.36 10.51 44.61
CA TYR A 182 29.41 10.23 45.69
C TYR A 182 30.01 9.35 46.82
N LEU A 183 31.20 8.78 46.60
CA LEU A 183 31.91 7.97 47.59
C LEU A 183 32.41 8.72 48.85
N PRO A 184 32.76 10.02 48.82
CA PRO A 184 33.12 10.75 50.02
C PRO A 184 31.94 10.85 51.00
N GLY A 185 32.00 10.09 52.11
CA GLY A 185 30.95 10.07 53.14
C GLY A 185 29.97 8.90 53.04
N TYR A 186 30.18 7.97 52.09
CA TYR A 186 29.34 6.78 51.93
C TYR A 186 29.26 5.94 53.22
N THR A 187 28.05 5.52 53.57
CA THR A 187 27.76 4.64 54.73
C THR A 187 27.35 3.25 54.25
N LEU A 188 27.77 2.21 54.99
CA LEU A 188 27.46 0.83 54.62
C LEU A 188 25.95 0.60 54.56
N GLY A 189 25.47 0.04 53.44
CA GLY A 189 24.06 -0.22 53.20
C GLY A 189 23.28 0.94 52.57
N ASP A 190 23.91 2.09 52.30
CA ASP A 190 23.26 3.22 51.63
C ASP A 190 22.92 2.88 50.17
N ARG A 191 21.64 3.07 49.79
CA ARG A 191 21.11 2.76 48.46
C ARG A 191 20.89 3.96 47.55
N GLU A 192 21.09 5.19 48.01
CA GLU A 192 20.83 6.39 47.19
C GLU A 192 21.71 6.43 45.93
N VAL A 193 23.00 6.10 46.08
CA VAL A 193 23.94 6.06 44.95
C VAL A 193 23.53 4.97 43.94
N TYR A 194 22.98 3.85 44.41
CA TYR A 194 22.54 2.78 43.53
C TYR A 194 21.31 3.15 42.69
N ARG A 195 20.38 3.97 43.20
CA ARG A 195 19.22 4.49 42.42
C ARG A 195 19.62 5.43 41.28
N LEU A 196 20.80 6.05 41.37
CA LEU A 196 21.35 6.86 40.29
C LEU A 196 21.92 5.98 39.18
N LEU A 197 22.58 4.88 39.56
CA LEU A 197 23.30 3.97 38.65
C LEU A 197 22.38 2.93 38.00
N PHE A 198 21.37 2.48 38.72
CA PHE A 198 20.47 1.41 38.29
C PHE A 198 19.05 1.96 38.06
N LYS A 199 18.59 1.91 36.81
CA LYS A 199 17.26 2.35 36.37
C LYS A 199 16.66 1.24 35.50
N PRO A 200 15.80 0.38 36.06
CA PRO A 200 15.20 -0.70 35.29
C PRO A 200 14.17 -0.17 34.30
N THR A 201 14.08 -0.82 33.13
CA THR A 201 12.92 -0.68 32.26
C THR A 201 11.83 -1.62 32.75
N ILE A 202 10.64 -1.08 32.99
CA ILE A 202 9.50 -1.84 33.53
C ILE A 202 8.53 -2.13 32.40
N THR A 203 8.22 -3.41 32.17
CA THR A 203 7.19 -3.81 31.22
C THR A 203 6.11 -4.66 31.88
N PRO A 204 4.82 -4.32 31.65
CA PRO A 204 3.73 -5.25 31.89
C PRO A 204 3.88 -6.46 30.94
N ASP A 205 3.73 -7.69 31.43
CA ASP A 205 4.03 -8.93 30.68
C ASP A 205 3.23 -9.10 29.37
N PHE A 206 2.07 -8.47 29.28
CA PHE A 206 1.25 -8.52 28.07
C PHE A 206 1.72 -7.56 26.96
N MET A 207 2.65 -6.63 27.21
CA MET A 207 3.21 -5.75 26.17
C MET A 207 4.62 -6.17 25.80
N PHE A 208 4.91 -6.18 24.50
CA PHE A 208 6.28 -6.36 24.01
C PHE A 208 7.06 -5.04 24.14
N THR A 209 6.40 -3.89 23.96
CA THR A 209 7.02 -2.56 23.97
C THR A 209 7.60 -2.19 25.34
N ARG A 210 8.87 -1.79 25.37
CA ARG A 210 9.53 -1.25 26.57
C ARG A 210 9.30 0.26 26.67
N ILE A 211 8.73 0.71 27.79
CA ILE A 211 8.49 2.13 28.05
C ILE A 211 9.20 2.54 29.33
N GLN A 212 9.99 3.62 29.26
CA GLN A 212 10.54 4.23 30.45
C GLN A 212 9.42 5.03 31.14
N ALA A 213 8.95 4.51 32.29
CA ALA A 213 7.80 5.05 33.00
C ALA A 213 8.11 6.31 33.84
N SER A 214 9.34 6.41 34.35
CA SER A 214 9.76 7.54 35.17
C SER A 214 10.30 8.68 34.29
N PRO A 215 9.81 9.92 34.47
CA PRO A 215 10.37 11.07 33.78
C PRO A 215 11.83 11.32 34.19
N PRO A 216 12.62 11.99 33.34
CA PRO A 216 14.01 12.34 33.67
C PRO A 216 14.08 13.28 34.88
N LEU A 217 14.90 12.93 35.89
CA LEU A 217 15.03 13.69 37.16
C LEU A 217 15.62 15.09 36.96
N ASP A 218 16.46 15.26 35.95
CA ASP A 218 17.14 16.48 35.54
C ASP A 218 16.48 17.15 34.33
N GLY A 219 15.32 16.65 33.88
CA GLY A 219 14.62 17.15 32.70
C GLY A 219 13.73 18.36 33.01
N GLU A 220 13.91 19.44 32.27
CA GLU A 220 13.01 20.58 32.26
C GLU A 220 11.77 20.25 31.42
N GLN A 221 10.58 20.30 32.02
CA GLN A 221 9.32 20.03 31.33
C GLN A 221 8.93 21.21 30.41
N LEU A 222 8.88 20.96 29.11
CA LEU A 222 8.55 21.95 28.08
C LEU A 222 7.05 22.05 27.80
N SER A 223 6.33 20.92 27.79
CA SER A 223 4.91 20.88 27.42
C SER A 223 4.19 19.65 27.97
N VAL A 224 2.89 19.77 28.21
CA VAL A 224 2.00 18.69 28.66
C VAL A 224 0.67 18.79 27.94
N TYR A 225 0.19 17.67 27.40
CA TYR A 225 -1.16 17.59 26.86
C TYR A 225 -1.71 16.15 26.91
N LYS A 226 -3.02 16.02 26.79
CA LYS A 226 -3.70 14.72 26.71
C LYS A 226 -4.09 14.43 25.26
N LEU A 227 -3.90 13.19 24.81
CA LEU A 227 -4.34 12.74 23.48
C LEU A 227 -5.80 12.28 23.50
N ASN A 228 -6.17 11.58 24.57
CA ASN A 228 -7.51 11.13 24.91
C ASN A 228 -7.65 11.18 26.45
N ASP A 229 -8.80 10.82 27.01
CA ASP A 229 -9.05 10.96 28.45
C ASP A 229 -8.04 10.21 29.34
N SER A 230 -7.39 9.17 28.79
CA SER A 230 -6.55 8.22 29.52
C SER A 230 -5.04 8.31 29.20
N THR A 231 -4.64 8.94 28.09
CA THR A 231 -3.24 9.05 27.63
C THR A 231 -2.68 10.46 27.79
N GLU A 232 -1.53 10.57 28.45
CA GLU A 232 -0.85 11.85 28.70
C GLU A 232 0.52 11.90 28.03
N VAL A 233 0.85 13.05 27.44
CA VAL A 233 2.12 13.31 26.76
C VAL A 233 2.81 14.48 27.44
N ASN A 234 4.08 14.27 27.79
CA ASN A 234 4.96 15.25 28.41
C ASN A 234 6.21 15.41 27.54
N ILE A 235 6.63 16.63 27.25
CA ILE A 235 7.86 16.91 26.51
C ILE A 235 8.90 17.44 27.48
N PHE A 236 10.09 16.83 27.54
CA PHE A 236 11.19 17.26 28.42
C PHE A 236 12.42 17.69 27.62
N ARG A 237 13.20 18.62 28.17
CA ARG A 237 14.54 18.95 27.74
C ARG A 237 15.54 18.47 28.78
N THR A 238 16.50 17.65 28.37
CA THR A 238 17.58 17.21 29.26
C THR A 238 18.83 18.07 29.04
N PRO A 239 19.68 18.28 30.06
CA PRO A 239 20.87 19.14 29.94
C PRO A 239 21.92 18.61 28.97
N ASN A 240 21.99 17.28 28.82
CA ASN A 240 23.03 16.57 28.06
C ASN A 240 22.57 16.12 26.67
N ASP A 241 21.30 16.32 26.31
CA ASP A 241 20.77 15.94 24.99
C ASP A 241 20.27 17.19 24.25
N VAL A 242 20.44 17.13 22.94
CA VAL A 242 20.02 18.16 22.01
C VAL A 242 18.56 17.97 21.62
N LYS A 243 18.11 16.70 21.55
CA LYS A 243 16.74 16.37 21.16
C LYS A 243 15.85 16.38 22.41
N PRO A 244 14.67 17.04 22.37
CA PRO A 244 13.71 16.93 23.45
C PRO A 244 13.14 15.50 23.52
N LEU A 245 12.82 15.07 24.73
CA LEU A 245 12.22 13.78 25.02
C LEU A 245 10.69 13.88 24.95
N TYR A 246 10.08 13.17 24.01
CA TYR A 246 8.64 12.90 23.93
C TYR A 246 8.30 11.74 24.89
N HIS A 247 7.75 12.08 26.05
CA HIS A 247 7.39 11.13 27.10
C HIS A 247 5.89 10.89 27.12
N ILE A 248 5.45 9.76 26.57
CA ILE A 248 4.04 9.33 26.59
C ILE A 248 3.80 8.36 27.74
N THR A 249 2.65 8.50 28.39
CA THR A 249 2.15 7.60 29.44
C THR A 249 0.83 6.98 28.96
N PRO A 250 0.89 5.79 28.35
CA PRO A 250 -0.28 5.05 27.90
C PRO A 250 -1.19 4.64 29.08
N PRO A 251 -2.49 4.40 28.82
CA PRO A 251 -3.45 4.02 29.86
C PRO A 251 -3.07 2.72 30.58
N GLU A 252 -2.36 1.81 29.90
CA GLU A 252 -1.85 0.53 30.43
C GLU A 252 -1.05 0.69 31.72
N PHE A 253 -0.38 1.84 31.89
CA PHE A 253 0.45 2.12 33.07
C PHE A 253 -0.34 2.73 34.24
N LYS A 254 -1.60 3.13 34.02
CA LYS A 254 -2.51 3.71 35.02
C LYS A 254 -3.48 2.68 35.62
N ILE A 255 -3.47 1.45 35.11
CA ILE A 255 -4.37 0.37 35.54
C ILE A 255 -3.92 -0.20 36.91
N SER A 256 -4.89 -0.57 37.76
CA SER A 256 -4.62 -1.26 39.04
C SER A 256 -4.12 -2.70 38.83
N GLU A 257 -3.44 -3.26 39.83
CA GLU A 257 -2.87 -4.61 39.75
C GLU A 257 -3.89 -5.71 39.44
N ASP A 258 -5.09 -5.65 40.04
CA ASP A 258 -6.11 -6.68 39.82
C ASP A 258 -6.65 -6.66 38.37
N LYS A 259 -6.78 -5.47 37.79
CA LYS A 259 -7.24 -5.28 36.40
C LYS A 259 -6.14 -5.68 35.40
N PHE A 260 -4.87 -5.58 35.77
CA PHE A 260 -3.75 -6.09 34.99
C PHE A 260 -3.81 -7.61 34.86
N GLU A 261 -4.05 -8.33 35.96
CA GLU A 261 -4.16 -9.80 35.96
C GLU A 261 -5.32 -10.26 35.06
N LEU A 262 -6.41 -9.49 35.05
CA LEU A 262 -7.57 -9.74 34.20
C LEU A 262 -7.25 -9.63 32.70
N ILE A 263 -6.53 -8.59 32.28
CA ILE A 263 -6.12 -8.39 30.88
C ILE A 263 -5.15 -9.50 30.44
N ASP A 264 -4.18 -9.88 31.28
CA ASP A 264 -3.22 -10.92 30.93
C ASP A 264 -3.91 -12.28 30.73
N LEU A 265 -4.84 -12.63 31.62
CA LEU A 265 -5.63 -13.85 31.48
C LEU A 265 -6.51 -13.81 30.23
N ALA A 266 -7.16 -12.68 29.96
CA ALA A 266 -7.96 -12.48 28.76
C ALA A 266 -7.11 -12.60 27.47
N LYS A 267 -5.90 -12.03 27.46
CA LYS A 267 -4.96 -12.14 26.34
C LYS A 267 -4.53 -13.59 26.10
N LYS A 268 -4.23 -14.36 27.15
CA LYS A 268 -3.88 -15.78 27.04
C LYS A 268 -5.02 -16.58 26.40
N VAL A 269 -6.25 -16.38 26.88
CA VAL A 269 -7.45 -17.01 26.31
C VAL A 269 -7.67 -16.60 24.85
N LEU A 270 -7.52 -15.32 24.51
CA LEU A 270 -7.63 -14.84 23.13
C LEU A 270 -6.52 -15.39 22.21
N SER A 271 -5.31 -15.60 22.73
CA SER A 271 -4.20 -16.15 21.96
C SER A 271 -4.36 -17.65 21.65
N GLU A 272 -5.13 -18.37 22.44
CA GLU A 272 -5.51 -19.77 22.22
C GLU A 272 -6.71 -19.89 21.26
N HIS A 273 -7.46 -18.82 21.05
CA HIS A 273 -8.60 -18.79 20.15
C HIS A 273 -8.13 -18.56 18.71
N GLN A 274 -8.34 -19.54 17.82
CA GLN A 274 -8.06 -19.38 16.40
C GLN A 274 -9.24 -18.68 15.70
N PRO A 275 -9.06 -17.45 15.15
CA PRO A 275 -10.13 -16.78 14.42
C PRO A 275 -10.50 -17.54 13.13
N ASN A 276 -11.74 -17.38 12.68
CA ASN A 276 -12.25 -18.05 11.49
C ASN A 276 -11.65 -17.42 10.21
N ALA A 277 -11.49 -18.23 9.16
CA ALA A 277 -10.84 -17.80 7.90
C ALA A 277 -11.52 -16.58 7.23
N ASP A 278 -12.83 -16.39 7.42
CA ASP A 278 -13.59 -15.27 6.85
C ASP A 278 -13.32 -13.92 7.56
N GLU A 279 -12.89 -13.94 8.82
CA GLU A 279 -12.60 -12.73 9.61
C GLU A 279 -11.26 -12.09 9.22
N PHE A 280 -10.36 -12.83 8.55
CA PHE A 280 -9.08 -12.33 8.03
C PHE A 280 -9.20 -11.40 6.81
N LEU A 281 -10.34 -11.39 6.13
CA LEU A 281 -10.52 -10.70 4.85
C LEU A 281 -10.93 -9.23 5.00
N ASP A 282 -11.29 -8.79 6.21
CA ASP A 282 -11.82 -7.45 6.48
C ASP A 282 -11.31 -6.93 7.85
N PRO A 283 -10.24 -6.11 7.87
CA PRO A 283 -9.58 -5.63 9.09
C PRO A 283 -10.51 -4.90 10.06
N ASP A 284 -11.51 -4.18 9.56
CA ASP A 284 -12.45 -3.40 10.38
C ASP A 284 -13.47 -4.32 11.07
N LYS A 285 -13.96 -5.34 10.36
CA LYS A 285 -14.82 -6.37 10.95
C LYS A 285 -14.08 -7.22 11.98
N MET A 286 -12.81 -7.54 11.72
CA MET A 286 -11.97 -8.24 12.68
C MET A 286 -11.87 -7.46 13.99
N ARG A 287 -11.57 -6.15 13.93
CA ARG A 287 -11.51 -5.30 15.14
C ARG A 287 -12.83 -5.25 15.90
N ALA A 288 -13.95 -5.11 15.19
CA ALA A 288 -15.27 -5.07 15.83
C ALA A 288 -15.63 -6.41 16.51
N SER A 289 -15.34 -7.54 15.87
CA SER A 289 -15.55 -8.89 16.42
C SER A 289 -14.71 -9.08 17.69
N PHE A 290 -13.41 -8.81 17.62
CA PHE A 290 -12.50 -8.93 18.75
C PHE A 290 -12.83 -7.97 19.90
N SER A 291 -13.36 -6.77 19.62
CA SER A 291 -13.83 -5.86 20.67
C SER A 291 -14.99 -6.45 21.46
N ASN A 292 -16.00 -7.01 20.78
CA ASN A 292 -17.13 -7.64 21.46
C ASN A 292 -16.70 -8.86 22.28
N ILE A 293 -15.88 -9.74 21.68
CA ILE A 293 -15.35 -10.93 22.37
C ILE A 293 -14.53 -10.51 23.60
N SER A 294 -13.70 -9.47 23.50
CA SER A 294 -12.90 -8.95 24.60
C SER A 294 -13.77 -8.45 25.75
N LYS A 295 -14.87 -7.73 25.46
CA LYS A 295 -15.80 -7.22 26.47
C LYS A 295 -16.49 -8.36 27.23
N ASP A 296 -16.95 -9.37 26.52
CA ASP A 296 -17.64 -10.52 27.13
C ASP A 296 -16.67 -11.36 27.98
N LEU A 297 -15.47 -11.62 27.47
CA LEU A 297 -14.43 -12.35 28.19
C LEU A 297 -13.98 -11.63 29.47
N LEU A 298 -13.78 -10.32 29.41
CA LEU A 298 -13.40 -9.51 30.58
C LEU A 298 -14.50 -9.52 31.65
N ARG A 299 -15.78 -9.54 31.27
CA ARG A 299 -16.89 -9.69 32.23
C ARG A 299 -16.85 -11.05 32.93
N GLU A 300 -16.75 -12.13 32.17
CA GLU A 300 -16.75 -13.48 32.73
C GLU A 300 -15.56 -13.71 33.69
N LEU A 301 -14.36 -13.25 33.31
CA LEU A 301 -13.17 -13.37 34.15
C LEU A 301 -13.26 -12.49 35.42
N ALA A 302 -13.89 -11.32 35.32
CA ALA A 302 -14.09 -10.44 36.48
C ALA A 302 -15.07 -11.08 37.48
N GLU A 303 -16.14 -11.70 37.00
CA GLU A 303 -17.10 -12.46 37.83
C GLU A 303 -16.42 -13.65 38.53
N GLN A 304 -15.58 -14.42 37.81
CA GLN A 304 -14.85 -15.55 38.40
C GLN A 304 -13.89 -15.13 39.52
N LYS A 305 -13.27 -13.95 39.40
CA LYS A 305 -12.37 -13.39 40.41
C LYS A 305 -13.09 -12.58 41.49
N ASN A 306 -14.43 -12.52 41.49
CA ASN A 306 -15.23 -11.69 42.39
C ASN A 306 -14.83 -10.20 42.38
N MET A 307 -14.49 -9.67 41.19
CA MET A 307 -14.13 -8.27 41.00
C MET A 307 -15.32 -7.47 40.47
N PHE A 308 -15.61 -6.33 41.10
CA PHE A 308 -16.60 -5.38 40.58
C PHE A 308 -15.94 -4.41 39.60
N ILE A 309 -16.37 -4.45 38.34
CA ILE A 309 -15.88 -3.56 37.26
C ILE A 309 -17.09 -2.93 36.57
N SER A 310 -17.06 -1.62 36.33
CA SER A 310 -18.16 -0.93 35.66
C SER A 310 -18.20 -1.25 34.15
N PRO A 311 -19.35 -1.06 33.46
CA PRO A 311 -19.42 -1.23 32.00
C PRO A 311 -18.45 -0.33 31.22
N GLU A 312 -18.26 0.92 31.67
CA GLU A 312 -17.29 1.85 31.06
C GLU A 312 -15.85 1.36 31.25
N GLU A 313 -15.51 0.85 32.44
CA GLU A 313 -14.19 0.30 32.69
C GLU A 313 -13.92 -0.97 31.87
N ILE A 314 -14.94 -1.79 31.60
CA ILE A 314 -14.81 -2.94 30.69
C ILE A 314 -14.53 -2.48 29.26
N ASP A 315 -15.18 -1.40 28.81
CA ASP A 315 -14.94 -0.84 27.48
C ASP A 315 -13.51 -0.32 27.33
N ASP A 316 -12.98 0.38 28.35
CA ASP A 316 -11.58 0.84 28.40
C ASP A 316 -10.58 -0.34 28.37
N LEU A 317 -10.82 -1.37 29.20
CA LEU A 317 -9.96 -2.56 29.24
C LEU A 317 -10.01 -3.35 27.93
N ALA A 318 -11.17 -3.42 27.27
CA ALA A 318 -11.34 -4.06 25.98
C ALA A 318 -10.63 -3.30 24.85
N GLU A 319 -10.67 -1.96 24.84
CA GLU A 319 -9.92 -1.14 23.87
C GLU A 319 -8.41 -1.38 24.00
N ILE A 320 -7.90 -1.43 25.23
CA ILE A 320 -6.50 -1.74 25.53
C ILE A 320 -6.13 -3.14 25.04
N LEU A 321 -6.98 -4.13 25.31
CA LEU A 321 -6.76 -5.53 24.90
C LEU A 321 -6.75 -5.66 23.36
N VAL A 322 -7.71 -5.06 22.66
CA VAL A 322 -7.79 -5.10 21.19
C VAL A 322 -6.59 -4.39 20.54
N ARG A 323 -6.19 -3.23 21.06
CA ARG A 323 -5.05 -2.47 20.54
C ARG A 323 -3.73 -3.25 20.65
N ASN A 324 -3.52 -3.97 21.75
CA ASN A 324 -2.30 -4.74 22.01
C ASN A 324 -2.33 -6.18 21.44
N THR A 325 -3.49 -6.65 20.95
CA THR A 325 -3.63 -7.98 20.33
C THR A 325 -3.72 -7.87 18.80
N VAL A 326 -4.81 -7.34 18.27
CA VAL A 326 -5.07 -7.19 16.83
C VAL A 326 -4.46 -5.90 16.27
N GLY A 327 -4.50 -4.81 17.04
CA GLY A 327 -3.95 -3.51 16.65
C GLY A 327 -2.41 -3.43 16.62
N PHE A 328 -1.88 -2.25 16.33
CA PHE A 328 -0.44 -1.94 16.29
C PHE A 328 0.11 -1.43 17.64
N GLY A 329 -0.61 -1.62 18.74
CA GLY A 329 -0.14 -1.24 20.08
C GLY A 329 0.15 0.25 20.17
N VAL A 330 1.34 0.59 20.68
CA VAL A 330 1.79 1.97 20.87
C VAL A 330 1.91 2.78 19.58
N VAL A 331 2.10 2.14 18.41
CA VAL A 331 2.19 2.85 17.13
C VAL A 331 0.85 3.50 16.77
N GLU A 332 -0.28 2.87 17.12
CA GLU A 332 -1.59 3.51 16.93
C GLU A 332 -1.74 4.75 17.81
N LEU A 333 -1.36 4.66 19.10
CA LEU A 333 -1.39 5.80 20.03
C LEU A 333 -0.53 6.97 19.53
N LEU A 334 0.63 6.68 18.94
CA LEU A 334 1.48 7.72 18.35
C LEU A 334 0.88 8.30 17.07
N LEU A 335 0.27 7.48 16.20
CA LEU A 335 -0.37 7.97 14.98
C LEU A 335 -1.70 8.68 15.24
N GLU A 336 -2.35 8.45 16.40
CA GLU A 336 -3.50 9.24 16.85
C GLU A 336 -3.12 10.70 17.14
N ASP A 337 -1.90 10.96 17.62
CA ASP A 337 -1.44 12.32 17.91
C ASP A 337 -1.28 13.16 16.63
N GLU A 338 -2.19 14.14 16.45
CA GLU A 338 -2.22 15.08 15.31
C GLU A 338 -0.95 15.92 15.18
N LYS A 339 -0.21 16.07 16.27
CA LYS A 339 1.06 16.79 16.28
C LYS A 339 2.22 15.97 15.72
N ILE A 340 2.05 14.66 15.50
CA ILE A 340 3.08 13.81 14.91
C ILE A 340 2.96 13.83 13.38
N GLN A 341 4.00 14.32 12.72
CA GLN A 341 4.06 14.38 11.25
C GLN A 341 4.68 13.11 10.66
N ASP A 342 5.87 12.76 11.17
CA ASP A 342 6.61 11.58 10.77
C ASP A 342 7.00 10.78 12.02
N LEU A 343 7.04 9.45 11.91
CA LEU A 343 7.50 8.56 12.97
C LEU A 343 8.53 7.60 12.40
N THR A 344 9.70 7.51 13.02
CA THR A 344 10.81 6.67 12.55
C THR A 344 11.21 5.66 13.63
N ILE A 345 11.25 4.40 13.26
CA ILE A 345 11.66 3.28 14.09
C ILE A 345 12.95 2.70 13.49
N ASN A 346 14.06 2.79 14.23
CA ASN A 346 15.38 2.39 13.75
C ASN A 346 15.89 1.14 14.48
N SER A 347 16.76 0.37 13.81
CA SER A 347 17.49 -0.75 14.39
C SER A 347 18.82 -0.31 15.02
N PRO A 348 19.42 -1.07 15.96
CA PRO A 348 18.98 -2.37 16.50
C PRO A 348 17.82 -2.25 17.48
N MET A 349 16.85 -3.17 17.35
CA MET A 349 15.65 -3.19 18.20
C MET A 349 16.00 -3.51 19.65
N GLY A 350 15.26 -2.90 20.58
CA GLY A 350 15.51 -3.03 22.01
C GLY A 350 16.63 -2.15 22.57
N GLN A 351 17.30 -1.35 21.72
CA GLN A 351 18.35 -0.42 22.12
C GLN A 351 18.03 1.02 21.72
N VAL A 352 17.36 1.21 20.58
CA VAL A 352 17.08 2.53 20.02
C VAL A 352 15.61 2.92 20.26
N PRO A 353 15.33 4.14 20.76
CA PRO A 353 13.95 4.59 20.93
C PRO A 353 13.29 4.97 19.59
N ILE A 354 11.95 5.09 19.58
CA ILE A 354 11.23 5.66 18.44
C ILE A 354 11.57 7.16 18.33
N PHE A 355 11.84 7.63 17.12
CA PHE A 355 12.02 9.05 16.81
C PHE A 355 10.75 9.61 16.21
N ILE A 356 10.39 10.82 16.64
CA ILE A 356 9.15 11.48 16.24
C ILE A 356 9.51 12.83 15.64
N LEU A 357 8.96 13.15 14.48
CA LEU A 357 8.94 14.52 13.98
C LEU A 357 7.65 15.18 14.48
N HIS A 358 7.76 15.87 15.60
CA HIS A 358 6.66 16.58 16.23
C HIS A 358 6.52 17.98 15.64
N GLU A 359 5.28 18.46 15.42
CA GLU A 359 4.99 19.77 14.83
C GLU A 359 5.68 20.92 15.59
N ASP A 360 5.47 20.99 16.91
CA ASP A 360 6.03 22.06 17.76
C ASP A 360 7.53 21.88 18.09
N PHE A 361 7.99 20.64 18.30
CA PHE A 361 9.31 20.35 18.88
C PHE A 361 10.35 19.78 17.90
N ASN A 362 9.97 19.56 16.63
CA ASN A 362 10.78 18.90 15.59
C ASN A 362 11.20 17.47 16.02
N GLU A 363 12.41 17.04 15.68
CA GLU A 363 12.90 15.69 16.02
C GLU A 363 12.99 15.50 17.54
N CYS A 364 12.10 14.68 18.07
CA CYS A 364 12.08 14.23 19.45
C CYS A 364 12.56 12.78 19.54
N THR A 365 13.29 12.45 20.60
CA THR A 365 13.45 11.05 21.04
C THR A 365 12.25 10.68 21.89
N SER A 366 11.72 9.48 21.80
CA SER A 366 10.63 9.04 22.68
C SER A 366 11.13 8.24 23.88
N ASN A 367 10.30 8.10 24.92
CA ASN A 367 10.52 7.14 26.02
C ASN A 367 10.14 5.70 25.65
N ILE A 368 9.91 5.41 24.36
CA ILE A 368 9.46 4.12 23.84
C ILE A 368 10.61 3.42 23.13
N ILE A 369 10.93 2.21 23.58
CA ILE A 369 11.93 1.34 22.98
C ILE A 369 11.20 0.10 22.44
N PRO A 370 11.03 0.00 21.11
CA PRO A 370 10.40 -1.16 20.50
C PRO A 370 11.31 -2.38 20.62
N THR A 371 10.73 -3.53 20.94
CA THR A 371 11.45 -4.80 20.97
C THR A 371 11.38 -5.51 19.62
N THR A 372 12.20 -6.56 19.47
CA THR A 372 12.16 -7.41 18.26
C THR A 372 10.77 -8.02 18.05
N ALA A 373 10.08 -8.41 19.13
CA ALA A 373 8.74 -8.98 19.06
C ALA A 373 7.68 -7.96 18.62
N ASP A 374 7.76 -6.71 19.09
CA ASP A 374 6.90 -5.62 18.58
C ASP A 374 7.07 -5.48 17.08
N PHE A 375 8.32 -5.42 16.64
CA PHE A 375 8.64 -5.20 15.26
C PHE A 375 8.15 -6.35 14.38
N GLU A 376 8.41 -7.60 14.75
CA GLU A 376 7.94 -8.77 14.00
C GLU A 376 6.41 -8.83 13.95
N SER A 377 5.74 -8.46 15.04
CA SER A 377 4.27 -8.33 15.08
C SER A 377 3.79 -7.26 14.11
N TRP A 378 4.34 -6.05 14.17
CA TRP A 378 4.00 -4.93 13.29
C TRP A 378 4.31 -5.25 11.83
N ALA A 379 5.52 -5.73 11.54
CA ALA A 379 5.95 -6.12 10.20
C ALA A 379 5.03 -7.19 9.63
N THR A 380 4.64 -8.20 10.41
CA THR A 380 3.68 -9.24 9.98
C THR A 380 2.31 -8.64 9.70
N LYS A 381 1.80 -7.78 10.58
CA LYS A 381 0.49 -7.13 10.40
C LYS A 381 0.48 -6.14 9.23
N PHE A 382 1.53 -5.35 9.04
CA PHE A 382 1.67 -4.46 7.88
C PHE A 382 1.88 -5.24 6.58
N ARG A 383 2.61 -6.36 6.62
CA ARG A 383 2.70 -7.31 5.50
C ARG A 383 1.31 -7.85 5.12
N LEU A 384 0.50 -8.21 6.11
CA LEU A 384 -0.88 -8.67 5.89
C LEU A 384 -1.79 -7.57 5.35
N LEU A 385 -1.77 -6.36 5.94
CA LEU A 385 -2.59 -5.22 5.49
C LEU A 385 -2.19 -4.70 4.10
N SER A 386 -0.89 -4.68 3.80
CA SER A 386 -0.38 -4.21 2.51
C SER A 386 -0.48 -5.24 1.39
N GLY A 387 -0.68 -6.52 1.74
CA GLY A 387 -0.65 -7.64 0.81
C GLY A 387 0.71 -7.89 0.14
N ARG A 388 1.80 -7.27 0.62
CA ARG A 388 3.14 -7.30 0.02
C ARG A 388 4.13 -8.01 0.95
N PRO A 389 5.08 -8.81 0.42
CA PRO A 389 6.05 -9.53 1.24
C PRO A 389 7.01 -8.56 1.94
N LEU A 390 7.46 -8.98 3.13
CA LEU A 390 8.48 -8.30 3.92
C LEU A 390 9.29 -9.37 4.66
N ASP A 391 10.48 -9.68 4.15
CA ASP A 391 11.38 -10.73 4.61
C ASP A 391 12.83 -10.41 4.20
N GLU A 392 13.80 -11.28 4.49
CA GLU A 392 15.21 -11.00 4.16
C GLU A 392 15.47 -10.89 2.66
N ALA A 393 14.63 -11.51 1.84
CA ALA A 393 14.70 -11.38 0.40
C ALA A 393 14.10 -10.02 -0.02
N ASN A 394 12.90 -9.69 0.45
CA ASN A 394 12.18 -8.45 0.15
C ASN A 394 12.26 -7.50 1.34
N PRO A 395 13.40 -6.83 1.60
CA PRO A 395 13.56 -6.02 2.80
C PRO A 395 12.70 -4.76 2.76
N ILE A 396 12.11 -4.36 1.63
CA ILE A 396 11.43 -3.07 1.48
C ILE A 396 9.92 -3.26 1.35
N LEU A 397 9.15 -2.55 2.18
CA LEU A 397 7.71 -2.43 2.06
C LEU A 397 7.30 -0.96 2.10
N ASP A 398 6.83 -0.37 1.00
CA ASP A 398 6.29 1.01 0.98
C ASP A 398 4.81 0.99 0.58
N THR A 399 3.91 1.35 1.48
CA THR A 399 2.45 1.26 1.33
C THR A 399 1.74 2.43 2.00
N GLU A 400 0.47 2.61 1.67
CA GLU A 400 -0.44 3.41 2.49
C GLU A 400 -1.20 2.51 3.47
N ILE A 401 -1.41 3.01 4.69
CA ILE A 401 -2.21 2.36 5.72
C ILE A 401 -3.31 3.31 6.16
N ILE A 402 -4.51 2.75 6.33
CA ILE A 402 -5.65 3.43 6.91
C ILE A 402 -5.85 2.79 8.30
N LEU A 403 -5.69 3.60 9.33
CA LEU A 403 -5.99 3.26 10.71
C LEU A 403 -7.26 4.00 11.14
N PRO A 404 -7.97 3.55 12.19
CA PRO A 404 -9.28 4.09 12.55
C PRO A 404 -9.35 5.61 12.71
N LYS A 405 -8.26 6.25 13.15
CA LYS A 405 -8.17 7.70 13.36
C LYS A 405 -7.00 8.37 12.63
N ALA A 406 -6.33 7.66 11.71
CA ALA A 406 -5.18 8.21 11.01
C ALA A 406 -4.94 7.51 9.68
N ARG A 407 -4.65 8.31 8.65
CA ARG A 407 -4.09 7.81 7.39
C ARG A 407 -2.58 8.07 7.39
N SER A 408 -1.78 7.08 7.02
CA SER A 408 -0.32 7.25 6.97
C SER A 408 0.27 6.49 5.79
N ARG A 409 1.29 7.06 5.16
CA ARG A 409 2.22 6.29 4.33
C ARG A 409 3.22 5.59 5.25
N LEU A 410 3.58 4.36 4.94
CA LEU A 410 4.48 3.52 5.71
C LEU A 410 5.54 2.96 4.77
N SER A 411 6.81 3.16 5.12
CA SER A 411 7.96 2.55 4.48
C SER A 411 8.73 1.71 5.49
N ILE A 412 8.94 0.43 5.21
CA ILE A 412 9.72 -0.50 6.05
C ILE A 412 10.94 -0.93 5.25
N ILE A 413 12.08 -1.05 5.92
CA ILE A 413 13.32 -1.64 5.42
C ILE A 413 13.74 -2.78 6.35
N GLY A 414 14.36 -3.84 5.83
CA GLY A 414 14.75 -5.06 6.54
C GLY A 414 16.18 -5.48 6.23
N LYS A 415 16.65 -6.57 6.86
CA LYS A 415 17.91 -7.22 6.44
C LYS A 415 17.76 -7.71 4.99
N PRO A 416 18.78 -7.60 4.11
CA PRO A 416 20.13 -7.10 4.38
C PRO A 416 20.29 -5.58 4.21
N LEU A 417 19.28 -4.86 3.69
CA LEU A 417 19.35 -3.42 3.42
C LEU A 417 19.69 -2.63 4.68
N ASN A 418 19.17 -3.09 5.82
CA ASN A 418 19.54 -2.65 7.13
C ASN A 418 20.19 -3.82 7.92
N PRO A 419 21.51 -3.79 8.16
CA PRO A 419 22.24 -4.95 8.70
C PRO A 419 21.85 -5.30 10.14
N TYR A 420 21.27 -4.35 10.88
CA TYR A 420 20.94 -4.51 12.29
C TYR A 420 19.51 -4.98 12.55
N GLY A 421 18.73 -5.24 11.50
CA GLY A 421 17.33 -5.63 11.61
C GLY A 421 16.44 -4.76 10.74
N PHE A 422 15.15 -4.73 11.03
CA PHE A 422 14.23 -3.89 10.29
C PHE A 422 14.19 -2.44 10.82
N GLY A 423 13.73 -1.50 10.00
CA GLY A 423 13.41 -0.13 10.38
C GLY A 423 12.14 0.33 9.65
N MET A 424 11.36 1.22 10.26
CA MET A 424 10.11 1.75 9.67
C MET A 424 10.13 3.27 9.67
N ALA A 425 9.48 3.87 8.68
CA ALA A 425 9.17 5.29 8.61
C ALA A 425 7.69 5.45 8.25
N PHE A 426 6.96 6.17 9.10
CA PHE A 426 5.57 6.53 8.89
C PHE A 426 5.51 8.02 8.57
N ARG A 427 4.64 8.38 7.65
CA ARG A 427 4.33 9.76 7.29
C ARG A 427 2.82 9.94 7.35
N ARG A 428 2.36 10.64 8.38
CA ARG A 428 0.95 10.88 8.61
C ARG A 428 0.39 11.84 7.57
N HIS A 429 -0.74 11.48 6.99
CA HIS A 429 -1.55 12.36 6.16
C HIS A 429 -2.52 13.14 7.06
N ARG A 430 -2.80 14.39 6.67
CA ARG A 430 -3.79 15.22 7.35
C ARG A 430 -5.17 14.89 6.80
N ASP A 431 -6.15 14.75 7.69
CA ASP A 431 -7.53 14.42 7.32
C ASP A 431 -8.27 15.63 6.73
N THR A 432 -7.85 16.85 7.08
CA THR A 432 -8.36 18.12 6.55
C THR A 432 -7.39 18.80 5.56
N PRO A 433 -7.89 19.51 4.54
CA PRO A 433 -7.07 20.35 3.69
C PRO A 433 -6.30 21.43 4.48
N TRP A 434 -5.07 21.74 4.05
CA TRP A 434 -4.28 22.84 4.63
C TRP A 434 -4.92 24.21 4.36
N THR A 435 -4.75 25.18 5.26
CA THR A 435 -5.27 26.56 5.14
C THR A 435 -4.15 27.60 5.21
N LEU A 436 -4.40 28.82 4.70
CA LEU A 436 -3.44 29.92 4.87
C LEU A 436 -3.19 30.26 6.35
N PRO A 437 -4.20 30.40 7.24
CA PRO A 437 -3.98 30.57 8.68
C PRO A 437 -3.07 29.51 9.32
N LEU A 438 -3.18 28.24 8.92
CA LEU A 438 -2.24 27.20 9.37
C LEU A 438 -0.79 27.46 8.92
N PHE A 439 -0.60 27.94 7.68
CA PHE A 439 0.73 28.33 7.20
C PHE A 439 1.26 29.60 7.87
N LEU A 440 0.41 30.54 8.28
CA LEU A 440 0.80 31.70 9.11
C LEU A 440 1.28 31.25 10.49
N LYS A 441 0.49 30.41 11.19
CA LYS A 441 0.84 29.86 12.51
C LYS A 441 2.23 29.21 12.46
N ASN A 442 2.50 28.44 11.40
CA ASN A 442 3.77 27.73 11.21
C ASN A 442 4.89 28.60 10.60
N LYS A 443 4.67 29.91 10.45
CA LYS A 443 5.59 30.88 9.81
C LYS A 443 6.07 30.46 8.41
N MET A 444 5.34 29.57 7.73
CA MET A 444 5.66 29.20 6.35
C MET A 444 5.42 30.38 5.41
N ILE A 445 4.44 31.22 5.73
CA ILE A 445 4.14 32.49 5.06
C ILE A 445 3.88 33.57 6.10
N SER A 446 4.17 34.84 5.78
CA SER A 446 3.83 35.97 6.64
C SER A 446 2.36 36.41 6.45
N PRO A 447 1.76 37.14 7.40
CA PRO A 447 0.41 37.67 7.25
C PRO A 447 0.22 38.48 5.97
N LEU A 448 1.19 39.35 5.67
CA LEU A 448 1.19 40.13 4.44
C LEU A 448 1.27 39.24 3.19
N GLY A 449 2.10 38.18 3.22
CA GLY A 449 2.19 37.23 2.11
C GLY A 449 0.90 36.44 1.88
N ALA A 450 0.22 36.04 2.95
CA ALA A 450 -1.08 35.38 2.85
C ALA A 450 -2.17 36.34 2.36
N GLY A 451 -2.14 37.60 2.81
CA GLY A 451 -2.99 38.67 2.29
C GLY A 451 -2.74 38.91 0.79
N LEU A 452 -1.47 38.91 0.38
CA LEU A 452 -1.05 39.07 -1.02
C LEU A 452 -1.52 37.89 -1.89
N LEU A 453 -1.35 36.64 -1.43
CA LEU A 453 -1.82 35.47 -2.17
C LEU A 453 -3.35 35.41 -2.23
N SER A 454 -4.05 35.70 -1.13
CA SER A 454 -5.51 35.83 -1.11
C SER A 454 -5.99 36.91 -2.08
N PHE A 455 -5.36 38.10 -2.06
CA PHE A 455 -5.69 39.20 -2.97
C PHE A 455 -5.40 38.86 -4.45
N THR A 456 -4.32 38.15 -4.74
CA THR A 456 -3.98 37.74 -6.12
C THR A 456 -4.85 36.60 -6.63
N ILE A 457 -5.28 35.67 -5.77
CA ILE A 457 -6.29 34.65 -6.10
C ILE A 457 -7.64 35.33 -6.40
N ASP A 458 -8.06 36.29 -5.58
CA ASP A 458 -9.26 37.10 -5.84
C ASP A 458 -9.18 37.93 -7.11
N GLY A 459 -7.99 38.48 -7.39
CA GLY A 459 -7.69 39.18 -8.63
C GLY A 459 -7.56 38.25 -9.85
N ALA A 460 -7.92 36.96 -9.70
CA ALA A 460 -7.88 35.94 -10.74
C ALA A 460 -6.50 35.81 -11.43
N ARG A 461 -5.42 35.94 -10.65
CA ARG A 461 -4.05 35.78 -11.15
C ARG A 461 -3.65 34.31 -11.23
N SER A 462 -2.70 34.03 -12.09
CA SER A 462 -2.16 32.69 -12.27
C SER A 462 -1.00 32.39 -11.32
N HIS A 463 -1.00 31.18 -10.72
CA HIS A 463 -0.02 30.79 -9.71
C HIS A 463 0.68 29.48 -10.06
N LEU A 464 2.01 29.49 -10.02
CA LEU A 464 2.81 28.27 -10.05
C LEU A 464 3.46 28.03 -8.71
N ILE A 465 3.16 26.89 -8.11
CA ILE A 465 3.75 26.48 -6.84
C ILE A 465 4.93 25.56 -7.16
N ALA A 466 6.12 26.07 -6.91
CA ALA A 466 7.37 25.41 -7.24
C ALA A 466 8.18 25.04 -6.00
N GLY A 467 9.10 24.09 -6.15
CA GLY A 467 9.90 23.58 -5.04
C GLY A 467 10.42 22.16 -5.21
N THR A 468 11.40 21.83 -4.38
CA THR A 468 12.00 20.48 -4.29
C THR A 468 10.99 19.39 -3.87
N ARG A 469 11.35 18.11 -3.97
CA ARG A 469 10.48 17.01 -3.50
C ARG A 469 10.19 17.17 -2.01
N SER A 470 8.95 16.88 -1.61
CA SER A 470 8.49 17.01 -0.20
C SER A 470 8.57 18.43 0.38
N SER A 471 8.61 19.47 -0.47
CA SER A 471 8.65 20.86 -0.01
C SER A 471 7.28 21.45 0.38
N GLY A 472 6.20 20.67 0.21
CA GLY A 472 4.83 21.08 0.55
C GLY A 472 4.05 21.72 -0.61
N LYS A 473 4.52 21.62 -1.87
CA LYS A 473 3.85 22.25 -3.04
C LYS A 473 2.36 21.94 -3.15
N THR A 474 1.99 20.66 -3.16
CA THR A 474 0.61 20.22 -3.32
C THR A 474 -0.25 20.67 -2.16
N SER A 475 0.25 20.53 -0.92
CA SER A 475 -0.43 21.04 0.28
C SER A 475 -0.63 22.56 0.25
N PHE A 476 0.38 23.30 -0.24
CA PHE A 476 0.30 24.75 -0.37
C PHE A 476 -0.70 25.16 -1.46
N LEU A 477 -0.69 24.48 -2.61
CA LEU A 477 -1.69 24.66 -3.66
C LEU A 477 -3.10 24.39 -3.12
N THR A 478 -3.32 23.30 -2.37
CA THR A 478 -4.61 22.97 -1.74
C THR A 478 -5.10 24.11 -0.84
N SER A 479 -4.22 24.78 -0.08
CA SER A 479 -4.63 25.92 0.74
C SER A 479 -5.08 27.15 -0.05
N LEU A 480 -4.50 27.37 -1.23
CA LEU A 480 -4.94 28.44 -2.13
C LEU A 480 -6.29 28.13 -2.78
N LEU A 481 -6.66 26.85 -2.90
CA LEU A 481 -7.99 26.48 -3.40
C LEU A 481 -9.10 26.97 -2.47
N LEU A 482 -8.84 27.04 -1.16
CA LEU A 482 -9.79 27.52 -0.15
C LEU A 482 -10.01 29.05 -0.22
N GLU A 483 -9.13 29.77 -0.91
CA GLU A 483 -9.28 31.21 -1.14
C GLU A 483 -10.11 31.50 -2.39
N ILE A 484 -10.30 30.50 -3.26
CA ILE A 484 -11.20 30.61 -4.40
C ILE A 484 -12.64 30.65 -3.87
N SER A 485 -13.43 31.62 -4.32
CA SER A 485 -14.85 31.71 -3.94
C SER A 485 -15.62 30.47 -4.40
N ARG A 486 -16.48 29.92 -3.54
CA ARG A 486 -17.30 28.72 -3.81
C ARG A 486 -18.26 28.84 -5.01
N ARG A 487 -18.51 30.07 -5.48
CA ARG A 487 -19.29 30.31 -6.71
C ARG A 487 -18.57 29.82 -7.96
N TYR A 488 -17.24 29.75 -7.92
CA TYR A 488 -16.43 29.30 -9.05
C TYR A 488 -16.40 27.77 -9.08
N ARG A 489 -16.54 27.23 -10.28
CA ARG A 489 -16.34 25.81 -10.52
C ARG A 489 -14.84 25.52 -10.54
N ILE A 490 -14.36 24.52 -9.81
CA ILE A 490 -12.95 24.11 -9.82
C ILE A 490 -12.80 22.90 -10.74
N LEU A 491 -11.88 22.97 -11.69
CA LEU A 491 -11.58 21.92 -12.66
C LEU A 491 -10.20 21.29 -12.32
N THR A 492 -10.13 19.98 -12.05
CA THR A 492 -8.87 19.22 -11.84
C THR A 492 -8.54 18.33 -13.05
N ILE A 493 -7.34 17.78 -13.23
CA ILE A 493 -6.97 16.94 -14.41
C ILE A 493 -6.35 15.57 -14.03
N GLU A 494 -6.84 14.42 -14.54
CA GLU A 494 -6.47 13.00 -14.18
C GLU A 494 -6.46 11.96 -15.39
N ASP A 495 -6.14 10.64 -15.23
CA ASP A 495 -5.83 9.61 -16.31
C ASP A 495 -6.82 8.37 -16.44
N SER A 496 -6.96 7.59 -17.58
CA SER A 496 -7.95 6.40 -17.81
C SER A 496 -7.91 5.62 -19.19
N VAL A 497 -8.73 4.55 -19.45
CA VAL A 497 -8.74 3.60 -20.64
C VAL A 497 -10.05 3.48 -21.51
N THR A 498 -10.07 2.95 -22.76
CA THR A 498 -11.25 2.99 -23.69
C THR A 498 -12.32 1.88 -23.52
N LYS A 499 -13.51 2.02 -24.17
CA LYS A 499 -14.69 1.11 -24.02
C LYS A 499 -14.43 -0.31 -24.48
N ASP A 500 -13.78 -0.43 -25.62
CA ASP A 500 -13.58 -1.68 -26.35
C ASP A 500 -12.55 -2.62 -25.73
N CYS A 501 -11.77 -2.13 -24.76
CA CYS A 501 -10.85 -2.93 -23.97
C CYS A 501 -11.61 -4.03 -23.22
N GLU A 502 -11.09 -5.24 -23.26
CA GLU A 502 -11.73 -6.40 -22.67
C GLU A 502 -10.99 -6.92 -21.46
N ILE A 503 -11.77 -7.36 -20.49
CA ILE A 503 -11.29 -7.80 -19.20
C ILE A 503 -11.91 -9.14 -18.83
N LEU A 504 -11.14 -9.96 -18.12
CA LEU A 504 -11.65 -11.16 -17.47
C LEU A 504 -12.16 -10.76 -16.08
N VAL A 505 -13.45 -10.99 -15.89
CA VAL A 505 -14.20 -10.64 -14.68
C VAL A 505 -14.63 -11.93 -14.01
N LYS A 506 -14.44 -12.02 -12.70
CA LYS A 506 -14.92 -13.12 -11.89
C LYS A 506 -16.05 -12.60 -11.00
N GLU A 507 -17.24 -13.15 -11.19
CA GLU A 507 -18.47 -12.82 -10.46
C GLU A 507 -19.10 -14.13 -9.98
N ASN A 508 -19.37 -14.27 -8.68
CA ASN A 508 -19.92 -15.51 -8.09
C ASN A 508 -19.13 -16.78 -8.46
N ASN A 509 -17.80 -16.70 -8.45
CA ASN A 509 -16.91 -17.75 -8.92
C ASN A 509 -17.09 -18.16 -10.40
N LEU A 510 -17.74 -17.39 -11.25
CA LEU A 510 -17.78 -17.62 -12.70
C LEU A 510 -16.93 -16.56 -13.42
N ILE A 511 -16.12 -16.99 -14.37
CA ILE A 511 -15.32 -16.10 -15.23
C ILE A 511 -16.13 -15.70 -16.46
N HIS A 512 -16.15 -14.41 -16.73
CA HIS A 512 -16.73 -13.82 -17.93
C HIS A 512 -15.67 -12.93 -18.59
N LYS A 513 -15.50 -13.10 -19.91
CA LYS A 513 -14.75 -12.12 -20.72
C LYS A 513 -15.75 -11.11 -21.26
N ILE A 514 -15.60 -9.86 -20.86
CA ILE A 514 -16.52 -8.77 -21.20
C ILE A 514 -15.71 -7.52 -21.57
N LYS A 515 -16.30 -6.63 -22.35
CA LYS A 515 -15.74 -5.30 -22.54
C LYS A 515 -15.85 -4.51 -21.24
N ILE A 516 -14.77 -3.83 -20.85
CA ILE A 516 -14.74 -2.98 -19.65
C ILE A 516 -15.88 -1.97 -19.67
N GLY A 517 -16.21 -1.46 -20.86
CA GLY A 517 -17.33 -0.58 -21.04
C GLY A 517 -18.67 -1.21 -20.71
N ASP A 518 -18.96 -2.37 -21.28
CA ASP A 518 -20.23 -3.07 -21.04
C ASP A 518 -20.36 -3.49 -19.57
N LEU A 519 -19.24 -3.85 -18.91
CA LEU A 519 -19.20 -4.16 -17.48
C LEU A 519 -19.62 -2.94 -16.65
N ILE A 520 -18.93 -1.82 -16.84
CA ILE A 520 -19.16 -0.60 -16.05
C ILE A 520 -20.54 -0.03 -16.35
N ASP A 521 -20.96 0.01 -17.62
CA ASP A 521 -22.30 0.42 -18.03
C ASP A 521 -23.38 -0.37 -17.29
N THR A 522 -23.22 -1.69 -17.21
CA THR A 522 -24.15 -2.59 -16.50
C THR A 522 -24.15 -2.34 -14.99
N GLN A 523 -22.98 -2.16 -14.37
CA GLN A 523 -22.90 -1.88 -12.93
C GLN A 523 -23.54 -0.53 -12.59
N LEU A 524 -23.35 0.46 -13.45
CA LEU A 524 -23.99 1.75 -13.34
C LEU A 524 -25.50 1.64 -13.56
N ASP A 525 -26.00 0.83 -14.50
CA ASP A 525 -27.45 0.64 -14.72
C ASP A 525 -28.18 -0.05 -13.56
N GLN A 526 -27.50 -0.95 -12.83
CA GLN A 526 -28.12 -1.82 -11.82
C GLN A 526 -28.06 -1.29 -10.38
N ASN A 527 -27.12 -0.40 -10.09
CA ASN A 527 -26.96 0.21 -8.76
C ASN A 527 -27.43 1.67 -8.78
N TRP A 528 -27.66 2.28 -7.61
CA TRP A 528 -27.87 3.72 -7.55
C TRP A 528 -26.66 4.44 -8.13
N ARG A 529 -26.81 4.95 -9.36
CA ARG A 529 -25.90 5.90 -9.97
C ARG A 529 -25.87 7.11 -9.07
N TRP A 530 -24.68 7.47 -8.64
CA TRP A 530 -24.46 8.82 -8.19
C TRP A 530 -23.54 9.45 -9.21
N TYR A 531 -24.05 10.54 -9.77
CA TYR A 531 -23.23 11.44 -10.53
C TYR A 531 -22.36 12.13 -9.49
N ASP A 532 -21.06 11.89 -9.58
CA ASP A 532 -20.20 12.99 -9.25
C ASP A 532 -20.58 14.13 -10.22
N LEU A 533 -20.58 15.38 -9.74
CA LEU A 533 -20.98 16.61 -10.47
C LEU A 533 -20.15 16.84 -11.75
N SER A 534 -19.32 15.85 -12.09
CA SER A 534 -18.31 15.78 -13.09
C SER A 534 -18.64 15.13 -14.42
N ALA A 535 -19.91 14.80 -14.65
CA ALA A 535 -20.31 13.93 -15.75
C ALA A 535 -19.54 12.59 -15.78
N HIS A 536 -18.89 12.25 -14.66
CA HIS A 536 -18.37 10.94 -14.36
C HIS A 536 -19.51 10.15 -13.73
N GLU A 537 -19.70 8.95 -14.22
CA GLU A 537 -20.64 8.01 -13.66
C GLU A 537 -19.84 7.02 -12.84
N VAL A 538 -20.06 7.03 -11.53
CA VAL A 538 -19.33 6.18 -10.57
C VAL A 538 -20.31 5.29 -9.83
N CYS A 539 -19.92 4.05 -9.60
CA CYS A 539 -20.61 3.17 -8.65
C CYS A 539 -19.62 2.31 -7.87
N GLY A 540 -20.01 1.90 -6.66
CA GLY A 540 -19.29 0.91 -5.88
C GLY A 540 -19.41 -0.51 -6.47
N ASN A 541 -18.91 -1.51 -5.74
CA ASN A 541 -18.92 -2.92 -6.17
C ASN A 541 -19.81 -3.83 -5.29
N PRO A 542 -21.14 -3.72 -5.35
CA PRO A 542 -22.03 -4.52 -4.52
C PRO A 542 -22.10 -6.00 -4.92
N LYS A 543 -21.62 -6.34 -6.13
CA LYS A 543 -21.60 -7.71 -6.64
C LYS A 543 -20.30 -8.46 -6.35
N ASN A 544 -19.41 -7.86 -5.57
CA ASN A 544 -18.11 -8.42 -5.19
C ASN A 544 -17.32 -8.93 -6.42
N ILE A 545 -17.34 -8.13 -7.49
CA ILE A 545 -16.65 -8.43 -8.74
C ILE A 545 -15.13 -8.38 -8.54
N GLU A 546 -14.46 -9.41 -9.03
CA GLU A 546 -13.00 -9.53 -9.05
C GLU A 546 -12.48 -9.47 -10.49
N ILE A 547 -11.28 -8.93 -10.68
CA ILE A 547 -10.60 -8.85 -11.98
C ILE A 547 -9.14 -9.28 -11.86
N LEU A 548 -8.51 -9.67 -12.96
CA LEU A 548 -7.07 -9.95 -12.94
C LEU A 548 -6.27 -8.65 -12.79
N SER A 549 -5.35 -8.63 -11.83
CA SER A 549 -4.42 -7.53 -11.57
C SER A 549 -3.01 -8.06 -11.30
N MET A 550 -2.01 -7.17 -11.40
CA MET A 550 -0.60 -7.48 -11.18
C MET A 550 -0.16 -6.97 -9.81
N ASN A 551 0.39 -7.85 -8.99
CA ASN A 551 1.03 -7.44 -7.74
C ASN A 551 2.46 -6.92 -7.98
N LYS A 552 3.14 -6.42 -6.94
CA LYS A 552 4.47 -5.80 -7.09
C LYS A 552 5.59 -6.75 -7.54
N GLU A 553 5.44 -8.06 -7.29
CA GLU A 553 6.38 -9.09 -7.74
C GLU A 553 6.14 -9.53 -9.19
N GLY A 554 5.15 -8.94 -9.87
CA GLY A 554 4.77 -9.32 -11.23
C GLY A 554 4.01 -10.65 -11.30
N LYS A 555 3.36 -11.07 -10.21
CA LYS A 555 2.39 -12.18 -10.19
C LYS A 555 1.01 -11.67 -10.52
N ILE A 556 0.20 -12.52 -11.16
CA ILE A 556 -1.12 -12.16 -11.65
C ILE A 556 -2.20 -12.95 -10.90
N ASN A 557 -3.06 -12.24 -10.17
CA ASN A 557 -4.15 -12.82 -9.37
C ASN A 557 -5.48 -12.08 -9.60
N TYR A 558 -6.59 -12.70 -9.19
CA TYR A 558 -7.89 -12.01 -9.13
C TYR A 558 -7.94 -11.12 -7.87
N SER A 559 -8.27 -9.84 -8.04
CA SER A 559 -8.42 -8.85 -6.97
C SER A 559 -9.75 -8.13 -7.07
N LYS A 560 -10.28 -7.69 -5.92
CA LYS A 560 -11.58 -7.01 -5.83
C LYS A 560 -11.51 -5.60 -6.40
N VAL A 561 -12.52 -5.23 -7.18
CA VAL A 561 -12.74 -3.84 -7.61
C VAL A 561 -13.42 -3.06 -6.48
N SER A 562 -12.97 -1.84 -6.18
CA SER A 562 -13.66 -0.98 -5.20
C SER A 562 -14.65 -0.03 -5.88
N LYS A 563 -14.27 0.57 -7.01
CA LYS A 563 -15.07 1.54 -7.77
C LYS A 563 -15.02 1.27 -9.28
N PHE A 564 -16.15 1.44 -9.94
CA PHE A 564 -16.31 1.45 -11.40
C PHE A 564 -16.53 2.88 -11.89
N ILE A 565 -15.76 3.32 -12.89
CA ILE A 565 -15.72 4.72 -13.31
C ILE A 565 -15.89 4.79 -14.84
N ARG A 566 -16.80 5.65 -15.32
CA ARG A 566 -16.93 5.98 -16.74
C ARG A 566 -17.04 7.50 -16.93
N HIS A 567 -16.42 8.03 -17.98
CA HIS A 567 -16.59 9.44 -18.36
C HIS A 567 -16.45 9.68 -19.85
N LYS A 568 -17.01 10.78 -20.34
CA LYS A 568 -17.04 11.08 -21.77
C LYS A 568 -15.65 11.38 -22.32
N VAL A 569 -15.33 10.76 -23.45
CA VAL A 569 -14.04 10.90 -24.12
C VAL A 569 -14.20 11.74 -25.32
N ASN A 570 -13.27 12.66 -25.48
CA ASN A 570 -12.97 13.07 -26.83
C ASN A 570 -11.47 12.68 -27.15
N LYS A 571 -10.64 12.18 -26.21
CA LYS A 571 -9.15 12.04 -26.29
C LYS A 571 -8.62 11.39 -27.54
N LYS A 572 -7.41 11.76 -27.95
CA LYS A 572 -6.75 10.88 -28.91
C LYS A 572 -6.40 9.59 -28.21
N ILE A 573 -6.78 8.53 -28.89
CA ILE A 573 -6.60 7.18 -28.42
C ILE A 573 -5.34 6.66 -29.10
N TYR A 574 -4.40 6.18 -28.30
CA TYR A 574 -3.27 5.45 -28.83
C TYR A 574 -3.65 4.00 -28.95
N THR A 575 -3.44 3.44 -30.12
CA THR A 575 -3.41 1.99 -30.31
C THR A 575 -1.97 1.54 -30.27
N LEU A 576 -1.61 0.83 -29.22
CA LEU A 576 -0.32 0.15 -29.15
C LEU A 576 -0.50 -1.26 -29.68
N ARG A 577 0.40 -1.71 -30.55
CA ARG A 577 0.53 -3.13 -30.93
C ARG A 577 1.86 -3.65 -30.45
N THR A 578 1.81 -4.76 -29.74
CA THR A 578 2.99 -5.50 -29.29
C THR A 578 3.40 -6.57 -30.30
N SER A 579 4.59 -7.13 -30.12
CA SER A 579 5.19 -8.14 -31.01
C SER A 579 4.45 -9.47 -30.99
N SER A 580 3.74 -9.78 -29.90
CA SER A 580 2.80 -10.92 -29.87
C SER A 580 1.45 -10.62 -30.53
N GLY A 581 1.23 -9.40 -31.03
CA GLY A 581 -0.01 -8.99 -31.67
C GLY A 581 -1.09 -8.52 -30.70
N LYS A 582 -0.82 -8.46 -29.38
CA LYS A 582 -1.73 -7.82 -28.41
C LYS A 582 -1.87 -6.35 -28.74
N THR A 583 -3.08 -5.85 -28.60
CA THR A 583 -3.41 -4.46 -28.88
C THR A 583 -4.20 -3.87 -27.73
N ILE A 584 -3.77 -2.70 -27.24
CA ILE A 584 -4.51 -1.92 -26.26
C ILE A 584 -4.79 -0.55 -26.84
N LYS A 585 -5.99 -0.04 -26.54
CA LYS A 585 -6.39 1.33 -26.82
C LYS A 585 -6.53 2.08 -25.52
N VAL A 586 -5.72 3.12 -25.36
CA VAL A 586 -5.71 3.94 -24.14
C VAL A 586 -5.46 5.39 -24.49
N THR A 587 -5.77 6.28 -23.56
CA THR A 587 -5.41 7.69 -23.72
C THR A 587 -3.91 7.88 -23.53
N GLY A 588 -3.28 8.85 -24.19
CA GLY A 588 -1.83 9.07 -24.13
C GLY A 588 -1.26 9.26 -22.73
N ASP A 589 -2.07 9.76 -21.81
CA ASP A 589 -1.67 10.06 -20.45
C ASP A 589 -1.78 8.84 -19.52
N HIS A 590 -2.47 7.78 -19.97
CA HIS A 590 -2.64 6.56 -19.19
C HIS A 590 -1.31 5.80 -19.04
N SER A 591 -0.97 5.45 -17.80
CA SER A 591 0.24 4.71 -17.46
C SER A 591 0.10 3.20 -17.72
N LEU A 592 1.12 2.62 -18.32
CA LEU A 592 1.34 1.18 -18.47
C LEU A 592 2.64 0.81 -17.76
N PHE A 593 2.99 -0.48 -17.68
CA PHE A 593 4.20 -0.92 -16.99
C PHE A 593 5.34 -1.32 -17.94
N THR A 594 6.57 -0.89 -17.63
CA THR A 594 7.83 -1.23 -18.29
C THR A 594 8.89 -1.65 -17.26
N LEU A 595 10.07 -2.06 -17.72
CA LEU A 595 11.23 -2.34 -16.87
C LEU A 595 12.19 -1.15 -16.89
N ASN A 596 12.63 -0.69 -15.72
CA ASN A 596 13.58 0.42 -15.59
C ASN A 596 15.04 -0.04 -15.75
N ASN A 597 15.98 0.92 -15.70
CA ASN A 597 17.40 0.64 -15.91
C ASN A 597 18.04 -0.28 -14.84
N GLU A 598 17.41 -0.42 -13.68
CA GLU A 598 17.86 -1.24 -12.55
C GLU A 598 17.16 -2.61 -12.48
N GLY A 599 16.33 -2.95 -13.47
CA GLY A 599 15.58 -4.20 -13.48
C GLY A 599 14.37 -4.20 -12.54
N ILE A 600 13.77 -3.04 -12.28
CA ILE A 600 12.55 -2.90 -11.46
C ILE A 600 11.37 -2.55 -12.38
N ILE A 601 10.21 -3.16 -12.12
CA ILE A 601 8.95 -2.85 -12.84
C ILE A 601 8.54 -1.42 -12.47
N GLN A 602 8.32 -0.57 -13.46
CA GLN A 602 7.92 0.83 -13.26
C GLN A 602 6.78 1.20 -14.19
N GLU A 603 6.04 2.24 -13.84
CA GLU A 603 5.06 2.87 -14.72
C GLU A 603 5.73 3.71 -15.81
N ILE A 604 5.04 3.83 -16.95
CA ILE A 604 5.41 4.67 -18.08
C ILE A 604 4.14 5.16 -18.78
N LYS A 605 4.07 6.45 -19.08
CA LYS A 605 2.92 7.01 -19.80
C LYS A 605 2.87 6.46 -21.21
N THR A 606 1.67 6.21 -21.72
CA THR A 606 1.48 5.67 -23.08
C THR A 606 2.10 6.55 -24.16
N SER A 607 2.05 7.86 -23.97
CA SER A 607 2.63 8.84 -24.89
C SER A 607 4.17 8.81 -24.92
N GLU A 608 4.83 8.31 -23.87
CA GLU A 608 6.29 8.15 -23.82
C GLU A 608 6.77 6.88 -24.52
N LEU A 609 5.85 5.95 -24.81
CA LEU A 609 6.16 4.69 -25.46
C LEU A 609 6.41 4.86 -26.96
N LYS A 610 7.49 4.25 -27.42
CA LYS A 610 7.93 4.24 -28.81
C LYS A 610 8.09 2.81 -29.31
N HIS A 611 8.12 2.68 -30.63
CA HIS A 611 8.52 1.43 -31.27
C HIS A 611 9.84 0.92 -30.68
N GLY A 612 9.82 -0.31 -30.19
CA GLY A 612 10.96 -0.97 -29.59
C GLY A 612 11.07 -0.93 -28.07
N ASN A 613 10.25 -0.12 -27.37
CA ASN A 613 10.09 -0.26 -25.93
C ASN A 613 9.39 -1.60 -25.58
N TYR A 614 9.47 -2.00 -24.31
CA TYR A 614 8.88 -3.25 -23.82
C TYR A 614 7.76 -2.94 -22.82
N LEU A 615 6.65 -3.67 -22.92
CA LEU A 615 5.52 -3.57 -22.02
C LEU A 615 5.33 -4.83 -21.21
N ALA A 616 4.91 -4.67 -19.96
CA ALA A 616 4.46 -5.79 -19.15
C ALA A 616 3.13 -6.33 -19.69
N THR A 617 3.13 -7.61 -20.02
CA THR A 617 1.92 -8.35 -20.41
C THR A 617 1.90 -9.68 -19.68
N PRO A 618 0.77 -10.40 -19.58
CA PRO A 618 0.75 -11.70 -18.94
C PRO A 618 1.50 -12.75 -19.77
N ARG A 619 2.34 -13.51 -19.09
CA ARG A 619 2.95 -14.77 -19.54
C ARG A 619 2.08 -15.97 -19.17
N LYS A 620 1.39 -15.88 -18.03
CA LYS A 620 0.47 -16.87 -17.51
C LYS A 620 -0.66 -16.16 -16.78
N ILE A 621 -1.88 -16.69 -16.87
CA ILE A 621 -3.04 -16.20 -16.10
C ILE A 621 -3.75 -17.37 -15.41
N LEU A 622 -4.48 -17.08 -14.33
CA LEU A 622 -5.18 -18.10 -13.55
C LEU A 622 -6.45 -18.60 -14.23
N ASN A 623 -6.59 -19.92 -14.31
CA ASN A 623 -7.85 -20.60 -14.62
C ASN A 623 -8.55 -20.94 -13.30
N ASN A 624 -9.85 -20.63 -13.21
CA ASN A 624 -10.67 -20.88 -12.02
C ASN A 624 -11.05 -22.36 -11.83
N ASN A 625 -10.83 -23.22 -12.84
CA ASN A 625 -10.97 -24.68 -12.75
C ASN A 625 -12.31 -25.21 -12.18
N LEU A 626 -13.41 -24.46 -12.34
CA LEU A 626 -14.74 -24.87 -11.85
C LEU A 626 -15.17 -26.25 -12.37
N GLY A 627 -14.88 -26.51 -13.65
CA GLY A 627 -15.17 -27.78 -14.30
C GLY A 627 -16.66 -28.01 -14.51
N ILE A 628 -17.19 -27.42 -15.59
CA ILE A 628 -18.56 -27.69 -16.03
C ILE A 628 -18.62 -29.17 -16.46
N LYS A 629 -19.40 -29.99 -15.75
CA LYS A 629 -19.52 -31.42 -16.06
C LYS A 629 -20.45 -31.69 -17.22
N GLN A 630 -21.60 -31.02 -17.25
CA GLN A 630 -22.64 -31.25 -18.25
C GLN A 630 -23.49 -30.02 -18.48
N PHE A 631 -24.09 -29.92 -19.66
CA PHE A 631 -25.21 -29.01 -19.93
C PHE A 631 -26.52 -29.78 -19.80
N ASN A 632 -27.44 -29.27 -18.98
CA ASN A 632 -28.81 -29.76 -18.94
C ASN A 632 -29.73 -28.73 -19.59
N ILE A 633 -30.46 -29.15 -20.62
CA ILE A 633 -31.39 -28.29 -21.34
C ILE A 633 -32.51 -27.81 -20.44
N LEU A 634 -32.91 -28.58 -19.43
CA LEU A 634 -33.94 -28.17 -18.48
C LEU A 634 -33.57 -26.86 -17.74
N ASN A 635 -32.29 -26.51 -17.69
CA ASN A 635 -31.79 -25.26 -17.09
C ASN A 635 -32.02 -24.01 -17.98
N TYR A 636 -32.57 -24.17 -19.19
CA TYR A 636 -32.80 -23.09 -20.15
C TYR A 636 -34.28 -22.96 -20.56
N PRO A 637 -35.21 -22.77 -19.60
CA PRO A 637 -36.65 -22.75 -19.85
C PRO A 637 -37.08 -21.65 -20.83
N GLU A 638 -36.35 -20.55 -20.91
CA GLU A 638 -36.56 -19.45 -21.86
C GLU A 638 -36.33 -19.88 -23.33
N LYS A 639 -35.63 -20.99 -23.57
CA LYS A 639 -35.38 -21.55 -24.90
C LYS A 639 -36.40 -22.60 -25.32
N PHE A 640 -37.39 -22.91 -24.48
CA PHE A 640 -38.32 -24.02 -24.72
C PHE A 640 -39.40 -23.76 -25.78
N GLN A 641 -39.52 -22.53 -26.26
CA GLN A 641 -40.65 -22.07 -27.07
C GLN A 641 -40.95 -22.96 -28.31
N LEU A 642 -39.91 -23.54 -28.92
CA LEU A 642 -40.00 -24.42 -30.10
C LEU A 642 -39.79 -25.91 -29.79
N LEU A 643 -39.63 -26.25 -28.52
CA LEU A 643 -39.25 -27.59 -28.06
C LEU A 643 -40.47 -28.43 -27.68
N PHE A 644 -40.27 -29.74 -27.63
CA PHE A 644 -41.21 -30.70 -27.06
C PHE A 644 -40.45 -31.62 -26.12
N PHE A 645 -41.04 -31.95 -24.98
CA PHE A 645 -40.45 -32.83 -23.97
C PHE A 645 -41.30 -34.10 -23.80
N LYS A 646 -40.65 -35.24 -23.57
CA LYS A 646 -41.29 -36.53 -23.26
C LYS A 646 -40.41 -37.41 -22.36
N GLY A 647 -41.00 -38.47 -21.82
CA GLY A 647 -40.27 -39.55 -21.16
C GLY A 647 -40.11 -39.38 -19.66
N GLY A 648 -39.40 -40.32 -19.03
CA GLY A 648 -39.14 -40.30 -17.60
C GLY A 648 -40.40 -40.22 -16.73
N ASN A 649 -40.33 -39.43 -15.67
CA ASN A 649 -41.44 -39.12 -14.75
C ASN A 649 -42.30 -37.93 -15.22
N LEU A 650 -42.15 -37.46 -16.47
CA LEU A 650 -42.92 -36.31 -16.97
C LEU A 650 -44.43 -36.56 -16.92
N ARG A 651 -44.91 -37.79 -17.20
CA ARG A 651 -46.34 -38.08 -17.20
C ARG A 651 -46.98 -37.87 -15.81
N GLU A 652 -46.26 -38.25 -14.75
CA GLU A 652 -46.70 -38.03 -13.36
C GLU A 652 -46.76 -36.54 -13.05
N PHE A 653 -45.72 -35.79 -13.41
CA PHE A 653 -45.69 -34.32 -13.31
C PHE A 653 -46.88 -33.67 -14.03
N LEU A 654 -47.18 -34.09 -15.27
CA LEU A 654 -48.32 -33.56 -16.01
C LEU A 654 -49.64 -33.84 -15.29
N LEU A 655 -49.84 -35.04 -14.75
CA LEU A 655 -51.08 -35.39 -14.05
C LEU A 655 -51.26 -34.60 -12.75
N ASN A 656 -50.18 -34.36 -12.01
CA ASN A 656 -50.19 -33.58 -10.77
C ASN A 656 -50.52 -32.09 -11.01
N HIS A 657 -50.19 -31.56 -12.19
CA HIS A 657 -50.42 -30.15 -12.57
C HIS A 657 -51.46 -29.99 -13.68
N LYS A 658 -52.43 -30.92 -13.74
CA LYS A 658 -53.39 -31.01 -14.84
C LYS A 658 -54.27 -29.77 -14.96
N ILE A 659 -54.66 -29.16 -13.85
CA ILE A 659 -55.60 -28.01 -13.82
C ILE A 659 -54.91 -26.79 -14.43
N GLU A 660 -53.68 -26.54 -14.00
CA GLU A 660 -52.82 -25.43 -14.42
C GLU A 660 -52.47 -25.56 -15.91
N ILE A 661 -52.07 -26.76 -16.34
CA ILE A 661 -51.78 -27.06 -17.74
C ILE A 661 -53.01 -26.83 -18.63
N LEU A 662 -54.21 -27.20 -18.17
CA LEU A 662 -55.44 -26.98 -18.94
C LEU A 662 -55.76 -25.48 -19.07
N SER A 663 -55.49 -24.68 -18.04
CA SER A 663 -55.63 -23.22 -18.07
C SER A 663 -54.67 -22.61 -19.09
N LEU A 664 -53.37 -22.86 -18.93
CA LEU A 664 -52.33 -22.34 -19.83
C LEU A 664 -52.55 -22.77 -21.28
N ALA A 665 -52.95 -24.03 -21.50
CA ALA A 665 -53.20 -24.53 -22.84
C ALA A 665 -54.41 -23.83 -23.51
N LYS A 666 -55.40 -23.40 -22.72
CA LYS A 666 -56.54 -22.62 -23.20
C LYS A 666 -56.09 -21.21 -23.62
N ASP A 667 -55.25 -20.57 -22.81
CA ASP A 667 -54.71 -19.23 -23.09
C ASP A 667 -53.88 -19.21 -24.38
N HIS A 668 -53.17 -20.31 -24.66
CA HIS A 668 -52.41 -20.49 -25.92
C HIS A 668 -53.22 -21.09 -27.09
N ASN A 669 -54.55 -21.18 -26.97
CA ASN A 669 -55.46 -21.68 -28.02
C ASN A 669 -55.18 -23.13 -28.51
N TYR A 670 -54.69 -24.01 -27.63
CA TYR A 670 -54.52 -25.42 -28.00
C TYR A 670 -55.85 -26.17 -28.04
N LYS A 671 -56.04 -27.04 -29.04
CA LYS A 671 -57.27 -27.83 -29.18
C LYS A 671 -57.35 -28.90 -28.09
N LYS A 672 -58.54 -29.14 -27.53
CA LYS A 672 -58.79 -30.16 -26.48
C LYS A 672 -58.23 -31.55 -26.83
N ALA A 673 -58.32 -31.97 -28.09
CA ALA A 673 -57.75 -33.23 -28.57
C ALA A 673 -56.20 -33.29 -28.49
N GLN A 674 -55.52 -32.16 -28.69
CA GLN A 674 -54.07 -32.05 -28.56
C GLN A 674 -53.65 -32.16 -27.09
N ILE A 675 -54.38 -31.47 -26.21
CA ILE A 675 -54.13 -31.48 -24.77
C ILE A 675 -54.33 -32.88 -24.18
N ASN A 676 -55.42 -33.57 -24.55
CA ASN A 676 -55.64 -34.96 -24.11
C ASN A 676 -54.53 -35.90 -24.55
N LYS A 677 -53.94 -35.67 -25.73
CA LYS A 677 -52.79 -36.44 -26.20
C LYS A 677 -51.59 -36.24 -25.28
N TRP A 678 -51.31 -35.03 -24.79
CA TRP A 678 -50.19 -34.73 -23.91
C TRP A 678 -50.17 -35.60 -22.66
N PHE A 679 -51.29 -35.66 -21.93
CA PHE A 679 -51.43 -36.50 -20.74
C PHE A 679 -51.37 -37.99 -21.04
N ARG A 680 -51.92 -38.42 -22.19
CA ARG A 680 -51.96 -39.84 -22.57
C ARG A 680 -50.57 -40.39 -22.90
N VAL A 681 -49.76 -39.64 -23.64
CA VAL A 681 -48.43 -40.09 -24.08
C VAL A 681 -47.27 -39.52 -23.26
N GLY A 682 -47.54 -38.70 -22.23
CA GLY A 682 -46.48 -38.07 -21.44
C GLY A 682 -45.61 -37.15 -22.28
N LEU A 683 -46.24 -36.23 -23.02
CA LEU A 683 -45.57 -35.27 -23.90
C LEU A 683 -46.10 -33.87 -23.63
N ILE A 684 -45.24 -32.86 -23.53
CA ILE A 684 -45.65 -31.47 -23.34
C ILE A 684 -44.92 -30.55 -24.34
N PRO A 685 -45.61 -29.54 -24.93
CA PRO A 685 -44.92 -28.46 -25.64
C PRO A 685 -44.07 -27.66 -24.66
N GLY A 686 -42.84 -27.37 -25.05
CA GLY A 686 -41.90 -26.61 -24.24
C GLY A 686 -42.41 -25.23 -23.88
N LYS A 687 -43.26 -24.60 -24.72
CA LYS A 687 -43.93 -23.34 -24.37
C LYS A 687 -44.74 -23.45 -23.08
N ILE A 688 -45.58 -24.48 -22.94
CA ILE A 688 -46.37 -24.70 -21.72
C ILE A 688 -45.47 -25.05 -20.53
N LEU A 689 -44.41 -25.83 -20.75
CA LEU A 689 -43.46 -26.15 -19.69
C LEU A 689 -42.69 -24.90 -19.22
N SER A 690 -42.36 -23.99 -20.13
CA SER A 690 -41.75 -22.68 -19.84
C SER A 690 -42.69 -21.81 -19.00
N ASP A 691 -43.97 -21.74 -19.38
CA ASP A 691 -44.98 -20.99 -18.62
C ASP A 691 -45.19 -21.57 -17.21
N LEU A 692 -45.12 -22.89 -17.06
CA LEU A 692 -45.15 -23.53 -15.73
C LEU A 692 -43.92 -23.13 -14.88
N VAL A 693 -42.73 -23.11 -15.46
CA VAL A 693 -41.52 -22.64 -14.74
C VAL A 693 -41.63 -21.16 -14.37
N ALA A 694 -42.22 -20.34 -15.25
CA ALA A 694 -42.49 -18.93 -14.97
C ALA A 694 -43.52 -18.71 -13.85
N LEU A 695 -44.37 -19.71 -13.59
CA LEU A 695 -45.27 -19.77 -12.43
C LEU A 695 -44.66 -20.52 -11.24
N GLU A 696 -43.33 -20.64 -11.19
CA GLU A 696 -42.54 -21.25 -10.11
C GLU A 696 -42.76 -22.76 -9.88
N TYR A 697 -43.32 -23.48 -10.85
CA TYR A 697 -43.41 -24.94 -10.75
C TYR A 697 -42.05 -25.59 -10.97
N ASN A 698 -41.60 -26.39 -10.00
CA ASN A 698 -40.28 -26.99 -10.01
C ASN A 698 -40.18 -28.18 -10.99
N ILE A 699 -39.38 -28.00 -12.04
CA ILE A 699 -39.10 -29.03 -13.07
C ILE A 699 -37.77 -29.78 -12.84
N ASN A 700 -36.99 -29.42 -11.81
CA ASN A 700 -35.68 -30.03 -11.55
C ASN A 700 -35.77 -31.50 -11.12
N ASN A 701 -36.94 -31.94 -10.64
CA ASN A 701 -37.20 -33.32 -10.28
C ASN A 701 -37.46 -34.22 -11.50
N LEU A 702 -37.55 -33.65 -12.70
CA LEU A 702 -37.72 -34.42 -13.93
C LEU A 702 -36.42 -35.14 -14.29
N LYS A 703 -36.49 -36.47 -14.41
CA LYS A 703 -35.34 -37.33 -14.74
C LYS A 703 -35.62 -38.14 -15.98
N ASN A 704 -34.58 -38.48 -16.75
CA ASN A 704 -34.67 -39.28 -17.98
C ASN A 704 -35.62 -38.66 -19.03
N ILE A 705 -35.56 -37.33 -19.17
CA ILE A 705 -36.36 -36.59 -20.13
C ILE A 705 -35.65 -36.55 -21.47
N GLN A 706 -36.43 -36.66 -22.54
CA GLN A 706 -35.99 -36.41 -23.90
C GLN A 706 -36.68 -35.19 -24.47
N TRP A 707 -36.00 -34.49 -25.36
CA TRP A 707 -36.52 -33.29 -26.02
C TRP A 707 -36.27 -33.32 -27.52
N LYS A 708 -37.03 -32.52 -28.27
CA LYS A 708 -36.78 -32.29 -29.70
C LYS A 708 -37.23 -30.90 -30.15
N CYS A 709 -36.66 -30.41 -31.24
CA CYS A 709 -37.02 -29.11 -31.84
C CYS A 709 -37.95 -29.30 -33.05
N GLY A 710 -39.25 -29.01 -32.91
CA GLY A 710 -40.25 -29.19 -33.99
C GLY A 710 -40.79 -30.61 -34.20
N LYS A 711 -41.65 -30.80 -35.22
CA LYS A 711 -42.40 -32.05 -35.43
C LYS A 711 -41.54 -33.20 -35.97
N ASN A 712 -40.66 -32.94 -36.94
CA ASN A 712 -39.89 -33.96 -37.69
C ASN A 712 -38.41 -34.06 -37.26
N SER A 713 -38.11 -33.85 -35.98
CA SER A 713 -36.75 -33.90 -35.44
C SER A 713 -36.52 -35.09 -34.50
N PHE A 714 -35.25 -35.45 -34.36
CA PHE A 714 -34.81 -36.51 -33.46
C PHE A 714 -34.93 -36.10 -31.99
N TRP A 715 -35.26 -37.08 -31.15
CA TRP A 715 -35.29 -36.94 -29.71
C TRP A 715 -33.88 -37.08 -29.15
N LEU A 716 -33.43 -36.11 -28.38
CA LEU A 716 -32.15 -36.11 -27.69
C LEU A 716 -32.36 -36.14 -26.17
N SER A 717 -31.36 -36.62 -25.44
CA SER A 717 -31.31 -36.50 -23.98
C SER A 717 -31.27 -35.02 -23.58
N THR A 718 -31.80 -34.67 -22.41
CA THR A 718 -31.66 -33.31 -21.86
C THR A 718 -30.26 -33.03 -21.32
N GLU A 719 -29.50 -34.06 -20.95
CA GLU A 719 -28.16 -33.95 -20.37
C GLU A 719 -27.07 -34.26 -21.40
N PHE A 720 -26.10 -33.35 -21.53
CA PHE A 720 -24.94 -33.45 -22.43
C PHE A 720 -23.66 -33.29 -21.61
N GLU A 721 -22.93 -34.38 -21.42
CA GLU A 721 -21.65 -34.38 -20.71
C GLU A 721 -20.56 -33.68 -21.53
N LEU A 722 -19.80 -32.79 -20.89
CA LEU A 722 -18.65 -32.10 -21.48
C LEU A 722 -17.39 -32.97 -21.43
N ASN A 723 -17.46 -34.09 -22.15
CA ASN A 723 -16.36 -35.03 -22.33
C ASN A 723 -15.37 -34.59 -23.43
N GLU A 724 -14.28 -35.35 -23.60
CA GLU A 724 -13.26 -35.08 -24.62
C GLU A 724 -13.87 -35.00 -26.03
N THR A 725 -14.76 -35.94 -26.39
CA THR A 725 -15.38 -36.00 -27.71
C THR A 725 -16.16 -34.72 -28.02
N LEU A 726 -17.11 -34.33 -27.15
CA LEU A 726 -17.92 -33.14 -27.37
C LEU A 726 -17.08 -31.87 -27.40
N LEU A 727 -16.14 -31.70 -26.47
CA LEU A 727 -15.29 -30.50 -26.42
C LEU A 727 -14.35 -30.40 -27.63
N THR A 728 -13.81 -31.52 -28.10
CA THR A 728 -12.99 -31.56 -29.32
C THR A 728 -13.83 -31.26 -30.56
N ILE A 729 -15.09 -31.73 -30.61
CA ILE A 729 -16.04 -31.37 -31.66
C ILE A 729 -16.40 -29.88 -31.62
N VAL A 730 -16.55 -29.28 -30.43
CA VAL A 730 -16.73 -27.84 -30.29
C VAL A 730 -15.53 -27.08 -30.85
N GLY A 731 -14.30 -27.55 -30.57
CA GLY A 731 -13.07 -27.03 -31.16
C GLY A 731 -13.05 -27.10 -32.69
N LEU A 732 -13.36 -28.27 -33.26
CA LEU A 732 -13.47 -28.46 -34.70
C LEU A 732 -14.57 -27.59 -35.32
N TRP A 733 -15.69 -27.40 -34.62
CA TRP A 733 -16.74 -26.51 -35.10
C TRP A 733 -16.26 -25.06 -35.15
N LEU A 734 -15.51 -24.62 -34.13
CA LEU A 734 -14.95 -23.26 -34.08
C LEU A 734 -13.92 -23.01 -35.18
N ALA A 735 -13.17 -24.04 -35.60
CA ALA A 735 -12.33 -24.02 -36.78
C ALA A 735 -13.20 -23.98 -38.07
N ASP A 736 -13.58 -25.16 -38.56
CA ASP A 736 -14.17 -25.38 -39.89
C ASP A 736 -15.64 -25.84 -39.87
N GLY A 737 -16.35 -25.57 -38.77
CA GLY A 737 -17.78 -25.82 -38.65
C GLY A 737 -18.67 -24.71 -39.19
N CYS A 738 -19.79 -25.08 -39.80
CA CYS A 738 -20.88 -24.17 -40.15
C CYS A 738 -22.26 -24.81 -39.95
N TYR A 739 -23.31 -24.01 -40.14
CA TYR A 739 -24.70 -24.48 -40.07
C TYR A 739 -25.34 -24.39 -41.45
N ASP A 740 -26.10 -25.42 -41.81
CA ASP A 740 -27.06 -25.38 -42.91
C ASP A 740 -28.50 -25.45 -42.34
N ARG A 741 -29.55 -25.54 -43.17
CA ARG A 741 -30.98 -25.51 -42.80
C ARG A 741 -31.29 -26.22 -41.49
N ASP A 742 -31.09 -27.54 -41.42
CA ASP A 742 -31.34 -28.36 -40.23
C ASP A 742 -30.08 -29.13 -39.76
N SER A 743 -28.92 -28.83 -40.33
CA SER A 743 -27.71 -29.63 -40.16
C SER A 743 -26.53 -28.84 -39.58
N LEU A 744 -25.63 -29.56 -38.91
CA LEU A 744 -24.25 -29.11 -38.67
C LEU A 744 -23.36 -29.68 -39.77
N ILE A 745 -22.50 -28.84 -40.32
CA ILE A 745 -21.53 -29.24 -41.34
C ILE A 745 -20.13 -28.98 -40.78
N PHE A 746 -19.23 -29.94 -40.97
CA PHE A 746 -17.83 -29.87 -40.62
C PHE A 746 -17.01 -30.12 -41.88
N SER A 747 -16.20 -29.15 -42.32
CA SER A 747 -15.32 -29.32 -43.46
C SER A 747 -14.05 -30.07 -43.06
N VAL A 748 -14.15 -31.39 -42.91
CA VAL A 748 -13.08 -32.25 -42.38
C VAL A 748 -12.62 -33.30 -43.40
N GLY A 749 -11.46 -33.06 -44.00
CA GLY A 749 -10.88 -33.95 -45.01
C GLY A 749 -10.10 -35.13 -44.43
N GLU A 750 -9.54 -34.99 -43.23
CA GLU A 750 -8.62 -35.97 -42.65
C GLU A 750 -9.36 -37.15 -41.98
N PRO A 751 -8.85 -38.39 -42.07
CA PRO A 751 -9.52 -39.57 -41.51
C PRO A 751 -9.83 -39.45 -40.02
N GLU A 752 -8.88 -38.97 -39.21
CA GLU A 752 -9.03 -38.88 -37.76
C GLU A 752 -10.12 -37.88 -37.34
N GLU A 753 -10.26 -36.77 -38.06
CA GLU A 753 -11.33 -35.79 -37.82
C GLU A 753 -12.70 -36.33 -38.23
N ARG A 754 -12.74 -37.02 -39.36
CA ARG A 754 -13.97 -37.64 -39.88
C ARG A 754 -14.47 -38.73 -38.93
N ASP A 755 -13.57 -39.54 -38.39
CA ASP A 755 -13.90 -40.57 -37.40
C ASP A 755 -14.39 -39.95 -36.09
N LEU A 756 -13.82 -38.83 -35.66
CA LEU A 756 -14.32 -38.09 -34.50
C LEU A 756 -15.75 -37.56 -34.73
N VAL A 757 -16.04 -36.96 -35.88
CA VAL A 757 -17.40 -36.46 -36.22
C VAL A 757 -18.41 -37.61 -36.32
N LYS A 758 -18.01 -38.75 -36.89
CA LYS A 758 -18.86 -39.96 -36.94
C LYS A 758 -19.13 -40.53 -35.56
N THR A 759 -18.10 -40.63 -34.71
CA THR A 759 -18.21 -41.12 -33.34
C THR A 759 -19.16 -40.23 -32.54
N PHE A 760 -18.98 -38.92 -32.64
CA PHE A 760 -19.89 -37.96 -32.03
C PHE A 760 -21.34 -38.08 -32.55
N GLY A 761 -21.51 -38.32 -33.86
CA GLY A 761 -22.81 -38.62 -34.44
C GLY A 761 -23.46 -39.84 -33.78
N LEU A 762 -22.71 -40.95 -33.67
CA LEU A 762 -23.17 -42.20 -33.05
C LEU A 762 -23.53 -42.01 -31.57
N ASP A 763 -22.72 -41.27 -30.81
CA ASP A 763 -23.01 -40.92 -29.41
C ASP A 763 -24.35 -40.18 -29.26
N MET A 764 -24.73 -39.41 -30.29
CA MET A 764 -26.00 -38.68 -30.36
C MET A 764 -27.12 -39.45 -31.05
N ASN A 765 -26.93 -40.73 -31.39
CA ASN A 765 -27.83 -41.57 -32.20
C ASN A 765 -28.14 -40.97 -33.59
N LEU A 766 -27.13 -40.38 -34.23
CA LEU A 766 -27.20 -39.77 -35.56
C LEU A 766 -26.16 -40.40 -36.49
N THR A 767 -26.48 -40.46 -37.77
CA THR A 767 -25.53 -40.87 -38.81
C THR A 767 -24.92 -39.62 -39.45
N ALA A 768 -23.60 -39.57 -39.58
CA ALA A 768 -22.92 -38.55 -40.35
C ALA A 768 -22.93 -38.91 -41.85
N PHE A 769 -23.26 -37.95 -42.69
CA PHE A 769 -23.33 -38.11 -44.15
C PHE A 769 -22.27 -37.28 -44.84
N ASP A 770 -21.78 -37.75 -45.99
CA ASP A 770 -20.96 -36.91 -46.86
C ASP A 770 -21.79 -35.78 -47.47
N HIS A 771 -21.23 -34.58 -47.41
CA HIS A 771 -21.78 -33.42 -48.11
C HIS A 771 -21.47 -33.51 -49.61
N SER A 772 -22.15 -32.68 -50.42
CA SER A 772 -22.00 -32.71 -51.89
C SER A 772 -20.58 -32.40 -52.38
N ASP A 773 -19.77 -31.74 -51.55
CA ASP A 773 -18.38 -31.37 -51.83
C ASP A 773 -17.38 -32.53 -51.62
N LYS A 774 -17.83 -33.67 -51.08
CA LYS A 774 -17.07 -34.90 -50.79
C LYS A 774 -15.97 -34.78 -49.71
N PHE A 775 -15.74 -33.60 -49.13
CA PHE A 775 -14.78 -33.41 -48.05
C PHE A 775 -15.43 -32.96 -46.75
N SER A 776 -16.66 -32.46 -46.76
CA SER A 776 -17.39 -32.10 -45.55
C SER A 776 -18.29 -33.23 -45.06
N LEU A 777 -18.44 -33.36 -43.74
CA LEU A 777 -19.42 -34.23 -43.10
C LEU A 777 -20.60 -33.42 -42.56
N MET A 778 -21.80 -33.99 -42.70
CA MET A 778 -23.05 -33.38 -42.29
C MET A 778 -23.76 -34.25 -41.24
N LEU A 779 -24.09 -33.65 -40.10
CA LEU A 779 -24.99 -34.20 -39.09
C LEU A 779 -26.36 -33.53 -39.22
N ASN A 780 -27.31 -34.23 -39.82
CA ASN A 780 -28.65 -33.71 -40.06
C ASN A 780 -29.54 -33.88 -38.82
N SER A 781 -29.60 -32.86 -37.96
CA SER A 781 -30.45 -32.86 -36.79
C SER A 781 -30.76 -31.44 -36.34
N LYS A 782 -32.03 -31.06 -36.51
CA LYS A 782 -32.55 -29.78 -36.04
C LYS A 782 -32.40 -29.59 -34.53
N SER A 783 -32.56 -30.67 -33.76
CA SER A 783 -32.36 -30.66 -32.30
C SER A 783 -30.88 -30.44 -31.95
N LEU A 784 -29.95 -31.14 -32.61
CA LEU A 784 -28.52 -30.96 -32.34
C LEU A 784 -28.03 -29.57 -32.77
N LYS A 785 -28.50 -29.07 -33.92
CA LYS A 785 -28.24 -27.69 -34.36
C LYS A 785 -28.73 -26.69 -33.33
N PHE A 786 -29.93 -26.89 -32.80
CA PHE A 786 -30.47 -26.04 -31.74
C PHE A 786 -29.59 -26.09 -30.48
N PHE A 787 -29.13 -27.27 -30.08
CA PHE A 787 -28.23 -27.40 -28.93
C PHE A 787 -26.92 -26.64 -29.13
N PHE A 788 -26.19 -26.87 -30.23
CA PHE A 788 -24.93 -26.16 -30.49
C PHE A 788 -25.14 -24.65 -30.59
N ARG A 789 -26.14 -24.24 -31.36
CA ARG A 789 -26.35 -22.84 -31.68
C ARG A 789 -26.95 -22.06 -30.51
N GLU A 790 -27.99 -22.57 -29.86
CA GLU A 790 -28.77 -21.82 -28.87
C GLU A 790 -28.40 -22.15 -27.42
N ILE A 791 -27.89 -23.35 -27.12
CA ILE A 791 -27.50 -23.75 -25.75
C ILE A 791 -26.00 -23.56 -25.54
N LEU A 792 -25.14 -24.15 -26.40
CA LEU A 792 -23.69 -23.92 -26.33
C LEU A 792 -23.28 -22.51 -26.84
N ASN A 793 -24.23 -21.78 -27.42
CA ASN A 793 -24.04 -20.44 -27.98
C ASN A 793 -22.92 -20.34 -29.02
N LEU A 794 -22.75 -21.41 -29.81
CA LEU A 794 -21.84 -21.46 -30.93
C LEU A 794 -22.50 -20.76 -32.11
N LYS A 795 -22.21 -19.48 -32.30
CA LYS A 795 -22.81 -18.62 -33.33
C LYS A 795 -21.73 -17.86 -34.08
N GLY A 796 -22.10 -17.33 -35.24
CA GLY A 796 -21.24 -16.46 -36.05
C GLY A 796 -20.84 -17.07 -37.38
N THR A 797 -20.17 -16.26 -38.19
CA THR A 797 -19.52 -16.64 -39.45
C THR A 797 -18.02 -16.80 -39.21
N ALA A 798 -17.27 -17.26 -40.21
CA ALA A 798 -15.80 -17.36 -40.10
C ALA A 798 -15.11 -16.07 -39.59
N TYR A 799 -15.71 -14.89 -39.81
CA TYR A 799 -15.20 -13.59 -39.36
C TYR A 799 -15.63 -13.18 -37.95
N THR A 800 -16.70 -13.78 -37.40
CA THR A 800 -17.32 -13.34 -36.13
C THR A 800 -17.38 -14.42 -35.05
N LYS A 801 -16.94 -15.65 -35.36
CA LYS A 801 -16.76 -16.70 -34.34
C LYS A 801 -15.89 -16.18 -33.20
N LYS A 802 -16.20 -16.60 -31.98
CA LYS A 802 -15.50 -16.29 -30.72
C LYS A 802 -15.72 -17.42 -29.72
N PHE A 803 -14.97 -17.46 -28.63
CA PHE A 803 -15.26 -18.41 -27.56
C PHE A 803 -16.52 -17.98 -26.79
N PRO A 804 -17.51 -18.88 -26.60
CA PRO A 804 -18.53 -18.69 -25.58
C PRO A 804 -17.92 -18.55 -24.18
N SER A 805 -18.55 -17.75 -23.31
CA SER A 805 -18.05 -17.45 -21.96
C SER A 805 -17.81 -18.70 -21.09
N TRP A 806 -18.63 -19.74 -21.27
CA TRP A 806 -18.50 -21.00 -20.53
C TRP A 806 -17.15 -21.70 -20.80
N ILE A 807 -16.48 -21.43 -21.91
CA ILE A 807 -15.15 -21.99 -22.21
C ILE A 807 -14.11 -21.49 -21.19
N PHE A 808 -14.18 -20.24 -20.75
CA PHE A 808 -13.25 -19.70 -19.74
C PHE A 808 -13.48 -20.26 -18.32
N ASN A 809 -14.57 -21.03 -18.13
CA ASN A 809 -14.91 -21.71 -16.86
C ASN A 809 -14.59 -23.20 -16.87
N LEU A 810 -14.10 -23.73 -17.99
CA LEU A 810 -13.67 -25.11 -18.10
C LEU A 810 -12.37 -25.34 -17.31
N THR A 811 -12.18 -26.56 -16.81
CA THR A 811 -10.86 -26.96 -16.29
C THR A 811 -9.78 -26.84 -17.38
N SER A 812 -8.52 -26.69 -17.00
CA SER A 812 -7.41 -26.72 -17.96
C SER A 812 -7.45 -27.98 -18.85
N LYS A 813 -7.83 -29.14 -18.33
CA LYS A 813 -7.97 -30.35 -19.15
C LYS A 813 -9.09 -30.25 -20.20
N GLN A 814 -10.23 -29.67 -19.83
CA GLN A 814 -11.36 -29.48 -20.74
C GLN A 814 -11.08 -28.41 -21.81
N CYS A 815 -10.48 -27.28 -21.42
CA CYS A 815 -10.00 -26.26 -22.36
C CYS A 815 -9.06 -26.86 -23.40
N ALA A 816 -8.18 -27.78 -22.98
CA ALA A 816 -7.25 -28.44 -23.88
C ALA A 816 -7.95 -29.24 -24.98
N PHE A 817 -9.08 -29.91 -24.69
CA PHE A 817 -9.85 -30.62 -25.71
C PHE A 817 -10.45 -29.68 -26.76
N VAL A 818 -10.95 -28.52 -26.34
CA VAL A 818 -11.42 -27.48 -27.28
C VAL A 818 -10.28 -27.01 -28.18
N LEU A 819 -9.12 -26.69 -27.59
CA LEU A 819 -7.94 -26.25 -28.34
C LEU A 819 -7.42 -27.36 -29.27
N LYS A 820 -7.43 -28.62 -28.84
CA LYS A 820 -7.03 -29.79 -29.63
C LYS A 820 -7.88 -29.90 -30.88
N GLY A 821 -9.21 -29.81 -30.76
CA GLY A 821 -10.11 -29.83 -31.92
C GLY A 821 -9.85 -28.67 -32.88
N LEU A 822 -9.68 -27.46 -32.32
CA LEU A 822 -9.48 -26.25 -33.11
C LEU A 822 -8.16 -26.24 -33.88
N PHE A 823 -7.04 -26.60 -33.24
CA PHE A 823 -5.74 -26.72 -33.91
C PHE A 823 -5.63 -27.98 -34.78
N SER A 824 -6.46 -29.00 -34.56
CA SER A 824 -6.50 -30.16 -35.47
C SER A 824 -7.16 -29.76 -36.80
N GLY A 825 -8.25 -28.99 -36.76
CA GLY A 825 -8.89 -28.46 -37.96
C GLY A 825 -8.03 -27.44 -38.69
N ASP A 826 -7.86 -26.25 -38.10
CA ASP A 826 -7.23 -25.09 -38.78
C ASP A 826 -5.73 -24.94 -38.51
N GLY A 827 -5.16 -25.78 -37.64
CA GLY A 827 -3.76 -25.71 -37.28
C GLY A 827 -2.85 -26.49 -38.23
N HIS A 828 -1.67 -25.94 -38.48
CA HIS A 828 -0.61 -26.56 -39.27
C HIS A 828 0.69 -26.58 -38.47
N VAL A 829 1.39 -27.71 -38.49
CA VAL A 829 2.71 -27.85 -37.87
C VAL A 829 3.76 -27.81 -38.96
N SER A 830 4.45 -26.67 -39.06
CA SER A 830 5.54 -26.50 -40.03
C SER A 830 6.86 -27.04 -39.46
N SER A 831 7.91 -27.01 -40.27
CA SER A 831 9.25 -27.37 -39.79
C SER A 831 9.81 -26.38 -38.78
N LYS A 832 9.18 -25.22 -38.50
CA LYS A 832 9.69 -24.20 -37.58
C LYS A 832 8.72 -23.81 -36.46
N GLU A 833 7.42 -23.83 -36.73
CA GLU A 833 6.38 -23.20 -35.91
C GLU A 833 5.07 -24.01 -35.97
N ILE A 834 4.26 -23.92 -34.91
CA ILE A 834 2.85 -24.33 -34.94
C ILE A 834 2.04 -23.11 -35.34
N MET A 835 1.25 -23.23 -36.39
CA MET A 835 0.54 -22.13 -37.00
C MET A 835 -0.96 -22.41 -36.97
N ILE A 836 -1.77 -21.37 -36.86
CA ILE A 836 -3.22 -21.44 -37.04
C ILE A 836 -3.69 -20.20 -37.78
N SER A 837 -4.51 -20.40 -38.80
CA SER A 837 -4.96 -19.34 -39.70
C SER A 837 -6.46 -19.20 -39.61
N LEU A 838 -6.94 -18.08 -39.08
CA LEU A 838 -8.37 -17.82 -38.87
C LEU A 838 -8.77 -16.46 -39.47
N CYS A 839 -10.02 -16.35 -39.89
CA CYS A 839 -10.58 -15.07 -40.35
C CYS A 839 -11.03 -14.17 -39.18
N SER A 840 -11.37 -14.75 -38.02
CA SER A 840 -11.78 -14.02 -36.83
C SER A 840 -10.58 -13.68 -35.94
N ARG A 841 -10.19 -12.41 -35.89
CA ARG A 841 -9.21 -11.90 -34.91
C ARG A 841 -9.68 -12.13 -33.48
N ARG A 842 -10.99 -11.95 -33.24
CA ARG A 842 -11.62 -12.13 -31.94
C ARG A 842 -11.39 -13.53 -31.40
N LEU A 843 -11.60 -14.55 -32.25
CA LEU A 843 -11.35 -15.94 -31.88
C LEU A 843 -9.86 -16.17 -31.57
N LEU A 844 -8.95 -15.56 -32.32
CA LEU A 844 -7.51 -15.64 -32.04
C LEU A 844 -7.12 -14.97 -30.72
N GLU A 845 -7.74 -13.85 -30.35
CA GLU A 845 -7.53 -13.20 -29.05
C GLU A 845 -8.07 -14.06 -27.90
N ASP A 846 -9.19 -14.76 -28.10
CA ASP A 846 -9.71 -15.73 -27.13
C ASP A 846 -8.80 -16.95 -27.00
N ILE A 847 -8.29 -17.49 -28.12
CA ILE A 847 -7.30 -18.56 -28.12
C ILE A 847 -6.01 -18.09 -27.44
N GLN A 848 -5.56 -16.86 -27.70
CA GLN A 848 -4.40 -16.26 -27.05
C GLN A 848 -4.60 -16.19 -25.52
N THR A 849 -5.76 -15.70 -25.05
CA THR A 849 -6.10 -15.67 -23.63
C THR A 849 -6.12 -17.08 -23.02
N THR A 850 -6.75 -18.06 -23.67
CA THR A 850 -6.85 -19.44 -23.14
C THR A 850 -5.51 -20.17 -23.16
N LEU A 851 -4.63 -19.89 -24.12
CA LEU A 851 -3.27 -20.44 -24.15
C LEU A 851 -2.40 -19.91 -23.00
N LEU A 852 -2.69 -18.71 -22.47
CA LEU A 852 -2.04 -18.20 -21.26
C LEU A 852 -2.37 -19.02 -20.00
N PHE A 853 -3.43 -19.82 -19.98
CA PHE A 853 -3.68 -20.78 -18.87
C PHE A 853 -2.57 -21.83 -18.75
N TYR A 854 -1.93 -22.17 -19.88
CA TYR A 854 -0.80 -23.11 -19.94
C TYR A 854 0.55 -22.40 -20.00
N GLY A 855 0.55 -21.06 -19.99
CA GLY A 855 1.75 -20.25 -20.15
C GLY A 855 2.35 -20.30 -21.56
N ILE A 856 1.53 -20.56 -22.59
CA ILE A 856 1.93 -20.62 -24.00
C ILE A 856 1.69 -19.25 -24.65
N ILE A 857 2.72 -18.70 -25.31
CA ILE A 857 2.62 -17.41 -25.98
C ILE A 857 2.24 -17.58 -27.45
N LEU A 858 1.02 -17.16 -27.81
CA LEU A 858 0.57 -17.10 -29.20
C LEU A 858 0.84 -15.71 -29.79
N ARG A 859 1.53 -15.66 -30.93
CA ARG A 859 1.77 -14.40 -31.66
C ARG A 859 0.77 -14.26 -32.80
N ILE A 860 0.02 -13.17 -32.84
CA ILE A 860 -0.99 -12.89 -33.88
C ILE A 860 -0.38 -11.97 -34.94
N GLY A 861 -0.36 -12.42 -36.19
CA GLY A 861 0.07 -11.66 -37.36
C GLY A 861 -1.04 -11.48 -38.40
N ILE A 862 -0.76 -10.64 -39.40
CA ILE A 862 -1.66 -10.42 -40.55
C ILE A 862 -1.19 -11.31 -41.71
N CYS A 863 -2.11 -12.02 -42.36
CA CYS A 863 -1.77 -12.81 -43.55
C CYS A 863 -1.59 -11.88 -44.77
N GLY A 864 -0.42 -11.91 -45.43
CA GLY A 864 -0.11 -11.00 -46.53
C GLY A 864 -0.85 -11.26 -47.86
N LYS A 865 -1.60 -12.37 -47.98
CA LYS A 865 -2.27 -12.79 -49.24
C LYS A 865 -3.80 -12.77 -49.19
N THR A 866 -4.42 -12.72 -48.02
CA THR A 866 -5.89 -12.81 -47.83
C THR A 866 -6.35 -11.90 -46.68
N LYS A 867 -7.65 -11.60 -46.58
CA LYS A 867 -8.27 -10.91 -45.42
C LYS A 867 -8.38 -11.86 -44.21
N GLY A 868 -7.26 -12.40 -43.74
CA GLY A 868 -7.18 -13.35 -42.62
C GLY A 868 -6.00 -13.07 -41.69
N PHE A 869 -6.00 -13.70 -40.54
CA PHE A 869 -4.97 -13.59 -39.52
C PHE A 869 -4.24 -14.92 -39.40
N GLU A 870 -2.92 -14.86 -39.26
CA GLU A 870 -2.08 -16.04 -39.09
C GLU A 870 -1.39 -15.91 -37.73
N SER A 871 -1.62 -16.89 -36.87
CA SER A 871 -1.04 -16.90 -35.54
C SER A 871 -0.05 -18.04 -35.39
N ARG A 872 1.02 -17.80 -34.64
CA ARG A 872 2.15 -18.71 -34.58
C ARG A 872 2.63 -18.89 -33.15
N ILE A 873 2.92 -20.13 -32.81
CA ILE A 873 3.72 -20.54 -31.67
C ILE A 873 5.09 -20.88 -32.24
N SER A 874 6.15 -20.31 -31.68
CA SER A 874 7.49 -20.36 -32.31
C SER A 874 8.58 -20.94 -31.40
N THR A 875 8.27 -21.26 -30.15
CA THR A 875 9.29 -21.55 -29.12
C THR A 875 9.28 -23.03 -28.76
N VAL A 876 10.45 -23.61 -28.53
CA VAL A 876 10.57 -25.04 -28.14
C VAL A 876 9.86 -25.31 -26.82
N ARG A 877 9.90 -24.35 -25.89
CA ARG A 877 9.17 -24.42 -24.61
C ARG A 877 7.66 -24.53 -24.88
N ASP A 878 7.13 -23.64 -25.71
CA ASP A 878 5.70 -23.62 -26.02
C ASP A 878 5.28 -24.87 -26.80
N PHE A 879 6.14 -25.41 -27.68
CA PHE A 879 5.86 -26.69 -28.37
C PHE A 879 5.71 -27.85 -27.39
N LYS A 880 6.59 -27.92 -26.39
CA LYS A 880 6.52 -28.94 -25.34
C LYS A 880 5.25 -28.79 -24.51
N LEU A 881 4.95 -27.56 -24.06
CA LEU A 881 3.71 -27.27 -23.32
C LEU A 881 2.47 -27.58 -24.17
N PHE A 882 2.49 -27.26 -25.46
CA PHE A 882 1.40 -27.56 -26.39
C PHE A 882 1.21 -29.07 -26.56
N LYS A 883 2.30 -29.82 -26.76
CA LYS A 883 2.26 -31.29 -26.88
C LYS A 883 1.75 -31.96 -25.61
N GLU A 884 2.24 -31.52 -24.45
CA GLU A 884 1.90 -32.09 -23.15
C GLU A 884 0.44 -31.84 -22.78
N ASN A 885 -0.04 -30.62 -22.98
CA ASN A 885 -1.35 -30.21 -22.48
C ASN A 885 -2.47 -30.35 -23.52
N ILE A 886 -2.21 -30.10 -24.81
CA ILE A 886 -3.25 -29.95 -25.84
C ILE A 886 -3.15 -31.07 -26.89
N ASN A 887 -2.00 -31.17 -27.56
CA ASN A 887 -1.71 -32.10 -28.64
C ASN A 887 -2.69 -31.97 -29.86
N LEU A 888 -2.58 -32.85 -30.86
CA LEU A 888 -3.36 -32.82 -32.11
C LEU A 888 -4.00 -34.19 -32.41
N LEU A 889 -5.02 -34.23 -33.27
CA LEU A 889 -5.68 -35.48 -33.67
C LEU A 889 -4.86 -36.29 -34.67
N GLN A 890 -4.39 -35.64 -35.74
CA GLN A 890 -3.75 -36.32 -36.87
C GLN A 890 -2.34 -36.81 -36.53
N LYS A 891 -2.04 -38.07 -36.86
CA LYS A 891 -0.73 -38.69 -36.54
C LYS A 891 0.45 -37.95 -37.17
N TYR A 892 0.33 -37.54 -38.42
CA TYR A 892 1.42 -36.83 -39.11
C TYR A 892 1.72 -35.45 -38.49
N LYS A 893 0.71 -34.73 -37.99
CA LYS A 893 0.90 -33.47 -37.27
C LYS A 893 1.57 -33.70 -35.92
N GLN A 894 1.22 -34.78 -35.22
CA GLN A 894 1.90 -35.19 -33.99
C GLN A 894 3.37 -35.55 -34.23
N GLU A 895 3.69 -36.26 -35.32
CA GLU A 895 5.08 -36.56 -35.70
C GLU A 895 5.87 -35.29 -36.03
N ALA A 896 5.27 -34.34 -36.76
CA ALA A 896 5.87 -33.04 -37.01
C ALA A 896 6.10 -32.25 -35.71
N LEU A 897 5.15 -32.30 -34.77
CA LEU A 897 5.26 -31.68 -33.45
C LEU A 897 6.36 -32.33 -32.61
N ASN A 898 6.52 -33.65 -32.68
CA ASN A 898 7.61 -34.37 -32.02
C ASN A 898 8.97 -33.90 -32.54
N LYS A 899 9.12 -33.79 -33.87
CA LYS A 899 10.34 -33.24 -34.50
C LYS A 899 10.63 -31.80 -34.07
N LEU A 900 9.60 -30.97 -33.87
CA LEU A 900 9.78 -29.62 -33.31
C LEU A 900 10.25 -29.65 -31.85
N CYS A 901 9.74 -30.58 -31.04
CA CYS A 901 10.09 -30.73 -29.62
C CYS A 901 11.52 -31.27 -29.41
N GLU A 902 12.05 -32.03 -30.36
CA GLU A 902 13.42 -32.59 -30.35
C GLU A 902 14.49 -31.54 -30.64
N LYS A 903 14.12 -30.37 -31.15
CA LYS A 903 15.09 -29.30 -31.42
C LYS A 903 15.74 -28.81 -30.13
N ILE A 904 17.07 -28.73 -30.16
CA ILE A 904 17.84 -28.09 -29.10
C ILE A 904 17.64 -26.58 -29.21
N SER A 905 16.94 -25.99 -28.24
CA SER A 905 16.84 -24.54 -28.11
C SER A 905 18.23 -24.01 -27.77
N THR A 906 18.91 -23.37 -28.73
CA THR A 906 20.27 -22.89 -28.49
C THR A 906 20.29 -21.74 -27.51
N HIS A 907 19.25 -20.90 -27.41
CA HIS A 907 18.91 -20.01 -26.29
C HIS A 907 17.44 -19.57 -26.43
N ASP A 908 16.67 -19.48 -25.35
CA ASP A 908 15.26 -19.03 -25.40
C ASP A 908 15.16 -17.50 -25.53
N ILE A 909 15.51 -16.98 -26.71
CA ILE A 909 15.46 -15.54 -27.05
C ILE A 909 14.03 -15.01 -27.25
N SER A 910 13.01 -15.80 -26.91
CA SER A 910 11.62 -15.48 -27.19
C SER A 910 10.89 -14.84 -25.99
N ASP A 911 11.30 -15.20 -24.77
CA ASP A 911 10.87 -14.64 -23.48
C ASP A 911 12.02 -13.84 -22.89
N ILE A 912 12.31 -12.71 -23.55
CA ILE A 912 13.42 -11.82 -23.21
C ILE A 912 13.05 -10.96 -22.01
N ILE A 913 14.00 -10.77 -21.10
CA ILE A 913 13.91 -9.73 -20.07
C ILE A 913 14.78 -8.54 -20.52
N PRO A 914 14.18 -7.36 -20.77
CA PRO A 914 14.81 -6.25 -21.49
C PRO A 914 15.69 -5.39 -20.57
N PHE A 915 16.80 -5.96 -20.10
CA PHE A 915 17.73 -5.25 -19.23
C PHE A 915 18.50 -4.12 -19.93
N SER A 916 18.81 -3.07 -19.16
CA SER A 916 19.77 -2.05 -19.57
C SER A 916 21.17 -2.63 -19.77
N ASN A 917 21.99 -1.96 -20.57
CA ASN A 917 23.38 -2.36 -20.79
C ASN A 917 24.20 -2.36 -19.49
N GLU A 918 23.88 -1.45 -18.57
CA GLU A 918 24.54 -1.34 -17.27
C GLU A 918 24.19 -2.53 -16.37
N PHE A 919 22.90 -2.90 -16.31
CA PHE A 919 22.44 -4.05 -15.54
C PHE A 919 23.03 -5.36 -16.07
N LYS A 920 23.12 -5.53 -17.40
CA LYS A 920 23.80 -6.68 -18.03
C LYS A 920 25.27 -6.77 -17.62
N LYS A 921 26.01 -5.66 -17.67
CA LYS A 921 27.42 -5.61 -17.24
C LYS A 921 27.59 -5.99 -15.77
N ARG A 922 26.65 -5.57 -14.91
CA ARG A 922 26.67 -5.92 -13.48
C ARG A 922 26.47 -7.42 -13.28
N ILE A 923 25.52 -8.04 -13.99
CA ILE A 923 25.37 -9.51 -14.03
C ILE A 923 26.68 -10.17 -14.49
N CYS A 924 27.29 -9.72 -15.59
CA CYS A 924 28.56 -10.26 -16.10
C CYS A 924 29.68 -10.24 -15.05
N SER A 925 29.84 -9.14 -14.31
CA SER A 925 30.93 -8.98 -13.34
C SER A 925 30.86 -9.96 -12.18
N ILE A 926 29.65 -10.43 -11.85
CA ILE A 926 29.37 -11.34 -10.74
C ILE A 926 29.48 -12.79 -11.23
N THR A 927 29.00 -13.10 -12.44
CA THR A 927 29.08 -14.44 -13.03
C THR A 927 30.43 -14.72 -13.70
N LYS A 928 31.51 -14.78 -12.91
CA LYS A 928 32.90 -14.99 -13.38
C LYS A 928 33.18 -16.40 -13.94
N SER A 929 32.26 -17.36 -13.77
CA SER A 929 32.37 -18.73 -14.30
C SER A 929 31.98 -18.86 -15.78
N LEU A 930 31.45 -17.81 -16.40
CA LEU A 930 31.05 -17.79 -17.80
C LEU A 930 32.23 -17.45 -18.71
N ASN A 931 32.40 -18.18 -19.80
CA ASN A 931 33.49 -17.94 -20.75
C ASN A 931 33.35 -16.56 -21.47
N SER A 932 34.43 -16.06 -22.06
CA SER A 932 34.43 -14.77 -22.79
C SER A 932 33.53 -14.75 -24.03
N ASN A 933 33.12 -15.92 -24.52
CA ASN A 933 32.20 -16.09 -25.65
C ASN A 933 30.72 -16.20 -25.24
N ASP A 934 30.40 -16.14 -23.94
CA ASP A 934 29.03 -16.27 -23.45
C ASP A 934 28.19 -15.05 -23.84
N TYR A 935 26.92 -15.30 -24.16
CA TYR A 935 25.95 -14.30 -24.61
C TYR A 935 25.79 -13.13 -23.63
N VAL A 936 25.92 -13.40 -22.34
CA VAL A 936 25.90 -12.43 -21.25
C VAL A 936 27.05 -11.41 -21.46
N ASN A 937 28.27 -11.88 -21.72
CA ASN A 937 29.47 -11.07 -21.94
C ASN A 937 29.48 -10.28 -23.27
N ARG A 938 28.60 -10.63 -24.21
CA ARG A 938 28.40 -9.93 -25.50
C ARG A 938 27.31 -8.85 -25.47
N ASN A 939 26.78 -8.53 -24.29
CA ASN A 939 25.76 -7.49 -24.07
C ASN A 939 24.39 -7.74 -24.75
N ASN A 940 24.10 -9.00 -25.08
CA ASN A 940 22.84 -9.41 -25.70
C ASN A 940 21.69 -9.46 -24.67
N ASN A 941 20.45 -9.37 -25.15
CA ASN A 941 19.28 -9.59 -24.31
C ASN A 941 19.19 -11.05 -23.84
N LEU A 942 18.84 -11.25 -22.57
CA LEU A 942 18.80 -12.57 -21.95
C LEU A 942 17.37 -13.12 -21.96
N GLY A 943 17.25 -14.36 -22.44
CA GLY A 943 16.03 -15.15 -22.28
C GLY A 943 15.84 -15.61 -20.85
N ARG A 944 14.60 -15.67 -20.36
CA ARG A 944 14.26 -16.07 -18.99
C ARG A 944 14.90 -17.39 -18.54
N THR A 945 14.95 -18.40 -19.41
CA THR A 945 15.58 -19.70 -19.10
C THR A 945 17.09 -19.57 -18.89
N LYS A 946 17.78 -18.81 -19.75
CA LYS A 946 19.22 -18.51 -19.57
C LYS A 946 19.41 -17.63 -18.34
N LEU A 947 18.52 -16.69 -18.10
CA LEU A 947 18.55 -15.84 -16.91
C LEU A 947 18.36 -16.66 -15.63
N SER A 948 17.51 -17.70 -15.63
CA SER A 948 17.35 -18.62 -14.50
C SER A 948 18.62 -19.45 -14.28
N LEU A 949 19.27 -19.94 -15.34
CA LEU A 949 20.59 -20.59 -15.21
C LEU A 949 21.65 -19.62 -14.67
N VAL A 950 21.64 -18.37 -15.14
CA VAL A 950 22.52 -17.30 -14.63
C VAL A 950 22.18 -16.99 -13.18
N CYS A 951 20.91 -16.98 -12.79
CA CYS A 951 20.44 -16.81 -11.42
C CYS A 951 21.01 -17.90 -10.50
N ASN A 952 21.03 -19.16 -10.96
CA ASN A 952 21.65 -20.28 -10.22
C ASN A 952 23.18 -20.16 -10.09
N LEU A 953 23.83 -19.34 -10.92
CA LEU A 953 25.26 -19.05 -10.86
C LEU A 953 25.57 -17.79 -10.04
N ILE A 954 24.57 -16.96 -9.78
CA ILE A 954 24.67 -15.81 -8.89
C ILE A 954 24.51 -16.33 -7.47
N ASN A 955 25.42 -15.94 -6.59
CA ASN A 955 25.32 -16.29 -5.18
C ASN A 955 24.05 -15.65 -4.59
N GLU A 956 23.28 -16.40 -3.80
CA GLU A 956 22.00 -15.92 -3.25
C GLU A 956 22.16 -14.68 -2.35
N THR A 957 23.37 -14.44 -1.84
CA THR A 957 23.74 -13.27 -1.04
C THR A 957 23.94 -11.98 -1.86
N GLU A 958 24.01 -12.07 -3.19
CA GLU A 958 24.21 -10.90 -4.06
C GLU A 958 22.90 -10.11 -4.20
N GLU A 959 22.96 -8.78 -4.05
CA GLU A 959 21.80 -7.86 -4.13
C GLU A 959 20.97 -8.03 -5.42
N ILE A 960 21.62 -8.47 -6.51
CA ILE A 960 21.00 -8.70 -7.81
C ILE A 960 20.24 -10.03 -7.89
N TYR A 961 20.57 -11.02 -7.05
CA TYR A 961 19.97 -12.36 -7.11
C TYR A 961 18.46 -12.28 -7.03
N LEU A 962 17.90 -11.58 -6.04
CA LEU A 962 16.46 -11.52 -5.90
C LEU A 962 15.79 -10.74 -7.03
N LYS A 963 16.37 -9.62 -7.49
CA LYS A 963 15.84 -8.87 -8.63
C LYS A 963 15.74 -9.76 -9.87
N VAL A 964 16.79 -10.54 -10.13
CA VAL A 964 16.83 -11.51 -11.23
C VAL A 964 15.86 -12.66 -10.98
N LYS A 965 15.78 -13.19 -9.76
CA LYS A 965 14.87 -14.27 -9.36
C LYS A 965 13.41 -13.86 -9.52
N THR A 966 12.99 -12.72 -8.97
CA THR A 966 11.65 -12.15 -9.11
C THR A 966 11.29 -11.98 -10.59
N LEU A 967 12.18 -11.42 -11.41
CA LEU A 967 11.94 -11.30 -12.85
C LEU A 967 11.91 -12.65 -13.57
N THR A 968 12.67 -13.67 -13.14
CA THR A 968 12.57 -15.02 -13.71
C THR A 968 11.28 -15.73 -13.31
N GLU A 969 10.80 -15.52 -12.09
CA GLU A 969 9.63 -16.17 -11.52
C GLU A 969 8.33 -15.42 -11.82
N SER A 970 8.38 -14.15 -12.24
CA SER A 970 7.23 -13.33 -12.56
C SER A 970 6.32 -13.98 -13.61
N ASP A 971 5.02 -13.71 -13.52
CA ASP A 971 4.04 -14.09 -14.55
C ASP A 971 3.99 -13.06 -15.70
N LEU A 972 5.01 -12.20 -15.82
CA LEU A 972 5.10 -11.16 -16.84
C LEU A 972 5.88 -11.65 -18.06
N TYR A 973 5.36 -11.32 -19.24
CA TYR A 973 6.03 -11.39 -20.53
C TYR A 973 6.30 -9.97 -21.00
N TRP A 974 7.58 -9.64 -21.21
CA TRP A 974 7.99 -8.33 -21.71
C TRP A 974 7.80 -8.29 -23.22
N ASP A 975 6.68 -7.71 -23.63
CA ASP A 975 6.28 -7.69 -25.02
C ASP A 975 6.78 -6.41 -25.70
N LYS A 976 7.52 -6.58 -26.79
CA LYS A 976 8.10 -5.44 -27.51
C LYS A 976 7.02 -4.71 -28.29
N ILE A 977 6.97 -3.39 -28.19
CA ILE A 977 6.08 -2.55 -28.99
C ILE A 977 6.58 -2.54 -30.44
N VAL A 978 5.70 -2.92 -31.37
CA VAL A 978 5.97 -2.94 -32.82
C VAL A 978 5.16 -1.91 -33.59
N GLU A 979 4.16 -1.30 -32.96
CA GLU A 979 3.37 -0.23 -33.57
C GLU A 979 2.82 0.67 -32.46
N VAL A 980 2.88 1.97 -32.69
CA VAL A 980 2.23 2.98 -31.86
C VAL A 980 1.47 3.85 -32.85
N ASN A 981 0.16 3.64 -32.92
CA ASN A 981 -0.70 4.38 -33.83
C ASN A 981 -1.56 5.34 -33.05
N GLU A 982 -1.67 6.51 -33.63
CA GLU A 982 -2.55 7.53 -33.18
C GLU A 982 -3.92 7.39 -33.83
N LEU A 983 -5.00 7.39 -33.05
CA LEU A 983 -6.36 7.37 -33.56
C LEU A 983 -7.18 8.56 -33.04
N GLU A 984 -8.05 9.07 -33.92
CA GLU A 984 -9.15 9.94 -33.51
C GLU A 984 -10.14 9.15 -32.63
N ALA A 985 -10.67 9.76 -31.57
CA ALA A 985 -11.65 9.09 -30.72
C ALA A 985 -12.96 8.84 -31.48
N THR A 986 -13.30 7.57 -31.63
CA THR A 986 -14.55 7.08 -32.23
C THR A 986 -15.61 6.72 -31.18
N GLU A 987 -15.29 6.82 -29.88
CA GLU A 987 -16.13 6.36 -28.77
C GLU A 987 -16.47 7.51 -27.82
N ASP A 988 -17.71 7.54 -27.33
CA ASP A 988 -18.23 8.63 -26.48
C ASP A 988 -17.66 8.61 -25.05
N TYR A 989 -17.07 7.49 -24.57
CA TYR A 989 -16.66 7.30 -23.19
C TYR A 989 -15.36 6.46 -23.04
N VAL A 990 -14.61 6.74 -21.97
CA VAL A 990 -13.48 5.97 -21.41
C VAL A 990 -13.88 5.58 -19.99
N TYR A 991 -13.18 4.60 -19.50
CA TYR A 991 -13.52 3.78 -18.37
C TYR A 991 -12.28 3.65 -17.50
N ASP A 992 -12.49 3.47 -16.20
CA ASP A 992 -11.44 3.15 -15.25
C ASP A 992 -11.97 2.29 -14.10
N LEU A 993 -11.04 1.68 -13.38
CA LEU A 993 -11.32 0.84 -12.23
C LEU A 993 -10.43 1.26 -11.06
N SER A 994 -10.97 1.22 -9.85
CA SER A 994 -10.15 1.32 -8.65
C SER A 994 -9.92 -0.08 -8.08
N VAL A 995 -8.65 -0.47 -7.96
CA VAL A 995 -8.18 -1.75 -7.39
C VAL A 995 -7.16 -1.42 -6.29
N PRO A 996 -7.59 -1.26 -5.03
CA PRO A 996 -6.75 -0.69 -3.97
C PRO A 996 -5.49 -1.50 -3.63
N GLU A 997 -5.52 -2.82 -3.75
CA GLU A 997 -4.38 -3.68 -3.36
C GLU A 997 -3.21 -3.58 -4.35
N ASN A 998 -3.52 -3.58 -5.64
CA ASN A 998 -2.55 -3.78 -6.72
C ASN A 998 -2.39 -2.59 -7.65
N GLU A 999 -3.29 -1.60 -7.57
CA GLU A 999 -3.27 -0.36 -8.37
C GLU A 999 -3.10 -0.59 -9.89
N SER A 1000 -3.54 -1.77 -10.34
CA SER A 1000 -3.43 -2.21 -11.73
C SER A 1000 -4.58 -3.13 -12.13
N PHE A 1001 -4.79 -3.26 -13.44
CA PHE A 1001 -5.70 -4.23 -14.01
C PHE A 1001 -5.20 -4.74 -15.37
N ILE A 1002 -5.70 -5.90 -15.79
CA ILE A 1002 -5.37 -6.50 -17.08
C ILE A 1002 -6.51 -6.28 -18.07
N CYS A 1003 -6.22 -5.59 -19.17
CA CYS A 1003 -7.14 -5.45 -20.29
C CYS A 1003 -6.46 -5.80 -21.62
N ASN A 1004 -7.17 -6.52 -22.50
CA ASN A 1004 -6.63 -7.06 -23.76
C ASN A 1004 -5.29 -7.81 -23.60
N ASN A 1005 -5.12 -8.53 -22.48
CA ASN A 1005 -3.86 -9.19 -22.10
C ASN A 1005 -2.66 -8.22 -21.98
N ILE A 1006 -2.87 -6.95 -21.58
CA ILE A 1006 -1.86 -5.93 -21.27
C ILE A 1006 -2.17 -5.34 -19.88
N ILE A 1007 -1.15 -4.96 -19.11
CA ILE A 1007 -1.29 -4.47 -17.73
C ILE A 1007 -1.30 -2.92 -17.71
N ALA A 1008 -2.28 -2.34 -17.03
CA ALA A 1008 -2.61 -0.91 -16.95
C ALA A 1008 -2.67 -0.41 -15.49
N HIS A 1009 -2.43 0.89 -15.22
CA HIS A 1009 -2.32 1.51 -13.88
C HIS A 1009 -3.57 2.36 -13.48
N ASN A 1010 -3.79 2.61 -12.18
CA ASN A 1010 -4.90 3.42 -11.60
C ASN A 1010 -4.42 4.77 -10.96
N THR A 1011 -5.06 5.95 -11.10
CA THR A 1011 -4.55 7.23 -10.48
C THR A 1011 -5.62 8.17 -9.86
N LEU A 1012 -5.38 8.78 -8.66
CA LEU A 1012 -6.00 10.03 -8.10
C LEU A 1012 -5.03 10.81 -7.15
N GLU A 1013 -4.82 12.14 -7.31
CA GLU A 1013 -3.84 12.95 -6.49
C GLU A 1013 -4.40 14.20 -5.75
N ILE A 1014 -5.57 14.77 -6.09
CA ILE A 1014 -6.18 15.94 -5.39
C ILE A 1014 -7.33 15.44 -4.48
N PRO A 1015 -7.50 15.97 -3.24
CA PRO A 1015 -8.58 15.55 -2.34
C PRO A 1015 -9.94 16.14 -2.77
N THR A 1016 -10.44 15.71 -3.93
CA THR A 1016 -11.69 16.19 -4.54
C THR A 1016 -12.90 15.94 -3.65
N ASP A 1017 -12.93 14.80 -2.94
CA ASP A 1017 -14.03 14.43 -2.04
C ASP A 1017 -14.12 15.39 -0.84
N ALA A 1018 -13.01 15.66 -0.14
CA ALA A 1018 -12.99 16.60 0.99
C ALA A 1018 -13.37 18.04 0.56
N MET A 1019 -12.98 18.47 -0.64
CA MET A 1019 -13.36 19.79 -1.16
C MET A 1019 -14.87 19.89 -1.45
N ARG A 1020 -15.50 18.81 -1.91
CA ARG A 1020 -16.95 18.76 -2.13
C ARG A 1020 -17.73 18.80 -0.83
N GLU A 1021 -17.25 18.11 0.21
CA GLU A 1021 -17.84 18.17 1.55
C GLU A 1021 -17.84 19.59 2.11
N LEU A 1022 -16.82 20.40 1.79
CA LEU A 1022 -16.73 21.83 2.13
C LEU A 1022 -17.61 22.73 1.24
N GLY A 1023 -18.39 22.16 0.32
CA GLY A 1023 -19.35 22.87 -0.53
C GLY A 1023 -18.75 23.49 -1.79
N TYR A 1024 -17.56 23.07 -2.23
CA TYR A 1024 -17.00 23.47 -3.53
C TYR A 1024 -17.58 22.67 -4.69
N ASN A 1025 -17.82 23.35 -5.82
CA ASN A 1025 -18.17 22.72 -7.09
C ASN A 1025 -16.90 22.23 -7.80
N VAL A 1026 -16.35 21.09 -7.37
CA VAL A 1026 -15.10 20.51 -7.90
C VAL A 1026 -15.35 19.40 -8.90
N GLN A 1027 -14.67 19.50 -10.03
CA GLN A 1027 -14.84 18.75 -11.25
C GLN A 1027 -13.49 18.21 -11.73
N PRO A 1028 -13.19 16.90 -11.67
CA PRO A 1028 -12.12 16.32 -12.46
C PRO A 1028 -12.43 16.39 -13.95
N LEU A 1029 -11.41 16.71 -14.74
CA LEU A 1029 -11.36 16.78 -16.20
C LEU A 1029 -10.26 15.86 -16.70
N LYS A 1030 -10.34 15.51 -17.98
CA LYS A 1030 -9.27 14.79 -18.66
C LYS A 1030 -8.85 15.62 -19.87
N VAL A 1031 -7.57 15.97 -19.98
CA VAL A 1031 -7.02 16.65 -21.17
C VAL A 1031 -5.97 15.84 -21.96
N ARG A 1032 -6.03 15.91 -23.29
CA ARG A 1032 -5.21 15.15 -24.25
C ARG A 1032 -3.69 15.38 -24.10
N SER A 1033 -2.91 14.31 -24.08
CA SER A 1033 -1.46 14.33 -24.34
C SER A 1033 -1.08 15.09 -25.63
N ALA A 1034 -0.07 15.95 -25.64
CA ALA A 1034 0.36 16.75 -26.81
C ALA A 1034 1.12 15.99 -27.91
N LEU A 1035 1.40 14.69 -27.74
CA LEU A 1035 2.16 13.88 -28.70
C LEU A 1035 1.32 13.32 -29.88
N VAL A 1036 0.16 13.92 -30.13
CA VAL A 1036 -0.98 13.27 -30.77
C VAL A 1036 -1.62 14.34 -31.69
N LYS A 1037 -1.64 14.23 -33.04
CA LYS A 1037 -2.34 15.07 -34.05
C LYS A 1037 -3.55 14.37 -34.77
N GLY A 1038 -4.72 15.03 -34.79
CA GLY A 1038 -6.02 14.49 -35.30
C GLY A 1038 -6.86 13.67 -34.28
N GLY A 1039 -7.96 14.21 -33.75
CA GLY A 1039 -8.92 13.49 -32.89
C GLY A 1039 -9.99 14.41 -32.29
N SER A 1040 -11.15 13.85 -31.92
CA SER A 1040 -12.34 14.60 -31.45
C SER A 1040 -12.17 15.34 -30.12
N GLU A 1041 -11.14 15.02 -29.33
CA GLU A 1041 -10.83 15.74 -28.11
C GLU A 1041 -10.35 17.06 -28.54
N ILE A 1042 -10.93 17.97 -27.83
CA ILE A 1042 -10.45 19.27 -27.67
C ILE A 1042 -9.07 19.06 -27.02
N PRO A 1043 -7.94 19.28 -27.75
CA PRO A 1043 -6.62 19.20 -27.16
C PRO A 1043 -6.57 20.03 -25.88
N ALA A 1044 -5.64 19.72 -24.97
CA ALA A 1044 -5.70 20.20 -23.59
C ALA A 1044 -6.04 21.70 -23.48
N ASP A 1045 -5.39 22.49 -24.33
CA ASP A 1045 -5.68 23.87 -24.70
C ASP A 1045 -7.15 24.17 -25.05
N GLU A 1046 -7.71 23.50 -26.05
CA GLU A 1046 -9.04 23.76 -26.56
C GLU A 1046 -10.14 23.20 -25.62
N GLY A 1047 -9.88 22.11 -24.87
CA GLY A 1047 -10.80 21.53 -23.87
C GLY A 1047 -10.90 22.38 -22.62
N ILE A 1048 -9.77 22.93 -22.20
CA ILE A 1048 -9.75 23.99 -21.21
C ILE A 1048 -10.44 25.25 -21.76
N ARG A 1049 -10.16 25.67 -22.99
CA ARG A 1049 -10.80 26.84 -23.61
C ARG A 1049 -12.31 26.70 -23.72
N THR A 1050 -12.83 25.49 -23.96
CA THR A 1050 -14.27 25.21 -24.00
C THR A 1050 -14.87 25.16 -22.59
N SER A 1051 -14.16 24.59 -21.62
CA SER A 1051 -14.58 24.58 -20.21
C SER A 1051 -14.58 25.98 -19.60
N LEU A 1052 -13.58 26.81 -19.91
CA LEU A 1052 -13.51 28.23 -19.54
C LEU A 1052 -14.58 29.11 -20.23
N ARG A 1053 -15.23 28.61 -21.30
CA ARG A 1053 -16.37 29.28 -21.97
C ARG A 1053 -17.72 28.93 -21.34
N LEU A 1054 -17.81 27.89 -20.53
CA LEU A 1054 -19.05 27.47 -19.84
C LEU A 1054 -19.37 28.33 -18.61
N GLY A 1055 -18.50 29.28 -18.28
CA GLY A 1055 -18.64 30.21 -17.17
C GLY A 1055 -17.36 30.31 -16.37
N ASP A 1056 -17.41 31.09 -15.29
CA ASP A 1056 -16.24 31.34 -14.46
C ASP A 1056 -15.79 30.07 -13.73
N SER A 1057 -14.63 29.53 -14.11
CA SER A 1057 -14.10 28.26 -13.60
C SER A 1057 -12.60 28.40 -13.28
N ALA A 1058 -12.18 27.99 -12.09
CA ALA A 1058 -10.77 27.86 -11.74
C ALA A 1058 -10.19 26.54 -12.25
N LEU A 1059 -8.99 26.55 -12.83
CA LEU A 1059 -8.32 25.34 -13.33
C LEU A 1059 -7.10 25.00 -12.49
N ILE A 1060 -7.06 23.77 -11.99
CA ILE A 1060 -6.03 23.26 -11.08
C ILE A 1060 -5.37 22.02 -11.67
N VAL A 1061 -4.05 22.07 -11.82
CA VAL A 1061 -3.26 20.93 -12.29
C VAL A 1061 -2.43 20.38 -11.12
N GLY A 1062 -2.77 19.16 -10.66
CA GLY A 1062 -2.15 18.53 -9.48
C GLY A 1062 -0.64 18.40 -9.59
N GLU A 1063 -0.14 18.01 -10.77
CA GLU A 1063 1.28 18.06 -11.10
C GLU A 1063 1.54 18.28 -12.59
N VAL A 1064 2.38 19.26 -12.90
CA VAL A 1064 2.79 19.60 -14.27
C VAL A 1064 4.05 18.82 -14.62
N ARG A 1065 3.90 17.70 -15.34
CA ARG A 1065 5.00 16.79 -15.70
C ARG A 1065 5.35 16.77 -17.19
N SER A 1066 4.38 16.93 -18.09
CA SER A 1066 4.59 16.96 -19.54
C SER A 1066 3.66 17.94 -20.24
N THR A 1067 2.65 17.46 -20.95
CA THR A 1067 1.81 18.24 -21.88
C THR A 1067 0.71 19.02 -21.18
N GLU A 1068 0.47 18.73 -19.90
CA GLU A 1068 -0.33 19.52 -18.98
C GLU A 1068 0.24 20.94 -18.84
N ALA A 1069 1.53 21.15 -19.12
CA ALA A 1069 2.16 22.46 -19.11
C ALA A 1069 1.60 23.39 -20.22
N SER A 1070 1.59 22.96 -21.48
CA SER A 1070 1.05 23.78 -22.58
C SER A 1070 -0.42 24.13 -22.35
N ALA A 1071 -1.17 23.16 -21.82
CA ALA A 1071 -2.57 23.31 -21.42
C ALA A 1071 -2.76 24.38 -20.34
N LEU A 1072 -1.99 24.27 -19.24
CA LEU A 1072 -1.96 25.23 -18.15
C LEU A 1072 -1.62 26.63 -18.66
N TYR A 1073 -0.60 26.76 -19.51
CA TYR A 1073 -0.14 28.05 -20.04
C TYR A 1073 -1.06 28.66 -21.10
N GLU A 1074 -1.84 27.85 -21.83
CA GLU A 1074 -2.92 28.37 -22.67
C GLU A 1074 -4.11 28.83 -21.83
N ALA A 1075 -4.47 28.06 -20.80
CA ALA A 1075 -5.46 28.45 -19.81
C ALA A 1075 -5.12 29.78 -19.15
N MET A 1076 -3.85 29.95 -18.72
CA MET A 1076 -3.36 31.20 -18.12
C MET A 1076 -3.47 32.38 -19.10
N ARG A 1077 -3.23 32.17 -20.40
CA ARG A 1077 -3.37 33.22 -21.41
C ARG A 1077 -4.81 33.61 -21.69
N ILE A 1078 -5.72 32.63 -21.74
CA ILE A 1078 -7.13 32.84 -22.03
C ILE A 1078 -7.87 33.39 -20.80
N GLY A 1079 -7.53 32.87 -19.62
CA GLY A 1079 -8.16 33.17 -18.33
C GLY A 1079 -7.68 34.45 -17.65
N ALA A 1080 -6.73 35.18 -18.25
CA ALA A 1080 -6.01 36.35 -17.72
C ALA A 1080 -6.87 37.55 -17.26
N SER A 1081 -8.20 37.43 -17.29
CA SER A 1081 -9.12 38.50 -16.90
C SER A 1081 -10.32 38.04 -16.04
N ALA A 1082 -10.49 36.74 -15.77
CA ALA A 1082 -11.71 36.25 -15.08
C ALA A 1082 -11.52 35.08 -14.09
N ASN A 1083 -10.51 34.21 -14.26
CA ASN A 1083 -10.42 32.95 -13.50
C ASN A 1083 -9.02 32.63 -12.96
N VAL A 1084 -8.96 31.95 -11.80
CA VAL A 1084 -7.71 31.47 -11.20
C VAL A 1084 -7.21 30.22 -11.92
N VAL A 1085 -5.94 30.22 -12.33
CA VAL A 1085 -5.28 29.05 -12.92
C VAL A 1085 -4.02 28.73 -12.11
N ALA A 1086 -3.93 27.54 -11.55
CA ALA A 1086 -2.81 27.15 -10.72
C ALA A 1086 -2.33 25.72 -10.96
N GLY A 1087 -1.04 25.47 -10.70
CA GLY A 1087 -0.46 24.13 -10.81
C GLY A 1087 0.82 23.97 -10.00
N THR A 1088 1.20 22.71 -9.74
CA THR A 1088 2.48 22.41 -9.09
C THR A 1088 3.54 21.97 -10.09
N ILE A 1089 4.79 22.39 -9.86
CA ILE A 1089 5.92 21.99 -10.70
C ILE A 1089 7.20 21.84 -9.87
N HIS A 1090 8.12 20.99 -10.32
CA HIS A 1090 9.45 20.93 -9.73
C HIS A 1090 10.34 22.08 -10.22
N GLY A 1091 11.00 22.75 -9.27
CA GLY A 1091 11.95 23.83 -9.55
C GLY A 1091 12.57 24.30 -8.25
N ASP A 1092 13.86 24.62 -8.26
CA ASP A 1092 14.60 25.10 -7.09
C ASP A 1092 14.66 26.64 -7.01
N SER A 1093 14.38 27.33 -8.12
CA SER A 1093 14.33 28.79 -8.27
C SER A 1093 13.30 29.21 -9.34
N PRO A 1094 12.85 30.49 -9.39
CA PRO A 1094 11.98 30.99 -10.46
C PRO A 1094 12.58 30.80 -11.86
N TYR A 1095 13.90 30.99 -12.00
CA TYR A 1095 14.61 30.71 -13.24
C TYR A 1095 14.63 29.20 -13.56
N GLY A 1096 14.85 28.33 -12.57
CA GLY A 1096 14.75 26.88 -12.76
C GLY A 1096 13.36 26.41 -13.19
N VAL A 1097 12.30 27.10 -12.73
CA VAL A 1097 10.92 26.87 -13.22
C VAL A 1097 10.80 27.30 -14.68
N PHE A 1098 11.34 28.47 -15.06
CA PHE A 1098 11.38 28.91 -16.46
C PHE A 1098 12.17 27.96 -17.35
N ASP A 1099 13.36 27.54 -16.94
CA ASP A 1099 14.22 26.62 -17.68
C ASP A 1099 13.48 25.29 -17.90
N ARG A 1100 12.87 24.74 -16.85
CA ARG A 1100 12.06 23.52 -16.96
C ARG A 1100 10.86 23.70 -17.88
N VAL A 1101 10.11 24.78 -17.75
CA VAL A 1101 8.88 24.99 -18.55
C VAL A 1101 9.21 25.27 -20.02
N VAL A 1102 10.17 26.15 -20.27
CA VAL A 1102 10.47 26.65 -21.60
C VAL A 1102 11.46 25.75 -22.33
N ASN A 1103 12.52 25.30 -21.66
CA ASN A 1103 13.57 24.52 -22.28
C ASN A 1103 13.30 23.01 -22.20
N ASP A 1104 12.81 22.47 -21.07
CA ASP A 1104 12.49 21.02 -20.99
C ASP A 1104 11.12 20.71 -21.60
N LEU A 1105 10.07 21.41 -21.15
CA LEU A 1105 8.67 21.16 -21.55
C LEU A 1105 8.26 21.87 -22.85
N LYS A 1106 9.16 22.64 -23.45
CA LYS A 1106 9.00 23.31 -24.76
C LYS A 1106 7.82 24.28 -24.86
N VAL A 1107 7.40 24.87 -23.73
CA VAL A 1107 6.40 25.96 -23.73
C VAL A 1107 7.07 27.26 -24.23
N PRO A 1108 6.49 27.99 -25.21
CA PRO A 1108 7.12 29.20 -25.72
C PRO A 1108 7.36 30.27 -24.64
N LYS A 1109 8.48 31.01 -24.70
CA LYS A 1109 8.83 32.11 -23.77
C LYS A 1109 7.68 33.10 -23.57
N THR A 1110 7.01 33.48 -24.65
CA THR A 1110 5.84 34.38 -24.63
C THR A 1110 4.64 33.79 -23.89
N SER A 1111 4.49 32.47 -23.88
CA SER A 1111 3.48 31.76 -23.09
C SER A 1111 3.81 31.81 -21.61
N PHE A 1112 5.09 31.65 -21.27
CA PHE A 1112 5.55 31.65 -19.89
C PHE A 1112 5.20 32.96 -19.17
N LYS A 1113 5.20 34.09 -19.91
CA LYS A 1113 4.74 35.39 -19.43
C LYS A 1113 3.27 35.38 -18.95
N ALA A 1114 2.48 34.35 -19.20
CA ALA A 1114 1.12 34.23 -18.67
C ALA A 1114 1.08 33.78 -17.20
N THR A 1115 2.18 33.24 -16.67
CA THR A 1115 2.36 33.11 -15.22
C THR A 1115 2.46 34.50 -14.63
N ASP A 1116 1.65 34.82 -13.62
CA ASP A 1116 1.72 36.09 -12.90
C ASP A 1116 2.57 35.95 -11.66
N ILE A 1117 2.36 34.89 -10.89
CA ILE A 1117 3.02 34.65 -9.61
C ILE A 1117 3.66 33.25 -9.58
N ILE A 1118 4.94 33.20 -9.21
CA ILE A 1118 5.65 31.96 -8.86
C ILE A 1118 5.87 31.97 -7.35
N VAL A 1119 5.37 30.94 -6.67
CA VAL A 1119 5.57 30.74 -5.22
C VAL A 1119 6.60 29.64 -5.01
N MET A 1120 7.74 30.00 -4.44
CA MET A 1120 8.82 29.05 -4.16
C MET A 1120 8.67 28.47 -2.75
N CYS A 1121 8.32 27.19 -2.66
CA CYS A 1121 8.27 26.45 -1.40
C CYS A 1121 9.53 25.59 -1.27
N ASN A 1122 10.40 25.93 -0.31
CA ASN A 1122 11.65 25.21 -0.07
C ASN A 1122 11.91 25.00 1.43
N PRO A 1123 12.61 23.92 1.81
CA PRO A 1123 13.05 23.75 3.18
C PRO A 1123 14.25 24.65 3.49
N ILE A 1124 14.19 25.37 4.61
CA ILE A 1124 15.27 26.16 5.19
C ILE A 1124 15.85 25.42 6.40
N ARG A 1125 17.17 25.48 6.57
CA ARG A 1125 17.88 24.91 7.72
C ARG A 1125 18.23 26.03 8.71
N SER A 1126 18.12 25.76 10.00
CA SER A 1126 18.64 26.62 11.05
C SER A 1126 20.18 26.72 11.00
N ALA A 1127 20.75 27.74 11.64
CA ALA A 1127 22.19 28.00 11.63
C ALA A 1127 23.02 26.86 12.26
N ASP A 1128 22.44 26.16 13.23
CA ASP A 1128 23.01 24.95 13.86
C ASP A 1128 22.76 23.67 13.02
N GLY A 1129 22.00 23.77 11.92
CA GLY A 1129 21.65 22.66 11.04
C GLY A 1129 20.58 21.70 11.58
N MET A 1130 20.05 21.94 12.77
CA MET A 1130 19.26 20.95 13.51
C MET A 1130 17.75 21.04 13.30
N LYS A 1131 17.25 22.18 12.81
CA LYS A 1131 15.84 22.37 12.46
C LYS A 1131 15.72 22.60 10.96
N LYS A 1132 14.83 21.84 10.32
CA LYS A 1132 14.48 22.01 8.91
C LYS A 1132 13.03 22.47 8.83
N VAL A 1133 12.85 23.76 8.57
CA VAL A 1133 11.53 24.38 8.49
C VAL A 1133 11.15 24.62 7.04
N ARG A 1134 9.92 24.28 6.65
CA ARG A 1134 9.41 24.59 5.31
C ARG A 1134 9.02 26.07 5.28
N ARG A 1135 9.49 26.80 4.27
CA ARG A 1135 9.21 28.22 4.09
C ARG A 1135 8.85 28.50 2.65
N VAL A 1136 7.95 29.44 2.44
CA VAL A 1136 7.89 30.15 1.17
C VAL A 1136 9.14 31.04 1.11
N THR A 1137 10.05 30.75 0.20
CA THR A 1137 11.33 31.47 0.09
C THR A 1137 11.21 32.74 -0.74
N SER A 1138 10.31 32.74 -1.70
CA SER A 1138 9.96 33.93 -2.48
C SER A 1138 8.54 33.84 -3.02
N ILE A 1139 7.91 35.00 -3.13
CA ILE A 1139 6.73 35.23 -3.99
C ILE A 1139 7.22 36.15 -5.10
N THR A 1140 7.38 35.58 -6.29
CA THR A 1140 8.02 36.23 -7.42
C THR A 1140 6.97 36.57 -8.47
N GLU A 1141 6.85 37.84 -8.82
CA GLU A 1141 6.10 38.32 -9.96
C GLU A 1141 6.89 38.09 -11.25
N VAL A 1142 6.19 37.65 -12.30
CA VAL A 1142 6.74 37.55 -13.66
C VAL A 1142 6.25 38.75 -14.48
N ARG A 1143 7.15 39.72 -14.69
CA ARG A 1143 6.92 40.88 -15.57
C ARG A 1143 6.73 40.46 -17.02
N LYS A 1144 6.12 41.33 -17.82
CA LYS A 1144 5.73 40.99 -19.20
C LYS A 1144 6.67 41.58 -20.28
N THR A 1145 7.60 42.46 -19.90
CA THR A 1145 8.40 43.32 -20.79
C THR A 1145 9.77 42.77 -21.22
N TRP A 1146 10.20 41.59 -20.75
CA TRP A 1146 11.47 40.94 -21.12
C TRP A 1146 11.34 40.09 -22.39
N GLU A 1147 12.38 39.85 -23.17
CA GLU A 1147 12.33 39.10 -24.44
C GLU A 1147 13.01 37.73 -24.39
N ASP A 1148 14.27 37.66 -23.94
CA ASP A 1148 15.09 36.45 -24.10
C ASP A 1148 15.47 35.77 -22.78
N ASP A 1149 16.04 36.52 -21.83
CA ASP A 1149 16.46 36.01 -20.53
C ASP A 1149 15.73 36.79 -19.41
N PRO A 1150 14.69 36.20 -18.79
CA PRO A 1150 13.93 36.88 -17.74
C PRO A 1150 14.77 37.21 -16.50
N LEU A 1151 15.91 36.57 -16.26
CA LEU A 1151 16.77 36.93 -15.15
C LEU A 1151 17.62 38.16 -15.49
N ALA A 1152 18.27 38.17 -16.67
CA ALA A 1152 19.11 39.28 -17.11
C ALA A 1152 18.30 40.57 -17.37
N GLU A 1153 17.06 40.42 -17.83
CA GLU A 1153 16.18 41.53 -18.24
C GLU A 1153 15.20 41.98 -17.13
N ARG A 1154 15.39 41.53 -15.88
CA ARG A 1154 14.50 41.83 -14.74
C ARG A 1154 13.04 41.42 -14.98
N GLY A 1155 12.85 40.31 -15.67
CA GLY A 1155 11.57 39.63 -15.85
C GLY A 1155 11.02 38.96 -14.59
N PHE A 1156 11.90 38.57 -13.66
CA PHE A 1156 11.52 38.10 -12.33
C PHE A 1156 11.71 39.20 -11.28
N VAL A 1157 10.64 39.51 -10.56
CA VAL A 1157 10.66 40.48 -9.45
C VAL A 1157 10.13 39.81 -8.21
N ASP A 1158 11.00 39.62 -7.22
CA ASP A 1158 10.54 39.17 -5.91
C ASP A 1158 9.71 40.28 -5.28
N LEU A 1159 8.41 40.05 -5.10
CA LEU A 1159 7.53 40.93 -4.31
C LEU A 1159 7.76 40.71 -2.82
N MET A 1160 8.05 39.47 -2.47
CA MET A 1160 8.42 39.11 -1.11
C MET A 1160 9.56 38.12 -1.13
N ARG A 1161 10.48 38.26 -0.18
CA ARG A 1161 11.64 37.40 -0.04
C ARG A 1161 11.80 36.98 1.41
N TYR A 1162 12.10 35.71 1.60
CA TYR A 1162 12.36 35.17 2.92
C TYR A 1162 13.65 35.77 3.49
N ASN A 1163 13.54 36.35 4.67
CA ASN A 1163 14.67 36.89 5.42
C ASN A 1163 15.07 35.90 6.53
N ALA A 1164 16.24 35.29 6.38
CA ALA A 1164 16.74 34.32 7.34
C ALA A 1164 17.03 34.91 8.73
N LYS A 1165 17.19 36.23 8.86
CA LYS A 1165 17.43 36.89 10.16
C LYS A 1165 16.15 37.05 10.96
N THR A 1166 15.03 37.31 10.30
CA THR A 1166 13.72 37.53 10.96
C THR A 1166 12.82 36.29 10.92
N ASP A 1167 13.19 35.25 10.17
CA ASP A 1167 12.38 34.04 9.90
C ASP A 1167 10.98 34.39 9.36
N LEU A 1168 10.93 35.44 8.54
CA LEU A 1168 9.71 35.94 7.94
C LEU A 1168 9.88 36.16 6.45
N LEU A 1169 8.78 35.95 5.73
CA LEU A 1169 8.64 36.40 4.35
C LEU A 1169 8.35 37.91 4.37
N GLU A 1170 9.33 38.71 3.98
CA GLU A 1170 9.27 40.17 4.06
C GLU A 1170 8.99 40.81 2.68
N PRO A 1171 8.27 41.95 2.63
CA PRO A 1171 8.06 42.67 1.39
C PRO A 1171 9.38 43.27 0.90
N THR A 1172 9.60 43.23 -0.41
CA THR A 1172 10.72 43.91 -1.05
C THR A 1172 10.40 45.39 -1.28
N PRO A 1173 11.41 46.27 -1.50
CA PRO A 1173 11.18 47.66 -1.87
C PRO A 1173 10.25 47.80 -3.09
N GLU A 1174 10.33 46.87 -4.04
CA GLU A 1174 9.49 46.82 -5.22
C GLU A 1174 8.02 46.66 -4.86
N LEU A 1175 7.68 45.82 -3.88
CA LEU A 1175 6.32 45.70 -3.40
C LEU A 1175 5.88 46.94 -2.61
N ILE A 1176 6.73 47.50 -1.73
CA ILE A 1176 6.38 48.66 -0.88
C ILE A 1176 6.12 49.92 -1.72
N ASN A 1177 6.97 50.19 -2.70
CA ASN A 1177 6.86 51.36 -3.58
C ASN A 1177 5.72 51.21 -4.62
N GLY A 1178 5.07 50.04 -4.66
CA GLY A 1178 4.03 49.74 -5.63
C GLY A 1178 4.56 49.50 -7.03
N ASP A 1179 5.79 49.02 -7.21
CA ASP A 1179 6.39 48.74 -8.52
C ASP A 1179 5.88 47.43 -9.17
N SER A 1180 4.94 46.75 -8.50
CA SER A 1180 4.24 45.58 -9.04
C SER A 1180 3.30 45.99 -10.17
N GLU A 1181 3.53 45.43 -11.36
CA GLU A 1181 2.68 45.64 -12.52
C GLU A 1181 1.37 44.85 -12.35
N ILE A 1182 1.46 43.63 -11.79
CA ILE A 1182 0.31 42.74 -11.58
C ILE A 1182 -0.69 43.32 -10.56
N LEU A 1183 -0.22 43.85 -9.42
CA LEU A 1183 -1.11 44.41 -8.41
C LEU A 1183 -1.79 45.70 -8.89
N LYS A 1184 -1.04 46.58 -9.56
CA LYS A 1184 -1.61 47.77 -10.24
C LYS A 1184 -2.66 47.37 -11.28
N ALA A 1185 -2.44 46.28 -12.01
CA ALA A 1185 -3.41 45.76 -12.98
C ALA A 1185 -4.68 45.20 -12.32
N ILE A 1186 -4.61 44.62 -11.10
CA ILE A 1186 -5.81 44.27 -10.33
C ILE A 1186 -6.58 45.54 -9.94
N GLY A 1187 -5.87 46.53 -9.39
CA GLY A 1187 -6.45 47.81 -8.97
C GLY A 1187 -7.09 48.61 -10.10
N ALA A 1188 -6.54 48.57 -11.32
CA ALA A 1188 -7.08 49.25 -12.47
C ALA A 1188 -8.50 48.77 -12.88
N ASN A 1189 -8.88 47.56 -12.48
CA ASN A 1189 -10.20 46.98 -12.76
C ASN A 1189 -11.27 47.34 -11.72
N VAL A 1190 -10.90 48.04 -10.65
CA VAL A 1190 -11.81 48.46 -9.57
C VAL A 1190 -11.84 49.97 -9.52
N ARG A 1191 -13.01 50.57 -9.73
CA ARG A 1191 -13.19 52.02 -9.89
C ARG A 1191 -12.59 52.82 -8.72
N GLU A 1192 -12.71 52.27 -7.52
CA GLU A 1192 -12.24 52.85 -6.26
C GLU A 1192 -10.71 52.74 -6.08
N TRP A 1193 -10.02 51.88 -6.83
CA TRP A 1193 -8.59 51.60 -6.69
C TRP A 1193 -7.74 52.14 -7.85
N VAL A 1194 -8.36 52.62 -8.94
CA VAL A 1194 -7.64 53.15 -10.10
C VAL A 1194 -6.72 54.30 -9.70
N GLY A 1195 -5.41 54.10 -9.85
CA GLY A 1195 -4.40 55.10 -9.50
C GLY A 1195 -4.15 55.29 -7.99
N ASN A 1196 -4.77 54.47 -7.14
CA ASN A 1196 -4.65 54.54 -5.68
C ASN A 1196 -3.96 53.29 -5.13
N TRP A 1197 -2.62 53.36 -5.05
CA TRP A 1197 -1.80 52.27 -4.51
C TRP A 1197 -2.12 51.99 -3.03
N ASP A 1198 -2.36 53.03 -2.24
CA ASP A 1198 -2.64 52.89 -0.80
C ASP A 1198 -3.91 52.06 -0.57
N ALA A 1199 -4.95 52.24 -1.38
CA ALA A 1199 -6.18 51.43 -1.27
C ALA A 1199 -5.95 49.94 -1.58
N ILE A 1200 -5.09 49.62 -2.56
CA ILE A 1200 -4.72 48.24 -2.90
C ILE A 1200 -3.90 47.63 -1.76
N TRP A 1201 -2.90 48.38 -1.28
CA TRP A 1201 -2.05 47.99 -0.18
C TRP A 1201 -2.85 47.73 1.09
N ASP A 1202 -3.75 48.65 1.46
CA ASP A 1202 -4.59 48.53 2.65
C ASP A 1202 -5.54 47.33 2.57
N ASN A 1203 -6.03 46.95 1.37
CA ASN A 1203 -6.83 45.74 1.20
C ASN A 1203 -6.02 44.46 1.42
N ILE A 1204 -4.81 44.40 0.84
CA ILE A 1204 -3.87 43.28 1.03
C ILE A 1204 -3.51 43.13 2.51
N VAL A 1205 -3.21 44.26 3.17
CA VAL A 1205 -2.92 44.31 4.60
C VAL A 1205 -4.12 43.83 5.39
N LEU A 1206 -5.33 44.33 5.12
CA LEU A 1206 -6.56 43.91 5.82
C LEU A 1206 -6.75 42.40 5.72
N ARG A 1207 -6.67 41.78 4.54
CA ARG A 1207 -6.80 40.32 4.37
C ARG A 1207 -5.78 39.55 5.20
N GLY A 1208 -4.54 40.03 5.21
CA GLY A 1208 -3.48 39.49 6.04
C GLY A 1208 -3.79 39.62 7.53
N GLU A 1209 -4.31 40.78 7.96
CA GLU A 1209 -4.73 41.04 9.33
C GLU A 1209 -5.90 40.15 9.77
N LEU A 1210 -6.92 39.93 8.92
CA LEU A 1210 -8.05 39.06 9.27
C LEU A 1210 -7.58 37.61 9.49
N LYS A 1211 -6.74 37.09 8.58
CA LYS A 1211 -6.14 35.76 8.72
C LYS A 1211 -5.25 35.67 9.95
N LYS A 1212 -4.48 36.73 10.23
CA LYS A 1212 -3.70 36.83 11.47
C LYS A 1212 -4.61 36.86 12.70
N MET A 1213 -5.74 37.57 12.67
CA MET A 1213 -6.70 37.57 13.79
C MET A 1213 -7.23 36.17 14.08
N ILE A 1214 -7.55 35.35 13.07
CA ILE A 1214 -7.93 33.95 13.29
C ILE A 1214 -6.82 33.21 14.06
N VAL A 1215 -5.55 33.39 13.65
CA VAL A 1215 -4.39 32.81 14.34
C VAL A 1215 -4.26 33.34 15.76
N ASP A 1216 -4.30 34.66 15.96
CA ASP A 1216 -4.16 35.31 17.26
C ASP A 1216 -5.28 34.86 18.22
N TYR A 1217 -6.53 34.75 17.76
CA TYR A 1217 -7.65 34.22 18.57
C TYR A 1217 -7.51 32.72 18.82
N SER A 1218 -7.11 31.94 17.81
CA SER A 1218 -6.83 30.51 17.96
C SER A 1218 -5.75 30.26 19.01
N GLU A 1219 -4.67 31.04 19.03
CA GLU A 1219 -3.58 30.92 20.00
C GLU A 1219 -4.01 31.43 21.38
N LYS A 1220 -4.66 32.60 21.45
CA LYS A 1220 -5.13 33.21 22.70
C LYS A 1220 -6.16 32.34 23.43
N LEU A 1221 -7.09 31.74 22.69
CA LEU A 1221 -8.17 30.91 23.23
C LEU A 1221 -7.84 29.41 23.21
N LYS A 1222 -6.69 29.02 22.65
CA LYS A 1222 -6.28 27.62 22.44
C LYS A 1222 -7.31 26.79 21.67
N MET A 1223 -7.90 27.36 20.63
CA MET A 1223 -8.92 26.73 19.78
C MET A 1223 -8.36 26.43 18.37
N PRO A 1224 -7.59 25.34 18.17
CA PRO A 1224 -6.94 25.03 16.89
C PRO A 1224 -7.95 24.81 15.75
N GLN A 1225 -9.18 24.43 16.08
CA GLN A 1225 -10.29 24.24 15.15
C GLN A 1225 -10.60 25.49 14.31
N LEU A 1226 -10.25 26.69 14.80
CA LEU A 1226 -10.41 27.95 14.04
C LEU A 1226 -9.49 28.01 12.81
N LEU A 1227 -8.42 27.22 12.78
CA LEU A 1227 -7.46 27.18 11.68
C LEU A 1227 -7.79 26.12 10.61
N GLU A 1228 -8.78 25.27 10.87
CA GLU A 1228 -9.22 24.23 9.94
C GLU A 1228 -10.00 24.80 8.74
N ALA A 1229 -10.07 24.00 7.68
CA ALA A 1229 -10.62 24.40 6.39
C ALA A 1229 -12.05 24.94 6.49
N GLU A 1230 -12.93 24.29 7.27
CA GLU A 1230 -14.32 24.69 7.45
C GLU A 1230 -14.47 26.11 8.03
N PHE A 1231 -13.74 26.41 9.12
CA PHE A 1231 -13.81 27.71 9.77
C PHE A 1231 -13.17 28.81 8.92
N CYS A 1232 -11.99 28.54 8.36
CA CYS A 1232 -11.28 29.50 7.52
C CYS A 1232 -12.12 29.88 6.29
N LEU A 1233 -12.81 28.91 5.70
CA LEU A 1233 -13.73 29.12 4.58
C LEU A 1233 -14.91 30.02 4.97
N HIS A 1234 -15.54 29.77 6.12
CA HIS A 1234 -16.60 30.63 6.64
C HIS A 1234 -16.10 32.05 6.90
N GLY A 1235 -14.88 32.20 7.45
CA GLY A 1235 -14.24 33.49 7.64
C GLY A 1235 -14.03 34.27 6.34
N ASN A 1236 -13.58 33.58 5.28
CA ASN A 1236 -13.44 34.16 3.95
C ASN A 1236 -14.82 34.58 3.39
N ASP A 1237 -15.86 33.76 3.54
CA ASP A 1237 -17.23 34.10 3.07
C ASP A 1237 -17.82 35.33 3.79
N GLN A 1238 -17.62 35.45 5.10
CA GLN A 1238 -18.11 36.62 5.84
C GLN A 1238 -17.37 37.90 5.47
N PHE A 1239 -16.08 37.82 5.16
CA PHE A 1239 -15.34 38.97 4.64
C PHE A 1239 -16.01 39.54 3.37
N TYR A 1240 -16.40 38.69 2.42
CA TYR A 1240 -17.12 39.13 1.22
C TYR A 1240 -18.50 39.69 1.54
N ARG A 1241 -19.26 39.03 2.42
CA ARG A 1241 -20.60 39.46 2.81
C ARG A 1241 -20.58 40.87 3.43
N ILE A 1242 -19.70 41.08 4.41
CA ILE A 1242 -19.56 42.35 5.12
C ILE A 1242 -19.06 43.44 4.17
N THR A 1243 -18.08 43.13 3.31
CA THR A 1243 -17.61 44.07 2.29
C THR A 1243 -18.75 44.54 1.38
N GLY A 1244 -19.62 43.62 0.93
CA GLY A 1244 -20.79 43.95 0.11
C GLY A 1244 -21.84 44.79 0.86
N GLN A 1245 -22.09 44.48 2.14
CA GLN A 1245 -23.01 45.24 2.99
C GLN A 1245 -22.51 46.67 3.21
N VAL A 1246 -21.26 46.84 3.66
CA VAL A 1246 -20.64 48.15 3.89
C VAL A 1246 -20.64 49.00 2.61
N GLN A 1247 -20.29 48.39 1.47
CA GLN A 1247 -20.30 49.10 0.19
C GLN A 1247 -21.71 49.56 -0.20
N SER A 1248 -22.74 48.74 0.05
CA SER A 1248 -24.14 49.10 -0.24
C SER A 1248 -24.69 50.22 0.63
N GLU A 1249 -24.22 50.33 1.88
CA GLU A 1249 -24.69 51.33 2.85
C GLU A 1249 -23.96 52.67 2.72
N VAL A 1250 -22.64 52.63 2.56
CA VAL A 1250 -21.77 53.82 2.60
C VAL A 1250 -21.44 54.33 1.20
N GLY A 1251 -21.63 53.50 0.16
CA GLY A 1251 -21.36 53.84 -1.24
C GLY A 1251 -19.89 53.69 -1.67
N PHE A 1252 -18.99 53.31 -0.75
CA PHE A 1252 -17.58 52.97 -1.01
C PHE A 1252 -17.09 51.90 -0.03
N VAL A 1253 -15.91 51.31 -0.31
CA VAL A 1253 -15.31 50.26 0.54
C VAL A 1253 -14.59 50.89 1.74
N ASP A 1254 -15.22 50.90 2.91
CA ASP A 1254 -14.59 51.33 4.17
C ASP A 1254 -13.91 50.15 4.89
N LEU A 1255 -12.60 50.02 4.68
CA LEU A 1255 -11.79 48.93 5.24
C LEU A 1255 -11.77 48.93 6.79
N LYS A 1256 -11.91 50.08 7.44
CA LYS A 1256 -11.93 50.16 8.91
C LYS A 1256 -13.24 49.60 9.44
N ARG A 1257 -14.36 49.97 8.82
CA ARG A 1257 -15.68 49.44 9.18
C ARG A 1257 -15.77 47.93 8.93
N ILE A 1258 -15.27 47.45 7.78
CA ILE A 1258 -15.22 46.01 7.45
C ILE A 1258 -14.44 45.24 8.51
N LYS A 1259 -13.28 45.75 8.93
CA LYS A 1259 -12.47 45.14 9.99
C LYS A 1259 -13.24 45.01 11.31
N ILE A 1260 -13.93 46.07 11.73
CA ILE A 1260 -14.71 46.09 12.98
C ILE A 1260 -15.85 45.07 12.92
N GLU A 1261 -16.67 45.12 11.88
CA GLU A 1261 -17.82 44.22 11.73
C GLU A 1261 -17.40 42.75 11.60
N TRP A 1262 -16.29 42.49 10.89
CA TRP A 1262 -15.75 41.13 10.76
C TRP A 1262 -15.18 40.62 12.08
N GLU A 1263 -14.51 41.47 12.86
CA GLU A 1263 -14.03 41.10 14.20
C GLU A 1263 -15.19 40.83 15.17
N GLU A 1264 -16.28 41.60 15.10
CA GLU A 1264 -17.50 41.34 15.86
C GLU A 1264 -18.13 39.99 15.49
N TRP A 1265 -18.22 39.68 14.20
CA TRP A 1265 -18.66 38.36 13.74
C TRP A 1265 -17.76 37.24 14.28
N LEU A 1266 -16.43 37.40 14.17
CA LEU A 1266 -15.48 36.41 14.67
C LEU A 1266 -15.69 36.13 16.17
N LYS A 1267 -15.87 37.18 16.98
CA LYS A 1267 -16.16 37.05 18.42
C LYS A 1267 -17.47 36.30 18.68
N GLN A 1268 -18.52 36.57 17.91
CA GLN A 1268 -19.82 35.90 18.06
C GLN A 1268 -19.73 34.41 17.71
N GLU A 1269 -19.05 34.05 16.62
CA GLU A 1269 -18.91 32.63 16.23
C GLU A 1269 -18.02 31.85 17.21
N ILE A 1270 -16.97 32.47 17.73
CA ILE A 1270 -16.18 31.90 18.82
C ILE A 1270 -17.05 31.66 20.05
N GLN A 1271 -17.90 32.62 20.45
CA GLN A 1271 -18.83 32.44 21.58
C GLN A 1271 -19.79 31.27 21.36
N LYS A 1272 -20.38 31.13 20.17
CA LYS A 1272 -21.26 30.00 19.84
C LYS A 1272 -20.54 28.66 19.97
N LYS A 1273 -19.31 28.57 19.45
CA LYS A 1273 -18.46 27.36 19.55
C LYS A 1273 -17.92 27.09 20.96
N GLN A 1274 -17.97 28.06 21.88
CA GLN A 1274 -17.64 27.84 23.30
C GLN A 1274 -18.86 27.40 24.13
N MET A 1275 -20.08 27.63 23.63
CA MET A 1275 -21.32 27.19 24.28
C MET A 1275 -21.75 25.77 23.88
N HIS A 1276 -21.17 25.24 22.80
CA HIS A 1276 -21.29 23.86 22.32
C HIS A 1276 -20.00 23.10 22.62
#